data_AF-A0A2N5RI16-F1
#
_entry.id   AF-A0A2N5RI16-F1
#
_cell.length_a   1.000
_cell.length_b   1.000
_cell.length_c   1.000
_cell.angle_alpha   90.00
_cell.angle_beta   90.00
_cell.angle_gamma   90.00
#
_symmetry.space_group_name_H-M   'P 1'
#
loop_
_entity.id
_entity.type
_entity.pdbx_description
1 polymer ?
#
loop_
_entity_poly.entity_id
_entity_poly.type
_entity_poly.pdbx_seq_one_letter_code
_entity_poly.pdbx_strand_id
1 'polypeptide(L)'
;MKKVLFGLFLLIVGALFSAELVGVLPRIEEDQVLIEIQISSPVEDISAEMNSSRTVFSVFLKGIQMKISRFMVPVGVGPVEGVRVVNVGNGVMVSASLLVPFPGSYELEGNRVIMKFQRSKERIDVSFENMLFEDMVKYLAERLNLNVIVSESVKNATTSLKLNNVTPEDALRDLLVTFGEVAYAYFPDGTMFIGKYEEVSGRFQRFWGIYKVKDQTVADRIKSLISQEAMIDYLPSKSVLFVYGTSEEHDLVASLLSVSPPLQQKEVSFSVETSKVEELLSALKSVYQFEYHLLKPVSRVILVGDSETIAKVERYLKILETGVEQMEPQTVPTKKFVFYAYDPKAAASLIKLILGIDAQAYEEMNLVICQVPLDREKDLVDFIAQNNLELGNTYYFDVKKSEETFLKEVLQFLGIPVSRMKLLNIDGENVKVSLSVPKSVYEKIYPVLEKLLKFRRKNFTVRALELKQDVQSELLEAISRMYGVLVNKVGNFVFVEGPLSSVDSAVDYLNKIQTRYTQFLRISLKEESLEDLKKFALAKYDVEIDYFPALKMLMISGTDESKVQEAVEELKVIVSEEKTVRFVKKVETVPSDRLKAVLSQLYDVSVEELGNEIAVIGSELEVKSAMDLLQKILSSKEMVQTFVELPKWLQDPEKVLDIVARNTGVVYEVMDGIALLEGPEESVKKAQEQFKVILEKLGEVRTEETVKFLEIDSSFPVNEFVAFSEELYPDVLCITLGELKLLVLKGPSESVEKLSDIYRSFYERHQKVLEENVLDRLTLEVPAGFPFDQFKTFLEVLIPEVKQVVYLDRLNLVLVEVPVFQSGKVKKLLDSFLEKEQEVSKKKAKRNVSIPSSVDPAELSAYLKELFDGLEITIFPKMGQMVVEGPEDIVEKAAGLIEEEREKALTRAKKDYVTVSNGKLSIRAENVSLYDLIREAASELGVSIMFVDSPSETVTMRVDGITWEKFLDLVSQNYGYLFDLKNGVYVVSKPKQDLAKRYFYDIPHNFDQIKALIEFYGGTVYVDSLNNFMVVTGISETIKKELDRIIENLKRPTKQVEISAKIVDKSLIDIVTKERRLELGGTGVNLGSSGASMSFSVTDYLDFEEIFGDLLNSSLSLRFSDQKSDTLDDILASPRIVTTGGKEAKILIGDRIPYVTDTNGDGTPEVQFLETGIELSITPYVRSDDTIELDLFVKASEPGNYINEVPGERTREAQTHLIVKNNSTIVIGGLIREVTNVSESKLPFFGDLPIIGQFFRTKSENKEKRDLMIFVTVRVVEP
;
A
#
# COMPACT_ATOMS: atom_id res chain seq x y z
N MET A 1 -39.66 4.11 -20.58
CA MET A 1 -39.46 5.08 -19.48
C MET A 1 -39.21 4.37 -18.15
N LYS A 2 -40.22 3.92 -17.38
CA LYS A 2 -40.02 3.35 -16.02
C LYS A 2 -38.87 2.32 -15.84
N LYS A 3 -38.73 1.34 -16.75
CA LYS A 3 -37.64 0.33 -16.70
C LYS A 3 -36.21 0.93 -16.75
N VAL A 4 -36.04 2.16 -17.24
CA VAL A 4 -34.72 2.85 -17.29
C VAL A 4 -34.41 3.57 -15.97
N LEU A 5 -35.40 4.25 -15.37
CA LEU A 5 -35.23 4.89 -14.04
C LEU A 5 -34.87 3.86 -12.97
N PHE A 6 -35.51 2.67 -13.00
CA PHE A 6 -35.24 1.60 -12.04
C PHE A 6 -33.81 1.02 -12.18
N GLY A 7 -33.30 0.92 -13.41
CA GLY A 7 -31.91 0.53 -13.67
C GLY A 7 -30.90 1.54 -13.11
N LEU A 8 -31.17 2.84 -13.29
CA LEU A 8 -30.34 3.91 -12.72
C LEU A 8 -30.39 3.89 -11.18
N PHE A 9 -31.57 3.65 -10.59
CA PHE A 9 -31.76 3.59 -9.14
C PHE A 9 -30.99 2.43 -8.50
N LEU A 10 -30.94 1.25 -9.15
CA LEU A 10 -30.13 0.12 -8.69
C LEU A 10 -28.62 0.39 -8.79
N LEU A 11 -28.16 1.05 -9.86
CA LEU A 11 -26.75 1.46 -10.01
C LEU A 11 -26.32 2.47 -8.94
N ILE A 12 -27.22 3.35 -8.50
CA ILE A 12 -26.98 4.31 -7.40
C ILE A 12 -27.00 3.62 -6.04
N VAL A 13 -27.83 2.59 -5.83
CA VAL A 13 -27.87 1.82 -4.56
C VAL A 13 -26.61 0.97 -4.36
N GLY A 14 -26.00 0.46 -5.43
CA GLY A 14 -24.72 -0.26 -5.35
C GLY A 14 -23.49 0.59 -4.97
N ALA A 15 -23.64 1.91 -4.84
CA ALA A 15 -22.53 2.86 -4.66
C ALA A 15 -22.50 3.53 -3.27
N LEU A 16 -23.37 3.14 -2.33
CA LEU A 16 -23.67 3.96 -1.12
C LEU A 16 -23.51 3.27 0.24
N PHE A 17 -23.09 2.00 0.30
CA PHE A 17 -22.75 1.34 1.56
C PHE A 17 -21.47 0.51 1.41
N SER A 18 -20.32 1.18 1.43
CA SER A 18 -19.08 0.53 1.88
C SER A 18 -19.27 0.07 3.32
N ALA A 19 -18.88 -1.17 3.61
CA ALA A 19 -18.92 -1.69 4.97
C ALA A 19 -17.89 -0.93 5.82
N GLU A 20 -18.27 -0.45 7.00
CA GLU A 20 -17.36 0.27 7.90
C GLU A 20 -16.90 -0.63 9.03
N LEU A 21 -15.63 -0.49 9.43
CA LEU A 21 -15.13 -1.03 10.68
C LEU A 21 -15.73 -0.26 11.85
N VAL A 22 -16.58 -0.92 12.65
CA VAL A 22 -17.24 -0.34 13.84
C VAL A 22 -16.33 -0.40 15.07
N GLY A 23 -15.53 -1.46 15.21
CA GLY A 23 -14.58 -1.58 16.32
C GLY A 23 -13.80 -2.89 16.34
N VAL A 24 -12.80 -2.98 17.22
CA VAL A 24 -12.03 -4.19 17.50
C VAL A 24 -11.89 -4.33 19.02
N LEU A 25 -12.49 -5.39 19.58
CA LEU A 25 -12.65 -5.56 21.02
C LEU A 25 -12.02 -6.88 21.51
N PRO A 26 -11.02 -6.84 22.41
CA PRO A 26 -10.49 -8.05 23.02
C PRO A 26 -11.41 -8.55 24.13
N ARG A 27 -11.74 -9.85 24.08
CA ARG A 27 -12.52 -10.58 25.09
C ARG A 27 -11.66 -11.73 25.62
N ILE A 28 -11.42 -11.71 26.94
CA ILE A 28 -10.58 -12.70 27.62
C ILE A 28 -11.48 -13.76 28.25
N GLU A 29 -11.22 -15.03 27.94
CA GLU A 29 -11.88 -16.17 28.56
C GLU A 29 -10.85 -17.00 29.36
N GLU A 30 -11.28 -18.10 29.99
CA GLU A 30 -10.41 -18.88 30.89
C GLU A 30 -9.31 -19.65 30.13
N ASP A 31 -9.60 -20.05 28.89
CA ASP A 31 -8.75 -20.87 28.02
C ASP A 31 -8.62 -20.36 26.57
N GLN A 32 -9.14 -19.18 26.27
CA GLN A 32 -8.90 -18.50 24.99
C GLN A 32 -8.92 -16.98 25.13
N VAL A 33 -8.24 -16.31 24.22
CA VAL A 33 -8.35 -14.88 23.97
C VAL A 33 -9.03 -14.71 22.62
N LEU A 34 -10.13 -13.95 22.62
CA LEU A 34 -10.95 -13.66 21.46
C LEU A 34 -10.74 -12.20 21.06
N ILE A 35 -10.57 -11.91 19.78
CA ILE A 35 -10.57 -10.55 19.24
C ILE A 35 -11.80 -10.41 18.36
N GLU A 36 -12.81 -9.70 18.86
CA GLU A 36 -14.09 -9.47 18.19
C GLU A 36 -13.99 -8.21 17.32
N ILE A 37 -13.89 -8.40 16.01
CA ILE A 37 -13.93 -7.33 15.01
C ILE A 37 -15.40 -7.09 14.64
N GLN A 38 -15.90 -5.89 14.89
CA GLN A 38 -17.28 -5.48 14.62
C GLN A 38 -17.34 -4.62 13.36
N ILE A 39 -18.31 -4.88 12.49
CA ILE A 39 -18.42 -4.30 11.14
C ILE A 39 -19.88 -3.90 10.89
N SER A 40 -20.14 -2.87 10.08
CA SER A 40 -21.52 -2.37 9.87
C SER A 40 -22.40 -3.34 9.07
N SER A 41 -21.82 -4.15 8.20
CA SER A 41 -22.47 -5.20 7.40
C SER A 41 -21.61 -6.48 7.35
N PRO A 42 -22.16 -7.63 6.90
CA PRO A 42 -21.37 -8.84 6.66
C PRO A 42 -20.29 -8.63 5.61
N VAL A 43 -19.13 -9.28 5.77
CA VAL A 43 -18.03 -9.22 4.79
C VAL A 43 -18.14 -10.41 3.83
N GLU A 44 -18.05 -10.14 2.52
CA GLU A 44 -18.17 -11.19 1.49
C GLU A 44 -16.84 -11.90 1.18
N ASP A 45 -15.70 -11.26 1.45
CA ASP A 45 -14.36 -11.77 1.13
C ASP A 45 -13.38 -11.44 2.25
N ILE A 46 -12.89 -12.49 2.92
CA ILE A 46 -11.96 -12.45 4.04
C ILE A 46 -10.84 -13.46 3.77
N SER A 47 -9.58 -13.00 3.81
CA SER A 47 -8.41 -13.88 3.81
C SER A 47 -7.68 -13.79 5.14
N ALA A 48 -7.20 -14.92 5.65
CA ALA A 48 -6.37 -14.99 6.85
C ALA A 48 -5.01 -15.61 6.53
N GLU A 49 -3.96 -15.02 7.09
CA GLU A 49 -2.57 -15.43 6.89
C GLU A 49 -1.82 -15.49 8.23
N MET A 50 -0.78 -16.31 8.27
CA MET A 50 0.14 -16.40 9.40
C MET A 50 1.56 -16.13 8.90
N ASN A 51 2.33 -15.31 9.61
CA ASN A 51 3.75 -15.16 9.29
C ASN A 51 4.52 -16.47 9.57
N SER A 52 5.70 -16.64 8.95
CA SER A 52 6.47 -17.89 9.02
C SER A 52 6.76 -18.36 10.44
N SER A 53 7.12 -17.43 11.33
CA SER A 53 7.39 -17.67 12.75
C SER A 53 6.15 -17.96 13.60
N ARG A 54 4.93 -17.88 13.02
CA ARG A 54 3.62 -18.06 13.68
C ARG A 54 3.37 -17.12 14.87
N THR A 55 3.91 -15.91 14.81
CA THR A 55 3.77 -14.87 15.85
C THR A 55 3.01 -13.63 15.40
N VAL A 56 2.54 -13.59 14.14
CA VAL A 56 1.55 -12.63 13.66
C VAL A 56 0.48 -13.38 12.87
N PHE A 57 -0.78 -13.22 13.27
CA PHE A 57 -1.96 -13.70 12.55
C PHE A 57 -2.72 -12.50 11.98
N SER A 58 -2.73 -12.34 10.66
CA SER A 58 -3.46 -11.28 9.98
C SER A 58 -4.77 -11.80 9.38
N VAL A 59 -5.82 -10.99 9.49
CA VAL A 59 -7.09 -11.17 8.79
C VAL A 59 -7.33 -9.92 7.96
N PHE A 60 -7.39 -10.07 6.64
CA PHE A 60 -7.72 -9.01 5.69
C PHE A 60 -9.20 -9.05 5.36
N LEU A 61 -9.86 -7.91 5.51
CA LEU A 61 -11.30 -7.70 5.35
C LEU A 61 -11.51 -6.80 4.13
N LYS A 62 -11.85 -7.40 2.99
CA LYS A 62 -11.97 -6.71 1.70
C LYS A 62 -13.27 -5.91 1.63
N GLY A 63 -13.23 -4.74 1.00
CA GLY A 63 -14.39 -3.85 0.89
C GLY A 63 -14.71 -3.05 2.16
N ILE A 64 -13.99 -3.30 3.26
CA ILE A 64 -14.13 -2.54 4.50
C ILE A 64 -13.41 -1.20 4.40
N GLN A 65 -14.07 -0.13 4.85
CA GLN A 65 -13.48 1.20 5.04
C GLN A 65 -13.34 1.53 6.53
N MET A 66 -12.34 2.36 6.85
CA MET A 66 -12.04 2.79 8.22
C MET A 66 -11.65 4.27 8.19
N LYS A 67 -12.31 5.07 9.04
CA LYS A 67 -12.17 6.54 9.14
C LYS A 67 -10.81 7.01 9.68
N ILE A 68 -10.10 6.13 10.38
CA ILE A 68 -8.71 6.31 10.82
C ILE A 68 -7.83 5.42 9.93
N SER A 69 -6.65 5.88 9.48
CA SER A 69 -5.82 5.09 8.55
C SER A 69 -5.12 3.88 9.18
N ARG A 70 -4.78 3.97 10.48
CA ARG A 70 -4.12 2.93 11.28
C ARG A 70 -4.41 3.11 12.78
N PHE A 71 -4.57 2.02 13.53
CA PHE A 71 -4.54 2.04 15.00
C PHE A 71 -4.02 0.72 15.61
N MET A 72 -3.90 0.69 16.94
CA MET A 72 -3.50 -0.48 17.71
C MET A 72 -4.41 -0.64 18.94
N VAL A 73 -4.64 -1.87 19.37
CA VAL A 73 -5.34 -2.24 20.60
C VAL A 73 -4.40 -3.11 21.45
N PRO A 74 -3.94 -2.66 22.63
CA PRO A 74 -3.11 -3.47 23.50
C PRO A 74 -3.95 -4.59 24.15
N VAL A 75 -3.39 -5.79 24.25
CA VAL A 75 -4.07 -6.96 24.84
C VAL A 75 -3.28 -7.51 26.03
N GLY A 76 -1.99 -7.81 25.85
CA GLY A 76 -1.05 -8.15 26.92
C GLY A 76 -1.41 -9.36 27.81
N VAL A 77 -2.24 -10.27 27.31
CA VAL A 77 -2.85 -11.38 28.08
C VAL A 77 -2.81 -12.69 27.29
N GLY A 78 -2.43 -13.78 27.95
CA GLY A 78 -2.27 -15.08 27.32
C GLY A 78 -1.24 -15.01 26.18
N PRO A 79 -1.48 -15.64 25.02
CA PRO A 79 -0.55 -15.58 23.91
C PRO A 79 -0.55 -14.24 23.17
N VAL A 80 -1.49 -13.31 23.41
CA VAL A 80 -1.66 -12.10 22.58
C VAL A 80 -1.02 -10.87 23.23
N GLU A 81 -0.11 -10.20 22.52
CA GLU A 81 0.47 -8.92 22.93
C GLU A 81 -0.46 -7.75 22.57
N GLY A 82 -0.92 -7.69 21.32
CA GLY A 82 -1.76 -6.61 20.83
C GLY A 82 -2.26 -6.84 19.41
N VAL A 83 -3.24 -6.04 19.00
CA VAL A 83 -3.86 -6.12 17.67
C VAL A 83 -3.62 -4.82 16.92
N ARG A 84 -3.08 -4.92 15.71
CA ARG A 84 -2.87 -3.84 14.76
C ARG A 84 -4.05 -3.77 13.79
N VAL A 85 -4.46 -2.57 13.39
CA VAL A 85 -5.49 -2.35 12.36
C VAL A 85 -4.97 -1.31 11.36
N VAL A 86 -5.05 -1.59 10.06
CA VAL A 86 -4.52 -0.71 8.99
C VAL A 86 -5.40 -0.79 7.73
N ASN A 87 -5.60 0.33 7.04
CA ASN A 87 -6.12 0.32 5.66
C ASN A 87 -5.06 -0.24 4.69
N VAL A 88 -5.43 -1.23 3.87
CA VAL A 88 -4.56 -1.88 2.88
C VAL A 88 -5.34 -2.02 1.56
N GLY A 89 -4.95 -1.24 0.54
CA GLY A 89 -5.64 -1.25 -0.75
C GLY A 89 -7.11 -0.88 -0.64
N ASN A 90 -8.00 -1.84 -0.91
CA ASN A 90 -9.46 -1.69 -0.83
C ASN A 90 -10.10 -2.42 0.36
N GLY A 91 -9.37 -2.59 1.46
CA GLY A 91 -9.87 -3.24 2.68
C GLY A 91 -9.09 -2.88 3.94
N VAL A 92 -9.44 -3.53 5.05
CA VAL A 92 -8.79 -3.37 6.37
C VAL A 92 -8.04 -4.64 6.73
N MET A 93 -6.75 -4.53 7.08
CA MET A 93 -5.97 -5.62 7.65
C MET A 93 -5.95 -5.51 9.19
N VAL A 94 -6.37 -6.57 9.86
CA VAL A 94 -6.34 -6.72 11.33
C VAL A 94 -5.30 -7.79 11.69
N SER A 95 -4.19 -7.42 12.32
CA SER A 95 -3.07 -8.33 12.63
C SER A 95 -2.87 -8.46 14.14
N ALA A 96 -3.11 -9.63 14.69
CA ALA A 96 -2.80 -9.95 16.09
C ALA A 96 -1.35 -10.41 16.22
N SER A 97 -0.58 -9.72 17.06
CA SER A 97 0.79 -10.07 17.42
C SER A 97 0.82 -10.95 18.67
N LEU A 98 1.59 -12.03 18.64
CA LEU A 98 1.62 -13.06 19.66
C LEU A 98 2.98 -13.13 20.37
N LEU A 99 2.94 -13.32 21.68
CA LEU A 99 4.11 -13.56 22.53
C LEU A 99 4.75 -14.93 22.28
N VAL A 100 3.93 -15.92 21.89
CA VAL A 100 4.29 -17.33 21.73
C VAL A 100 3.78 -17.80 20.35
N PRO A 101 4.55 -18.57 19.57
CA PRO A 101 4.11 -19.10 18.28
C PRO A 101 2.87 -19.99 18.42
N PHE A 102 1.72 -19.53 17.94
CA PHE A 102 0.46 -20.26 18.08
C PHE A 102 -0.42 -20.14 16.83
N PRO A 103 -1.02 -21.24 16.32
CA PRO A 103 -1.95 -21.17 15.19
C PRO A 103 -3.23 -20.38 15.57
N GLY A 104 -3.35 -19.17 15.04
CA GLY A 104 -4.61 -18.41 15.10
C GLY A 104 -5.68 -19.05 14.22
N SER A 105 -6.94 -18.89 14.62
CA SER A 105 -8.11 -19.17 13.77
C SER A 105 -9.06 -17.98 13.78
N TYR A 106 -10.04 -17.98 12.86
CA TYR A 106 -11.13 -17.01 12.87
C TYR A 106 -12.48 -17.69 12.60
N GLU A 107 -13.54 -17.11 13.16
CA GLU A 107 -14.93 -17.52 12.92
C GLU A 107 -15.80 -16.28 12.58
N LEU A 108 -16.93 -16.51 11.92
CA LEU A 108 -17.83 -15.47 11.42
C LEU A 108 -19.19 -15.54 12.12
N GLU A 109 -19.56 -14.49 12.84
CA GLU A 109 -20.84 -14.37 13.54
C GLU A 109 -21.65 -13.19 12.99
N GLY A 110 -22.16 -13.34 11.77
CA GLY A 110 -22.90 -12.28 11.06
C GLY A 110 -21.97 -11.14 10.66
N ASN A 111 -22.19 -9.95 11.24
CA ASN A 111 -21.36 -8.75 10.98
C ASN A 111 -20.12 -8.70 11.91
N ARG A 112 -19.63 -9.86 12.37
CA ARG A 112 -18.52 -9.99 13.32
C ARG A 112 -17.52 -11.02 12.83
N VAL A 113 -16.23 -10.69 12.96
CA VAL A 113 -15.12 -11.61 12.69
C VAL A 113 -14.37 -11.82 14.00
N ILE A 114 -14.36 -13.04 14.51
CA ILE A 114 -13.79 -13.36 15.82
C ILE A 114 -12.49 -14.15 15.62
N MET A 115 -11.34 -13.49 15.82
CA MET A 115 -10.04 -14.17 15.85
C MET A 115 -9.88 -14.89 17.19
N LYS A 116 -9.41 -16.14 17.19
CA LYS A 116 -9.28 -16.97 18.40
C LYS A 116 -7.84 -17.43 18.62
N PHE A 117 -7.40 -17.35 19.87
CA PHE A 117 -6.08 -17.81 20.32
C PHE A 117 -6.23 -18.61 21.61
N GLN A 118 -5.72 -19.84 21.67
CA GLN A 118 -5.81 -20.68 22.87
C GLN A 118 -4.90 -20.14 23.97
N ARG A 119 -5.35 -20.21 25.22
CA ARG A 119 -4.62 -19.79 26.42
C ARG A 119 -4.44 -20.98 27.34
N SER A 120 -3.24 -21.13 27.89
CA SER A 120 -2.87 -22.27 28.74
C SER A 120 -3.78 -22.40 29.95
N LYS A 121 -4.20 -23.64 30.26
CA LYS A 121 -4.94 -24.01 31.48
C LYS A 121 -4.02 -24.24 32.69
N GLU A 122 -2.70 -24.32 32.48
CA GLU A 122 -1.71 -24.35 33.57
C GLU A 122 -1.72 -23.02 34.35
N ARG A 123 -1.42 -23.09 35.65
CA ARG A 123 -1.23 -21.95 36.53
C ARG A 123 0.06 -22.17 37.33
N ILE A 124 0.94 -21.17 37.30
CA ILE A 124 2.26 -21.18 37.95
C ILE A 124 2.15 -20.38 39.25
N ASP A 125 2.57 -21.01 40.35
CA ASP A 125 2.76 -20.40 41.67
C ASP A 125 4.20 -20.72 42.13
N VAL A 126 5.11 -19.78 41.88
CA VAL A 126 6.57 -19.96 42.01
C VAL A 126 7.21 -18.63 42.41
N SER A 127 8.12 -18.70 43.39
CA SER A 127 8.99 -17.59 43.77
C SER A 127 10.41 -17.89 43.31
N PHE A 128 10.87 -17.21 42.25
CA PHE A 128 12.27 -17.21 41.85
C PHE A 128 13.02 -16.17 42.69
N GLU A 129 14.07 -16.59 43.41
CA GLU A 129 14.87 -15.71 44.26
C GLU A 129 16.32 -15.66 43.76
N ASN A 130 16.71 -14.52 43.18
CA ASN A 130 18.06 -14.26 42.63
C ASN A 130 18.56 -15.37 41.66
N MET A 131 17.66 -15.91 40.84
CA MET A 131 17.98 -16.92 39.83
C MET A 131 18.53 -16.26 38.55
N LEU A 132 19.28 -17.01 37.74
CA LEU A 132 19.74 -16.55 36.43
C LEU A 132 18.55 -16.36 35.48
N PHE A 133 18.57 -15.28 34.70
CA PHE A 133 17.54 -14.97 33.71
C PHE A 133 17.40 -16.08 32.66
N GLU A 134 18.52 -16.69 32.23
CA GLU A 134 18.50 -17.86 31.33
C GLU A 134 17.72 -19.05 31.88
N ASP A 135 17.88 -19.37 33.17
CA ASP A 135 17.21 -20.50 33.82
C ASP A 135 15.70 -20.24 34.00
N MET A 136 15.33 -19.02 34.39
CA MET A 136 13.91 -18.62 34.50
C MET A 136 13.22 -18.61 33.14
N VAL A 137 13.89 -18.11 32.10
CA VAL A 137 13.37 -18.16 30.72
C VAL A 137 13.19 -19.61 30.27
N LYS A 138 14.20 -20.48 30.46
CA LYS A 138 14.13 -21.91 30.10
C LYS A 138 12.99 -22.66 30.80
N TYR A 139 12.79 -22.41 32.09
CA TYR A 139 11.73 -23.01 32.89
C TYR A 139 10.31 -22.68 32.38
N LEU A 140 10.12 -21.47 31.83
CA LEU A 140 8.85 -21.04 31.24
C LEU A 140 8.73 -21.51 29.77
N ALA A 141 9.84 -21.47 29.03
CA ALA A 141 9.91 -21.94 27.65
C ALA A 141 9.57 -23.43 27.50
N GLU A 142 10.04 -24.28 28.43
CA GLU A 142 9.71 -25.71 28.47
C GLU A 142 8.21 -25.97 28.57
N ARG A 143 7.49 -25.18 29.39
CA ARG A 143 6.01 -25.26 29.53
C ARG A 143 5.26 -24.76 28.30
N LEU A 144 5.80 -23.74 27.66
CA LEU A 144 5.24 -23.17 26.43
C LEU A 144 5.57 -23.98 25.17
N ASN A 145 6.37 -25.06 25.29
CA ASN A 145 6.97 -25.78 24.16
C ASN A 145 7.65 -24.81 23.17
N LEU A 146 8.37 -23.84 23.73
CA LEU A 146 8.97 -22.71 23.02
C LEU A 146 10.48 -22.89 22.91
N ASN A 147 11.00 -22.86 21.68
CA ASN A 147 12.46 -22.74 21.49
C ASN A 147 12.88 -21.32 21.84
N VAL A 148 13.86 -21.16 22.74
CA VAL A 148 14.40 -19.84 23.12
C VAL A 148 15.93 -19.83 23.10
N ILE A 149 16.50 -18.79 22.50
CA ILE A 149 17.91 -18.45 22.55
C ILE A 149 18.06 -17.16 23.36
N VAL A 150 18.71 -17.26 24.52
CA VAL A 150 19.02 -16.12 25.40
C VAL A 150 20.46 -15.67 25.15
N SER A 151 20.67 -14.39 24.89
CA SER A 151 21.98 -13.85 24.52
C SER A 151 22.92 -13.64 25.71
N GLU A 152 24.24 -13.69 25.46
CA GLU A 152 25.30 -13.50 26.48
C GLU A 152 25.13 -12.21 27.30
N SER A 153 24.62 -11.13 26.69
CA SER A 153 24.38 -9.83 27.33
C SER A 153 23.36 -9.84 28.47
N VAL A 154 22.50 -10.86 28.54
CA VAL A 154 21.43 -10.99 29.54
C VAL A 154 21.39 -12.33 30.26
N LYS A 155 21.96 -13.41 29.68
CA LYS A 155 21.87 -14.78 30.24
C LYS A 155 22.36 -14.89 31.69
N ASN A 156 23.47 -14.19 31.99
CA ASN A 156 24.18 -14.23 33.28
C ASN A 156 23.58 -13.28 34.34
N ALA A 157 22.59 -12.47 33.99
CA ALA A 157 21.99 -11.51 34.92
C ALA A 157 21.01 -12.22 35.87
N THR A 158 21.02 -11.87 37.15
CA THR A 158 20.07 -12.41 38.14
C THR A 158 18.91 -11.46 38.39
N THR A 159 17.73 -12.02 38.66
CA THR A 159 16.58 -11.27 39.16
C THR A 159 15.71 -12.14 40.07
N SER A 160 14.73 -11.53 40.72
CA SER A 160 13.73 -12.20 41.56
C SER A 160 12.33 -11.89 41.05
N LEU A 161 11.50 -12.92 40.90
CA LEU A 161 10.14 -12.82 40.37
C LEU A 161 9.23 -13.77 41.14
N LYS A 162 8.11 -13.25 41.68
CA LYS A 162 7.11 -14.07 42.36
C LYS A 162 5.80 -14.10 41.57
N LEU A 163 5.55 -15.25 40.95
CA LEU A 163 4.32 -15.59 40.24
C LEU A 163 3.34 -16.22 41.23
N ASN A 164 2.08 -15.77 41.24
CA ASN A 164 1.02 -16.34 42.05
C ASN A 164 -0.19 -16.60 41.13
N ASN A 165 -0.50 -17.86 40.82
CA ASN A 165 -1.62 -18.27 39.95
C ASN A 165 -1.61 -17.63 38.54
N VAL A 166 -0.43 -17.49 37.92
CA VAL A 166 -0.24 -16.84 36.59
C VAL A 166 -0.15 -17.90 35.48
N THR A 167 -0.61 -17.65 34.25
CA THR A 167 -0.42 -18.61 33.15
C THR A 167 1.03 -18.63 32.66
N PRO A 168 1.55 -19.70 32.02
CA PRO A 168 2.91 -19.72 31.47
C PRO A 168 3.23 -18.56 30.50
N GLU A 169 2.27 -18.12 29.68
CA GLU A 169 2.43 -16.98 28.77
C GLU A 169 2.51 -15.66 29.55
N ASP A 170 1.57 -15.45 30.48
CA ASP A 170 1.52 -14.25 31.32
C ASP A 170 2.77 -14.16 32.23
N ALA A 171 3.30 -15.31 32.67
CA ALA A 171 4.52 -15.44 33.45
C ALA A 171 5.78 -15.11 32.64
N LEU A 172 5.85 -15.51 31.36
CA LEU A 172 6.94 -15.11 30.47
C LEU A 172 6.90 -13.60 30.22
N ARG A 173 5.72 -13.03 30.01
CA ARG A 173 5.53 -11.58 29.92
C ARG A 173 5.97 -10.86 31.19
N ASP A 174 5.60 -11.38 32.36
CA ASP A 174 6.00 -10.83 33.67
C ASP A 174 7.52 -10.92 33.89
N LEU A 175 8.19 -11.98 33.46
CA LEU A 175 9.65 -12.10 33.54
C LEU A 175 10.36 -11.05 32.66
N LEU A 176 9.94 -10.91 31.41
CA LEU A 176 10.48 -9.92 30.47
C LEU A 176 10.27 -8.48 30.98
N VAL A 177 9.08 -8.18 31.48
CA VAL A 177 8.71 -6.89 32.12
C VAL A 177 9.52 -6.64 33.40
N THR A 178 9.66 -7.65 34.26
CA THR A 178 10.38 -7.52 35.55
C THR A 178 11.87 -7.29 35.32
N PHE A 179 12.44 -7.86 34.26
CA PHE A 179 13.81 -7.56 33.82
C PHE A 179 13.89 -6.12 33.24
N GLY A 180 13.19 -5.83 32.14
CA GLY A 180 13.27 -4.55 31.42
C GLY A 180 14.61 -4.33 30.72
N GLU A 181 14.69 -3.40 29.76
CA GLU A 181 15.84 -3.22 28.85
C GLU A 181 16.15 -4.45 27.95
N VAL A 182 15.31 -5.49 28.01
CA VAL A 182 15.30 -6.59 27.06
C VAL A 182 14.49 -6.26 25.82
N ALA A 183 15.03 -6.71 24.69
CA ALA A 183 14.33 -6.85 23.44
C ALA A 183 14.16 -8.34 23.11
N TYR A 184 13.10 -8.67 22.36
CA TYR A 184 12.90 -10.00 21.82
C TYR A 184 12.40 -9.97 20.38
N ALA A 185 12.75 -11.00 19.63
CA ALA A 185 12.37 -11.21 18.24
C ALA A 185 12.18 -12.70 17.96
N TYR A 186 11.76 -13.01 16.73
CA TYR A 186 11.44 -14.38 16.32
C TYR A 186 12.14 -14.74 15.02
N PHE A 187 12.86 -15.86 15.03
CA PHE A 187 13.37 -16.49 13.81
C PHE A 187 12.21 -17.13 13.01
N PRO A 188 12.36 -17.34 11.68
CA PRO A 188 11.28 -17.86 10.83
C PRO A 188 10.77 -19.28 11.17
N ASP A 189 11.49 -20.03 12.01
CA ASP A 189 11.12 -21.34 12.54
C ASP A 189 10.23 -21.27 13.79
N GLY A 190 10.03 -20.08 14.36
CA GLY A 190 9.34 -19.85 15.63
C GLY A 190 10.27 -19.81 16.85
N THR A 191 11.60 -19.89 16.69
CA THR A 191 12.54 -19.75 17.82
C THR A 191 12.60 -18.30 18.29
N MET A 192 12.34 -18.07 19.57
CA MET A 192 12.43 -16.76 20.22
C MET A 192 13.91 -16.41 20.47
N PHE A 193 14.33 -15.20 20.11
CA PHE A 193 15.62 -14.63 20.51
C PHE A 193 15.39 -13.53 21.54
N ILE A 194 16.10 -13.57 22.67
CA ILE A 194 16.03 -12.57 23.75
C ILE A 194 17.43 -12.01 24.02
N GLY A 195 17.58 -10.69 24.04
CA GLY A 195 18.84 -10.01 24.29
C GLY A 195 18.65 -8.53 24.63
N LYS A 196 19.74 -7.76 24.62
CA LYS A 196 19.64 -6.28 24.61
C LYS A 196 19.29 -5.77 23.22
N TYR A 197 18.75 -4.55 23.14
CA TYR A 197 18.29 -3.95 21.88
C TYR A 197 19.39 -3.88 20.81
N GLU A 198 20.67 -3.67 21.16
CA GLU A 198 21.79 -3.65 20.22
C GLU A 198 22.06 -5.02 19.57
N GLU A 199 21.89 -6.11 20.32
CA GLU A 199 22.14 -7.47 19.85
C GLU A 199 20.95 -8.05 19.07
N VAL A 200 19.74 -7.61 19.40
CA VAL A 200 18.52 -7.95 18.65
C VAL A 200 18.47 -7.15 17.36
N SER A 201 18.81 -5.84 17.36
CA SER A 201 18.82 -5.03 16.15
C SER A 201 19.88 -5.45 15.13
N GLY A 202 21.04 -5.93 15.59
CA GLY A 202 22.07 -6.54 14.75
C GLY A 202 21.65 -7.86 14.08
N ARG A 203 20.44 -8.37 14.33
CA ARG A 203 19.89 -9.63 13.79
C ARG A 203 18.49 -9.50 13.18
N PHE A 204 17.70 -8.52 13.61
CA PHE A 204 16.29 -8.36 13.22
C PHE A 204 15.97 -6.90 12.88
N GLN A 205 15.42 -6.67 11.68
CA GLN A 205 15.08 -5.31 11.21
C GLN A 205 13.99 -4.63 12.07
N ARG A 206 13.06 -5.41 12.61
CA ARG A 206 12.07 -4.99 13.61
C ARG A 206 11.94 -6.03 14.70
N PHE A 207 11.73 -5.57 15.93
CA PHE A 207 11.68 -6.40 17.12
C PHE A 207 10.80 -5.76 18.21
N TRP A 208 10.49 -6.51 19.26
CA TRP A 208 9.80 -5.99 20.45
C TRP A 208 10.82 -5.52 21.48
N GLY A 209 10.65 -4.31 22.01
CA GLY A 209 11.44 -3.74 23.10
C GLY A 209 10.56 -3.38 24.29
N ILE A 210 11.01 -3.73 25.49
CA ILE A 210 10.28 -3.57 26.76
C ILE A 210 10.99 -2.53 27.62
N TYR A 211 10.38 -1.35 27.74
CA TYR A 211 10.94 -0.22 28.47
C TYR A 211 10.10 0.12 29.70
N LYS A 212 10.73 0.27 30.86
CA LYS A 212 10.06 0.71 32.10
C LYS A 212 9.82 2.21 32.02
N VAL A 213 8.57 2.64 32.20
CA VAL A 213 8.14 4.05 32.07
C VAL A 213 7.25 4.40 33.26
N LYS A 214 7.47 5.58 33.85
CA LYS A 214 6.90 5.92 35.17
C LYS A 214 5.39 6.09 35.19
N ASP A 215 4.85 6.67 34.13
CA ASP A 215 3.45 7.00 34.00
C ASP A 215 3.06 7.12 32.52
N GLN A 216 1.76 7.17 32.28
CA GLN A 216 1.21 7.28 30.93
C GLN A 216 1.60 8.59 30.23
N THR A 217 1.82 9.69 30.96
CA THR A 217 2.11 10.98 30.33
C THR A 217 3.50 11.01 29.69
N VAL A 218 4.48 10.32 30.27
CA VAL A 218 5.80 10.11 29.64
C VAL A 218 5.67 9.23 28.40
N ALA A 219 4.84 8.17 28.46
CA ALA A 219 4.60 7.28 27.34
C ALA A 219 3.91 7.99 26.16
N ASP A 220 2.82 8.71 26.41
CA ASP A 220 2.08 9.48 25.39
C ASP A 220 2.97 10.53 24.71
N ARG A 221 3.88 11.18 25.47
CA ARG A 221 4.87 12.12 24.92
C ARG A 221 5.94 11.46 24.06
N ILE A 222 6.40 10.26 24.42
CA ILE A 222 7.33 9.49 23.57
C ILE A 222 6.60 9.07 22.29
N LYS A 223 5.34 8.64 22.40
CA LYS A 223 4.45 8.27 21.28
C LYS A 223 4.13 9.45 20.35
N SER A 224 4.15 10.70 20.83
CA SER A 224 4.00 11.90 19.99
C SER A 224 5.30 12.41 19.36
N LEU A 225 6.47 12.06 19.89
CA LEU A 225 7.78 12.52 19.39
C LEU A 225 8.44 11.58 18.37
N ILE A 226 7.99 10.33 18.29
CA ILE A 226 8.50 9.30 17.37
C ILE A 226 7.47 9.03 16.26
N SER A 227 7.91 8.48 15.13
CA SER A 227 7.06 8.20 13.96
C SER A 227 5.85 7.32 14.30
N GLN A 228 4.70 7.59 13.66
CA GLN A 228 3.49 6.74 13.69
C GLN A 228 3.66 5.40 12.95
N GLU A 229 4.90 4.98 12.71
CA GLU A 229 5.31 3.67 12.21
C GLU A 229 6.00 2.83 13.29
N ALA A 230 6.49 3.44 14.35
CA ALA A 230 6.84 2.75 15.59
C ALA A 230 5.55 2.34 16.29
N MET A 231 5.34 1.05 16.54
CA MET A 231 4.17 0.59 17.27
C MET A 231 4.43 0.74 18.77
N ILE A 232 4.21 1.95 19.27
CA ILE A 232 4.45 2.34 20.67
C ILE A 232 3.13 2.30 21.43
N ASP A 233 3.05 1.50 22.50
CA ASP A 233 1.91 1.54 23.41
C ASP A 233 2.28 1.34 24.88
N TYR A 234 1.45 1.89 25.76
CA TYR A 234 1.65 1.85 27.21
C TYR A 234 0.73 0.81 27.85
N LEU A 235 1.28 0.00 28.76
CA LEU A 235 0.53 -0.97 29.56
C LEU A 235 0.39 -0.46 31.01
N PRO A 236 -0.73 0.20 31.38
CA PRO A 236 -0.83 0.91 32.67
C PRO A 236 -0.73 -0.01 33.89
N SER A 237 -1.14 -1.27 33.75
CA SER A 237 -1.06 -2.30 34.80
C SER A 237 0.36 -2.75 35.13
N LYS A 238 1.36 -2.44 34.28
CA LYS A 238 2.76 -2.87 34.45
C LYS A 238 3.78 -1.73 34.37
N SER A 239 3.35 -0.48 34.16
CA SER A 239 4.23 0.69 34.01
C SER A 239 5.35 0.47 32.97
N VAL A 240 4.97 -0.06 31.82
CA VAL A 240 5.87 -0.42 30.72
C VAL A 240 5.35 0.13 29.39
N LEU A 241 6.28 0.62 28.58
CA LEU A 241 6.10 0.92 27.18
C LEU A 241 6.52 -0.30 26.35
N PHE A 242 5.59 -0.88 25.62
CA PHE A 242 5.86 -1.85 24.58
C PHE A 242 6.11 -1.11 23.28
N VAL A 243 7.20 -1.46 22.61
CA VAL A 243 7.59 -0.85 21.32
C VAL A 243 7.85 -1.99 20.34
N TYR A 244 7.16 -2.00 19.20
CA TYR A 244 7.57 -2.81 18.05
C TYR A 244 8.04 -1.89 16.92
N GLY A 245 9.36 -1.75 16.80
CA GLY A 245 10.03 -0.75 15.98
C GLY A 245 11.30 -1.26 15.31
N THR A 246 11.93 -0.37 14.55
CA THR A 246 13.27 -0.51 13.97
C THR A 246 14.36 -0.07 14.97
N SER A 247 15.63 -0.39 14.70
CA SER A 247 16.73 0.04 15.58
C SER A 247 16.76 1.55 15.80
N GLU A 248 16.48 2.38 14.78
CA GLU A 248 16.45 3.85 14.93
C GLU A 248 15.35 4.31 15.90
N GLU A 249 14.18 3.66 15.88
CA GLU A 249 13.06 3.97 16.76
C GLU A 249 13.34 3.51 18.20
N HIS A 250 13.92 2.31 18.36
CA HIS A 250 14.35 1.78 19.66
C HIS A 250 15.47 2.60 20.31
N ASP A 251 16.44 3.06 19.51
CA ASP A 251 17.49 3.99 19.91
C ASP A 251 16.91 5.32 20.41
N LEU A 252 15.87 5.85 19.75
CA LEU A 252 15.22 7.10 20.13
C LEU A 252 14.43 6.95 21.42
N VAL A 253 13.68 5.85 21.61
CA VAL A 253 12.99 5.56 22.89
C VAL A 253 14.01 5.48 24.03
N ALA A 254 15.11 4.75 23.86
CA ALA A 254 16.18 4.66 24.85
C ALA A 254 16.85 6.03 25.12
N SER A 255 17.11 6.82 24.06
CA SER A 255 17.70 8.15 24.17
C SER A 255 16.79 9.12 24.93
N LEU A 256 15.48 9.12 24.66
CA LEU A 256 14.49 9.92 25.39
C LEU A 256 14.39 9.51 26.85
N LEU A 257 14.32 8.21 27.15
CA LEU A 257 14.18 7.69 28.52
C LEU A 257 15.45 7.91 29.36
N SER A 258 16.64 7.83 28.77
CA SER A 258 17.92 8.09 29.48
C SER A 258 18.13 9.56 29.90
N VAL A 259 17.41 10.50 29.28
CA VAL A 259 17.46 11.94 29.64
C VAL A 259 16.19 12.41 30.36
N SER A 260 15.07 11.69 30.25
CA SER A 260 13.85 11.91 31.04
C SER A 260 14.12 11.66 32.53
N PRO A 261 14.10 12.69 33.40
CA PRO A 261 14.52 12.53 34.78
C PRO A 261 13.45 11.79 35.59
N PRO A 262 13.84 10.94 36.56
CA PRO A 262 12.90 10.08 37.25
C PRO A 262 11.98 10.86 38.21
N LEU A 263 10.76 11.18 37.76
CA LEU A 263 9.70 11.76 38.58
C LEU A 263 9.50 10.95 39.87
N GLN A 264 9.60 11.62 41.02
CA GLN A 264 9.23 11.10 42.33
C GLN A 264 7.93 11.75 42.77
N GLN A 265 7.22 11.08 43.69
CA GLN A 265 6.13 11.67 44.46
C GLN A 265 6.59 11.69 45.92
N LYS A 266 6.53 12.87 46.57
CA LYS A 266 6.96 13.04 47.96
C LYS A 266 5.97 13.88 48.74
N GLU A 267 5.47 13.34 49.84
CA GLU A 267 4.66 14.07 50.80
C GLU A 267 5.57 14.84 51.76
N VAL A 268 5.33 16.16 51.90
CA VAL A 268 6.07 17.06 52.79
C VAL A 268 5.08 17.76 53.71
N SER A 269 5.20 17.55 55.01
CA SER A 269 4.46 18.29 56.05
C SER A 269 5.12 19.63 56.32
N PHE A 270 4.32 20.69 56.50
CA PHE A 270 4.80 22.04 56.81
C PHE A 270 4.08 22.65 58.03
N SER A 271 4.74 23.61 58.69
CA SER A 271 4.23 24.30 59.88
C SER A 271 3.82 25.77 59.66
N VAL A 272 4.04 26.30 58.46
CA VAL A 272 3.77 27.70 58.08
C VAL A 272 2.34 27.87 57.55
N GLU A 273 1.81 29.09 57.59
CA GLU A 273 0.51 29.45 57.00
C GLU A 273 0.40 29.01 55.53
N THR A 274 -0.66 28.27 55.21
CA THR A 274 -0.90 27.65 53.89
C THR A 274 -0.84 28.65 52.73
N SER A 275 -1.22 29.91 52.94
CA SER A 275 -1.13 30.98 51.95
C SER A 275 0.31 31.29 51.50
N LYS A 276 1.25 31.38 52.44
CA LYS A 276 2.67 31.62 52.15
C LYS A 276 3.33 30.42 51.47
N VAL A 277 2.87 29.22 51.81
CA VAL A 277 3.27 27.98 51.14
C VAL A 277 2.73 27.92 49.71
N GLU A 278 1.48 28.34 49.49
CA GLU A 278 0.85 28.42 48.16
C GLU A 278 1.49 29.50 47.27
N GLU A 279 1.89 30.64 47.85
CA GLU A 279 2.69 31.70 47.20
C GLU A 279 4.11 31.21 46.84
N LEU A 280 4.83 30.56 47.77
CA LEU A 280 6.15 29.98 47.50
C LEU A 280 6.09 28.89 46.41
N LEU A 281 5.12 27.98 46.47
CA LEU A 281 5.01 26.87 45.51
C LEU A 281 4.61 27.36 44.12
N SER A 282 3.74 28.36 44.01
CA SER A 282 3.40 28.96 42.71
C SER A 282 4.56 29.76 42.11
N ALA A 283 5.32 30.51 42.92
CA ALA A 283 6.54 31.20 42.49
C ALA A 283 7.67 30.22 42.09
N LEU A 284 7.75 29.05 42.73
CA LEU A 284 8.68 27.99 42.33
C LEU A 284 8.23 27.27 41.06
N LYS A 285 6.92 27.10 40.84
CA LYS A 285 6.37 26.42 39.65
C LYS A 285 6.58 27.19 38.34
N SER A 286 6.86 28.50 38.38
CA SER A 286 7.29 29.24 37.17
C SER A 286 8.78 29.04 36.83
N VAL A 287 9.58 28.48 37.74
CA VAL A 287 11.04 28.28 37.58
C VAL A 287 11.42 26.80 37.44
N TYR A 288 10.72 25.91 38.13
CA TYR A 288 10.99 24.48 38.17
C TYR A 288 9.74 23.67 37.78
N GLN A 289 9.93 22.59 37.02
CA GLN A 289 8.83 21.75 36.54
C GLN A 289 8.44 20.71 37.60
N PHE A 290 7.46 21.04 38.43
CA PHE A 290 6.81 20.12 39.35
C PHE A 290 5.32 20.44 39.49
N GLU A 291 4.53 19.43 39.81
CA GLU A 291 3.16 19.56 40.29
C GLU A 291 3.10 19.50 41.81
N TYR A 292 2.09 20.16 42.38
CA TYR A 292 1.85 20.13 43.82
C TYR A 292 0.36 20.08 44.17
N HIS A 293 0.04 19.29 45.20
CA HIS A 293 -1.31 19.22 45.76
C HIS A 293 -1.27 19.58 47.25
N LEU A 294 -1.83 20.74 47.59
CA LEU A 294 -1.94 21.23 48.96
C LEU A 294 -3.11 20.55 49.69
N LEU A 295 -2.78 19.66 50.63
CA LEU A 295 -3.74 19.03 51.54
C LEU A 295 -4.07 20.00 52.69
N LYS A 296 -4.82 21.06 52.34
CA LYS A 296 -5.12 22.20 53.23
C LYS A 296 -5.66 21.83 54.63
N PRO A 297 -6.41 20.72 54.84
CA PRO A 297 -6.84 20.31 56.20
C PRO A 297 -5.76 19.72 57.12
N VAL A 298 -4.57 19.36 56.61
CA VAL A 298 -3.54 18.62 57.38
C VAL A 298 -2.15 19.26 57.31
N SER A 299 -2.02 20.45 56.72
CA SER A 299 -0.73 21.16 56.49
C SER A 299 0.35 20.28 55.84
N ARG A 300 -0.02 19.63 54.74
CA ARG A 300 0.90 18.84 53.91
C ARG A 300 0.77 19.23 52.45
N VAL A 301 1.87 19.09 51.71
CA VAL A 301 1.90 19.17 50.25
C VAL A 301 2.43 17.85 49.69
N ILE A 302 1.72 17.31 48.70
CA ILE A 302 2.25 16.26 47.84
C ILE A 302 2.97 16.97 46.70
N LEU A 303 4.28 16.74 46.56
CA LEU A 303 5.09 17.21 45.44
C LEU A 303 5.28 16.08 44.44
N VAL A 304 5.14 16.36 43.14
CA VAL A 304 5.39 15.42 42.03
C VAL A 304 6.31 16.09 41.01
N GLY A 305 7.51 15.57 40.82
CA GLY A 305 8.58 16.21 40.06
C GLY A 305 9.86 15.38 40.12
N ASP A 306 10.91 15.76 39.40
CA ASP A 306 12.17 15.01 39.46
C ASP A 306 12.82 15.04 40.85
N SER A 307 13.67 14.05 41.14
CA SER A 307 14.33 13.91 42.45
C SER A 307 15.18 15.12 42.88
N GLU A 308 15.72 15.90 41.95
CA GLU A 308 16.57 17.06 42.23
C GLU A 308 15.71 18.31 42.49
N THR A 309 14.65 18.49 41.70
CA THR A 309 13.62 19.53 41.91
C THR A 309 12.85 19.31 43.21
N ILE A 310 12.39 18.10 43.51
CA ILE A 310 11.71 17.83 44.80
C ILE A 310 12.64 18.12 45.99
N ALA A 311 13.92 17.75 45.91
CA ALA A 311 14.89 18.07 46.96
C ALA A 311 15.11 19.58 47.12
N LYS A 312 15.06 20.37 46.04
CA LYS A 312 15.12 21.84 46.08
C LYS A 312 13.85 22.45 46.68
N VAL A 313 12.67 22.03 46.23
CA VAL A 313 11.38 22.51 46.74
C VAL A 313 11.22 22.19 48.23
N GLU A 314 11.58 20.99 48.67
CA GLU A 314 11.64 20.61 50.09
C GLU A 314 12.64 21.48 50.88
N ARG A 315 13.79 21.84 50.30
CA ARG A 315 14.76 22.75 50.92
C ARG A 315 14.20 24.16 51.09
N TYR A 316 13.47 24.70 50.11
CA TYR A 316 12.81 26.02 50.25
C TYR A 316 11.68 26.01 51.28
N LEU A 317 10.86 24.93 51.32
CA LEU A 317 9.84 24.76 52.36
C LEU A 317 10.47 24.75 53.76
N LYS A 318 11.57 24.01 53.95
CA LYS A 318 12.33 24.02 55.20
C LYS A 318 12.94 25.38 55.53
N ILE A 319 13.42 26.14 54.56
CA ILE A 319 13.91 27.51 54.80
C ILE A 319 12.76 28.41 55.30
N LEU A 320 11.59 28.33 54.67
CA LEU A 320 10.38 29.06 55.09
C LEU A 320 9.94 28.70 56.51
N GLU A 321 10.07 27.43 56.91
CA GLU A 321 9.80 26.94 58.27
C GLU A 321 10.83 27.42 59.30
N THR A 322 12.12 27.48 58.94
CA THR A 322 13.20 27.83 59.87
C THR A 322 13.26 29.31 60.25
N GLY A 323 12.54 30.18 59.56
CA GLY A 323 12.25 31.57 59.98
C GLY A 323 13.45 32.40 60.43
N VAL A 324 14.24 32.92 59.47
CA VAL A 324 15.39 33.79 59.78
C VAL A 324 14.97 34.97 60.66
N GLU A 325 15.59 35.07 61.83
CA GLU A 325 15.20 36.01 62.89
C GLU A 325 15.34 37.49 62.44
N GLN A 326 14.35 38.30 62.80
CA GLN A 326 14.45 39.76 62.67
C GLN A 326 15.28 40.32 63.82
N MET A 327 16.48 40.82 63.53
CA MET A 327 17.18 41.77 64.40
C MET A 327 16.92 43.21 63.95
N GLU A 328 16.82 44.12 64.91
CA GLU A 328 16.54 45.55 64.66
C GLU A 328 17.65 46.22 63.82
N PRO A 329 17.30 47.23 62.99
CA PRO A 329 18.18 47.72 61.94
C PRO A 329 19.38 48.52 62.47
N GLN A 330 20.56 47.89 62.47
CA GLN A 330 21.81 48.63 62.34
C GLN A 330 21.99 49.07 60.87
N THR A 331 22.48 50.28 60.64
CA THR A 331 22.65 50.84 59.29
C THR A 331 23.87 50.25 58.59
N VAL A 332 23.76 49.00 58.14
CA VAL A 332 24.79 48.35 57.32
C VAL A 332 24.87 49.06 55.96
N PRO A 333 26.06 49.44 55.47
CA PRO A 333 26.21 49.96 54.11
C PRO A 333 25.78 48.90 53.07
N THR A 334 24.77 49.23 52.27
CA THR A 334 24.24 48.35 51.23
C THR A 334 25.01 48.52 49.92
N LYS A 335 25.31 47.40 49.27
CA LYS A 335 25.91 47.32 47.94
C LYS A 335 24.81 47.06 46.93
N LYS A 336 24.80 47.78 45.79
CA LYS A 336 23.97 47.35 44.66
C LYS A 336 24.62 46.14 44.01
N PHE A 337 23.93 45.01 44.03
CA PHE A 337 24.30 43.82 43.27
C PHE A 337 23.40 43.75 42.03
N VAL A 338 24.00 43.46 40.88
CA VAL A 338 23.33 43.45 39.58
C VAL A 338 23.77 42.22 38.81
N PHE A 339 22.82 41.37 38.43
CA PHE A 339 23.08 40.16 37.65
C PHE A 339 21.97 39.95 36.61
N TYR A 340 22.26 39.15 35.59
CA TYR A 340 21.32 38.84 34.51
C TYR A 340 20.61 37.52 34.79
N ALA A 341 19.28 37.49 34.72
CA ALA A 341 18.43 36.36 35.06
C ALA A 341 17.44 36.01 33.94
N TYR A 342 17.17 34.72 33.77
CA TYR A 342 16.22 34.21 32.76
C TYR A 342 14.77 34.66 32.96
N ASP A 343 14.36 34.79 34.23
CA ASP A 343 13.11 35.41 34.63
C ASP A 343 13.45 36.40 35.75
N PRO A 344 13.59 37.70 35.43
CA PRO A 344 13.90 38.72 36.43
C PRO A 344 12.82 38.87 37.50
N LYS A 345 11.54 38.62 37.19
CA LYS A 345 10.45 38.71 38.18
C LYS A 345 10.53 37.55 39.17
N ALA A 346 10.63 36.30 38.69
CA ALA A 346 10.74 35.16 39.58
C ALA A 346 12.03 35.20 40.40
N ALA A 347 13.17 35.59 39.80
CA ALA A 347 14.43 35.76 40.54
C ALA A 347 14.34 36.86 41.61
N ALA A 348 13.73 38.02 41.30
CA ALA A 348 13.52 39.09 42.28
C ALA A 348 12.57 38.66 43.41
N SER A 349 11.45 38.00 43.07
CA SER A 349 10.50 37.46 44.06
C SER A 349 11.14 36.40 44.96
N LEU A 350 11.94 35.47 44.41
CA LEU A 350 12.63 34.45 45.21
C LEU A 350 13.69 35.06 46.14
N ILE A 351 14.47 36.04 45.68
CA ILE A 351 15.43 36.77 46.52
C ILE A 351 14.72 37.51 47.65
N LYS A 352 13.59 38.17 47.35
CA LYS A 352 12.79 38.88 48.36
C LYS A 352 12.12 37.94 49.37
N LEU A 353 11.54 36.83 48.89
CA LEU A 353 10.79 35.87 49.72
C LEU A 353 11.71 35.00 50.60
N ILE A 354 12.88 34.60 50.10
CA ILE A 354 13.75 33.62 50.78
C ILE A 354 14.91 34.30 51.52
N LEU A 355 15.49 35.39 50.98
CA LEU A 355 16.59 36.11 51.65
C LEU A 355 16.12 37.37 52.38
N GLY A 356 14.87 37.85 52.17
CA GLY A 356 14.38 39.11 52.74
C GLY A 356 14.99 40.36 52.09
N ILE A 357 15.62 40.22 50.92
CA ILE A 357 16.37 41.28 50.23
C ILE A 357 15.48 41.93 49.18
N ASP A 358 15.33 43.26 49.21
CA ASP A 358 14.61 43.98 48.16
C ASP A 358 15.35 43.92 46.82
N ALA A 359 14.68 43.31 45.84
CA ALA A 359 15.14 43.11 44.47
C ALA A 359 14.12 43.69 43.47
N GLN A 360 14.62 44.34 42.43
CA GLN A 360 13.84 44.92 41.33
C GLN A 360 14.17 44.21 40.02
N ALA A 361 13.11 43.78 39.34
CA ALA A 361 13.14 43.11 38.05
C ALA A 361 13.10 44.12 36.90
N TYR A 362 14.05 44.02 35.97
CA TYR A 362 14.09 44.78 34.72
C TYR A 362 13.98 43.78 33.55
N GLU A 363 12.74 43.44 33.19
CA GLU A 363 12.40 42.37 32.25
C GLU A 363 13.02 42.57 30.86
N GLU A 364 12.89 43.78 30.30
CA GLU A 364 13.44 44.15 28.99
C GLU A 364 14.96 43.94 28.89
N MET A 365 15.66 44.01 30.03
CA MET A 365 17.12 43.87 30.12
C MET A 365 17.56 42.49 30.63
N ASN A 366 16.62 41.59 30.94
CA ASN A 366 16.86 40.31 31.63
C ASN A 366 17.69 40.50 32.92
N LEU A 367 17.44 41.55 33.69
CA LEU A 367 18.37 42.06 34.70
C LEU A 367 17.67 42.26 36.06
N VAL A 368 18.35 41.84 37.14
CA VAL A 368 17.86 41.98 38.53
C VAL A 368 18.83 42.89 39.28
N ILE A 369 18.29 43.95 39.91
CA ILE A 369 19.03 44.82 40.82
C ILE A 369 18.53 44.60 42.24
N CYS A 370 19.42 44.25 43.16
CA CYS A 370 19.10 44.20 44.59
C CYS A 370 20.05 45.09 45.39
N GLN A 371 19.58 45.60 46.53
CA GLN A 371 20.42 46.31 47.50
C GLN A 371 20.68 45.40 48.69
N VAL A 372 21.93 44.95 48.79
CA VAL A 372 22.33 43.86 49.69
C VAL A 372 23.24 44.41 50.78
N PRO A 373 22.92 44.20 52.07
CA PRO A 373 23.84 44.47 53.18
C PRO A 373 25.19 43.77 52.97
N LEU A 374 26.31 44.47 53.23
CA LEU A 374 27.66 43.98 52.92
C LEU A 374 28.06 42.67 53.63
N ASP A 375 27.43 42.36 54.76
CA ASP A 375 27.53 41.10 55.50
C ASP A 375 26.81 39.93 54.81
N ARG A 376 25.80 40.21 53.98
CA ARG A 376 24.98 39.21 53.26
C ARG A 376 25.26 39.13 51.75
N GLU A 377 26.32 39.78 51.27
CA GLU A 377 26.77 39.64 49.88
C GLU A 377 27.08 38.17 49.54
N LYS A 378 27.67 37.42 50.47
CA LYS A 378 27.97 36.00 50.25
C LYS A 378 26.71 35.13 50.18
N ASP A 379 25.74 35.33 51.06
CA ASP A 379 24.44 34.63 51.03
C ASP A 379 23.79 34.76 49.65
N LEU A 380 23.80 35.96 49.08
CA LEU A 380 23.24 36.25 47.76
C LEU A 380 23.98 35.50 46.65
N VAL A 381 25.32 35.58 46.61
CA VAL A 381 26.13 34.91 45.58
C VAL A 381 25.99 33.39 45.67
N ASP A 382 26.08 32.82 46.87
CA ASP A 382 25.90 31.39 47.08
C ASP A 382 24.46 30.94 46.73
N PHE A 383 23.44 31.79 46.94
CA PHE A 383 22.05 31.54 46.55
C PHE A 383 21.83 31.64 45.03
N ILE A 384 22.38 32.65 44.36
CA ILE A 384 22.28 32.82 42.89
C ILE A 384 22.92 31.61 42.19
N ALA A 385 24.11 31.19 42.65
CA ALA A 385 24.85 30.07 42.09
C ALA A 385 24.17 28.71 42.37
N GLN A 386 23.73 28.45 43.60
CA GLN A 386 23.05 27.17 43.94
C GLN A 386 21.72 26.98 43.20
N ASN A 387 21.05 28.07 42.81
CA ASN A 387 19.70 28.03 42.23
C ASN A 387 19.68 28.26 40.71
N ASN A 388 20.84 28.45 40.05
CA ASN A 388 20.97 28.76 38.61
C ASN A 388 20.13 29.98 38.18
N LEU A 389 20.15 31.05 38.99
CA LEU A 389 19.42 32.29 38.68
C LEU A 389 20.13 33.16 37.62
N GLU A 390 21.41 32.91 37.35
CA GLU A 390 22.19 33.61 36.33
C GLU A 390 21.99 33.07 34.90
N LEU A 391 22.11 33.96 33.92
CA LEU A 391 22.14 33.64 32.50
C LEU A 391 23.39 32.82 32.14
N GLY A 392 23.17 31.55 31.83
CA GLY A 392 24.21 30.57 31.52
C GLY A 392 24.71 30.62 30.07
N ASN A 393 25.69 29.76 29.77
CA ASN A 393 26.30 29.65 28.44
C ASN A 393 25.25 29.50 27.33
N THR A 394 25.42 30.28 26.27
CA THR A 394 24.56 30.23 25.08
C THR A 394 25.24 29.41 24.00
N TYR A 395 24.58 28.32 23.60
CA TYR A 395 25.02 27.42 22.53
C TYR A 395 24.18 27.66 21.28
N TYR A 396 24.75 27.38 20.11
CA TYR A 396 24.11 27.65 18.82
C TYR A 396 24.04 26.38 17.97
N PHE A 397 22.91 26.15 17.33
CA PHE A 397 22.71 25.06 16.36
C PHE A 397 21.66 25.49 15.32
N ASP A 398 21.73 24.87 14.14
CA ASP A 398 20.99 25.32 12.95
C ASP A 398 19.82 24.36 12.63
N VAL A 399 18.61 24.90 12.56
CA VAL A 399 17.37 24.15 12.30
C VAL A 399 16.59 24.73 11.13
N LYS A 400 15.80 23.89 10.45
CA LYS A 400 14.84 24.40 9.45
C LYS A 400 13.74 25.18 10.16
N LYS A 401 13.16 26.17 9.48
CA LYS A 401 12.06 26.97 10.02
C LYS A 401 10.81 26.13 10.37
N SER A 402 10.59 25.02 9.67
CA SER A 402 9.55 24.03 9.98
C SER A 402 9.78 23.27 11.30
N GLU A 403 11.04 23.11 11.71
CA GLU A 403 11.43 22.37 12.93
C GLU A 403 11.22 23.21 14.21
N GLU A 404 10.80 24.47 14.12
CA GLU A 404 10.66 25.38 15.26
C GLU A 404 9.66 24.87 16.32
N THR A 405 8.49 24.39 15.89
CA THR A 405 7.46 23.86 16.81
C THR A 405 7.93 22.59 17.49
N PHE A 406 8.50 21.66 16.73
CA PHE A 406 9.09 20.41 17.24
C PHE A 406 10.20 20.66 18.25
N LEU A 407 11.06 21.65 17.99
CA LEU A 407 12.14 22.00 18.90
C LEU A 407 11.61 22.52 20.25
N LYS A 408 10.50 23.27 20.25
CA LYS A 408 9.81 23.68 21.49
C LYS A 408 9.21 22.48 22.23
N GLU A 409 8.57 21.55 21.52
CA GLU A 409 8.00 20.32 22.09
C GLU A 409 9.08 19.44 22.73
N VAL A 410 10.20 19.21 22.03
CA VAL A 410 11.35 18.44 22.54
C VAL A 410 12.00 19.13 23.75
N LEU A 411 12.18 20.46 23.73
CA LEU A 411 12.70 21.18 24.90
C LEU A 411 11.74 21.11 26.09
N GLN A 412 10.42 21.17 25.88
CA GLN A 412 9.42 20.97 26.94
C GLN A 412 9.37 19.53 27.46
N PHE A 413 9.66 18.52 26.64
CA PHE A 413 9.84 17.14 27.08
C PHE A 413 11.07 16.98 27.97
N LEU A 414 12.18 17.62 27.59
CA LEU A 414 13.47 17.60 28.31
C LEU A 414 13.50 18.55 29.53
N GLY A 415 12.36 19.13 29.91
CA GLY A 415 12.22 20.01 31.08
C GLY A 415 12.92 21.36 30.97
N ILE A 416 13.13 21.86 29.76
CA ILE A 416 13.79 23.14 29.49
C ILE A 416 12.73 24.18 29.10
N PRO A 417 12.57 25.27 29.88
CA PRO A 417 11.66 26.36 29.54
C PRO A 417 11.99 26.97 28.17
N VAL A 418 10.98 27.17 27.33
CA VAL A 418 11.14 27.76 25.98
C VAL A 418 11.74 29.17 26.03
N SER A 419 11.62 29.89 27.15
CA SER A 419 12.31 31.18 27.38
C SER A 419 13.85 31.10 27.34
N ARG A 420 14.44 29.90 27.46
CA ARG A 420 15.88 29.66 27.28
C ARG A 420 16.31 29.52 25.81
N MET A 421 15.35 29.46 24.90
CA MET A 421 15.55 29.40 23.45
C MET A 421 15.26 30.77 22.83
N LYS A 422 16.15 31.25 21.95
CA LYS A 422 15.89 32.41 21.08
C LYS A 422 16.22 32.06 19.64
N LEU A 423 15.45 32.63 18.72
CA LEU A 423 15.68 32.51 17.28
C LEU A 423 16.58 33.67 16.82
N LEU A 424 17.66 33.35 16.11
CA LEU A 424 18.45 34.32 15.37
C LEU A 424 18.10 34.17 13.89
N ASN A 425 17.50 35.22 13.34
CA ASN A 425 16.94 35.20 11.99
C ASN A 425 18.07 35.22 10.95
N ILE A 426 18.16 34.13 10.18
CA ILE A 426 19.02 33.97 8.99
C ILE A 426 18.08 33.50 7.85
N ASP A 427 18.56 33.47 6.61
CA ASP A 427 17.75 33.35 5.39
C ASP A 427 16.66 32.25 5.43
N GLY A 428 15.50 32.58 4.85
CA GLY A 428 14.17 32.19 5.34
C GLY A 428 13.79 30.72 5.47
N GLU A 429 14.67 29.78 5.12
CA GLU A 429 14.51 28.34 5.38
C GLU A 429 15.24 27.86 6.65
N ASN A 430 16.37 28.47 7.02
CA ASN A 430 17.26 27.98 8.08
C ASN A 430 17.40 29.02 9.21
N VAL A 431 16.88 28.68 10.38
CA VAL A 431 16.90 29.53 11.57
C VAL A 431 18.02 29.06 12.51
N LYS A 432 18.90 29.99 12.91
CA LYS A 432 19.95 29.70 13.87
C LYS A 432 19.39 29.84 15.27
N VAL A 433 19.30 28.74 16.01
CA VAL A 433 18.76 28.75 17.37
C VAL A 433 19.88 28.95 18.37
N SER A 434 19.65 29.86 19.32
CA SER A 434 20.50 30.03 20.50
C SER A 434 19.79 29.45 21.72
N LEU A 435 20.40 28.45 22.36
CA LEU A 435 19.90 27.80 23.58
C LEU A 435 20.83 28.12 24.75
N SER A 436 20.31 28.86 25.72
CA SER A 436 21.05 29.30 26.91
C SER A 436 20.79 28.34 28.08
N VAL A 437 21.76 27.47 28.40
CA VAL A 437 21.66 26.42 29.43
C VAL A 437 23.03 26.14 30.08
N PRO A 438 23.08 25.55 31.29
CA PRO A 438 24.35 25.10 31.86
C PRO A 438 25.04 24.05 30.98
N LYS A 439 26.39 24.07 30.93
CA LYS A 439 27.18 23.17 30.07
C LYS A 439 26.85 21.68 30.29
N SER A 440 26.73 21.27 31.55
CA SER A 440 26.39 19.90 31.97
C SER A 440 24.96 19.46 31.62
N VAL A 441 24.09 20.40 31.25
CA VAL A 441 22.76 20.11 30.68
C VAL A 441 22.87 20.01 29.17
N TYR A 442 23.56 20.95 28.51
CA TYR A 442 23.80 20.94 27.06
C TYR A 442 24.44 19.63 26.58
N GLU A 443 25.50 19.18 27.27
CA GLU A 443 26.23 17.95 26.92
C GLU A 443 25.38 16.66 27.04
N LYS A 444 24.28 16.69 27.80
CA LYS A 444 23.31 15.58 27.90
C LYS A 444 22.20 15.65 26.85
N ILE A 445 21.64 16.83 26.63
CA ILE A 445 20.49 17.00 25.73
C ILE A 445 20.89 17.01 24.25
N TYR A 446 22.06 17.57 23.91
CA TYR A 446 22.41 17.85 22.52
C TYR A 446 22.48 16.59 21.63
N PRO A 447 23.05 15.45 22.07
CA PRO A 447 23.04 14.22 21.27
C PRO A 447 21.62 13.68 20.99
N VAL A 448 20.69 13.83 21.95
CA VAL A 448 19.29 13.40 21.80
C VAL A 448 18.54 14.35 20.87
N LEU A 449 18.76 15.65 21.04
CA LEU A 449 18.22 16.72 20.17
C LEU A 449 18.65 16.52 18.71
N GLU A 450 19.93 16.22 18.49
CA GLU A 450 20.49 15.98 17.16
C GLU A 450 19.94 14.70 16.52
N LYS A 451 19.82 13.59 17.28
CA LYS A 451 19.15 12.35 16.81
C LYS A 451 17.70 12.63 16.38
N LEU A 452 16.91 13.33 17.21
CA LEU A 452 15.51 13.65 16.93
C LEU A 452 15.35 14.54 15.68
N LEU A 453 16.19 15.57 15.53
CA LEU A 453 16.15 16.44 14.35
C LEU A 453 16.57 15.69 13.07
N LYS A 454 17.60 14.83 13.13
CA LYS A 454 17.99 13.95 12.00
C LYS A 454 16.86 13.00 11.60
N PHE A 455 16.20 12.37 12.58
CA PHE A 455 15.08 11.46 12.34
C PHE A 455 13.87 12.19 11.72
N ARG A 456 13.49 13.38 12.24
CA ARG A 456 12.42 14.20 11.65
C ARG A 456 12.73 14.59 10.20
N ARG A 457 13.95 15.05 9.93
CA ARG A 457 14.41 15.42 8.57
C ARG A 457 14.37 14.27 7.55
N LYS A 458 14.46 13.02 8.02
CA LYS A 458 14.43 11.80 7.19
C LYS A 458 13.00 11.36 6.86
N ASN A 459 12.07 11.54 7.80
CA ASN A 459 10.77 10.84 7.79
C ASN A 459 9.53 11.75 7.65
N PHE A 460 9.70 13.09 7.67
CA PHE A 460 8.60 14.06 7.59
C PHE A 460 8.68 14.91 6.31
N THR A 461 7.55 15.07 5.65
CA THR A 461 7.41 15.84 4.39
C THR A 461 6.66 17.14 4.63
N VAL A 462 6.98 18.17 3.83
CA VAL A 462 6.25 19.45 3.80
C VAL A 462 5.64 19.62 2.41
N ARG A 463 4.34 19.93 2.34
CA ARG A 463 3.67 20.43 1.12
C ARG A 463 3.26 21.88 1.33
N ALA A 464 3.54 22.72 0.35
CA ALA A 464 2.99 24.06 0.27
C ALA A 464 1.74 24.06 -0.62
N LEU A 465 0.67 24.72 -0.16
CA LEU A 465 -0.58 24.87 -0.88
C LEU A 465 -1.00 26.35 -0.89
N GLU A 466 -1.33 26.89 -2.05
CA GLU A 466 -1.90 28.24 -2.15
C GLU A 466 -3.39 28.20 -1.81
N LEU A 467 -3.85 29.11 -0.94
CA LEU A 467 -5.25 29.33 -0.64
C LEU A 467 -5.86 30.35 -1.61
N LYS A 468 -6.88 29.94 -2.35
CA LYS A 468 -7.71 30.80 -3.21
C LYS A 468 -8.66 31.72 -2.43
N GLN A 469 -8.96 31.39 -1.16
CA GLN A 469 -9.85 32.13 -0.27
C GLN A 469 -9.35 32.10 1.18
N ASP A 470 -9.74 33.09 1.99
CA ASP A 470 -9.18 33.28 3.34
C ASP A 470 -9.76 32.29 4.37
N VAL A 471 -9.13 31.12 4.50
CA VAL A 471 -9.58 30.07 5.43
C VAL A 471 -9.34 30.47 6.89
N GLN A 472 -10.38 30.30 7.72
CA GLN A 472 -10.38 30.57 9.18
C GLN A 472 -9.38 29.69 9.94
N SER A 473 -8.72 30.27 10.95
CA SER A 473 -7.68 29.61 11.76
C SER A 473 -8.17 28.35 12.47
N GLU A 474 -9.40 28.39 12.98
CA GLU A 474 -10.08 27.30 13.68
C GLU A 474 -10.23 26.05 12.80
N LEU A 475 -10.40 26.23 11.48
CA LEU A 475 -10.50 25.13 10.52
C LEU A 475 -9.11 24.51 10.25
N LEU A 476 -8.07 25.34 10.18
CA LEU A 476 -6.69 24.86 10.04
C LEU A 476 -6.23 24.09 11.30
N GLU A 477 -6.65 24.54 12.48
CA GLU A 477 -6.43 23.81 13.73
C GLU A 477 -7.23 22.49 13.78
N ALA A 478 -8.48 22.48 13.30
CA ALA A 478 -9.26 21.25 13.17
C ALA A 478 -8.59 20.24 12.23
N ILE A 479 -8.13 20.68 11.05
CA ILE A 479 -7.42 19.85 10.06
C ILE A 479 -6.11 19.31 10.63
N SER A 480 -5.34 20.16 11.32
CA SER A 480 -4.13 19.77 12.04
C SER A 480 -4.39 18.62 13.03
N ARG A 481 -5.42 18.74 13.86
CA ARG A 481 -5.82 17.73 14.85
C ARG A 481 -6.42 16.46 14.22
N MET A 482 -7.14 16.56 13.10
CA MET A 482 -7.77 15.41 12.42
C MET A 482 -6.74 14.51 11.73
N TYR A 483 -5.81 15.09 10.98
CA TYR A 483 -4.83 14.32 10.19
C TYR A 483 -3.50 14.09 10.92
N GLY A 484 -3.27 14.74 12.07
CA GLY A 484 -2.02 14.63 12.82
C GLY A 484 -0.85 15.34 12.11
N VAL A 485 -1.12 16.50 11.50
CA VAL A 485 -0.17 17.29 10.71
C VAL A 485 -0.09 18.71 11.23
N LEU A 486 1.06 19.36 11.11
CA LEU A 486 1.19 20.79 11.40
C LEU A 486 0.74 21.61 10.18
N VAL A 487 -0.24 22.50 10.39
CA VAL A 487 -0.83 23.34 9.33
C VAL A 487 -0.50 24.80 9.62
N ASN A 488 0.54 25.33 8.96
CA ASN A 488 1.06 26.68 9.19
C ASN A 488 0.70 27.61 8.03
N LYS A 489 0.03 28.74 8.30
CA LYS A 489 -0.38 29.73 7.29
C LYS A 489 0.56 30.94 7.26
N VAL A 490 1.01 31.32 6.07
CA VAL A 490 1.86 32.50 5.81
C VAL A 490 1.28 33.26 4.62
N GLY A 491 0.51 34.31 4.90
CA GLY A 491 -0.31 34.98 3.87
C GLY A 491 -1.33 34.01 3.27
N ASN A 492 -1.36 33.89 1.95
CA ASN A 492 -2.21 32.94 1.24
C ASN A 492 -1.65 31.51 1.24
N PHE A 493 -0.40 31.27 1.61
CA PHE A 493 0.18 29.92 1.55
C PHE A 493 -0.05 29.17 2.87
N VAL A 494 -0.52 27.92 2.77
CA VAL A 494 -0.60 26.96 3.87
C VAL A 494 0.45 25.87 3.64
N PHE A 495 1.29 25.68 4.65
CA PHE A 495 2.31 24.64 4.71
C PHE A 495 1.79 23.51 5.60
N VAL A 496 1.64 22.32 5.02
CA VAL A 496 1.22 21.11 5.69
C VAL A 496 2.45 20.23 5.90
N GLU A 497 2.81 19.95 7.16
CA GLU A 497 3.99 19.16 7.55
C GLU A 497 3.59 17.94 8.38
N GLY A 498 4.14 16.78 8.05
CA GLY A 498 3.78 15.51 8.70
C GLY A 498 4.33 14.28 7.96
N PRO A 499 3.91 13.08 8.35
CA PRO A 499 4.11 11.86 7.56
C PRO A 499 3.40 11.98 6.20
N LEU A 500 4.03 11.51 5.11
CA LEU A 500 3.57 11.70 3.73
C LEU A 500 2.06 11.39 3.53
N SER A 501 1.60 10.22 3.97
CA SER A 501 0.19 9.81 3.85
C SER A 501 -0.80 10.76 4.54
N SER A 502 -0.40 11.36 5.66
CA SER A 502 -1.23 12.31 6.42
C SER A 502 -1.19 13.71 5.81
N VAL A 503 -0.04 14.10 5.26
CA VAL A 503 0.13 15.38 4.56
C VAL A 503 -0.69 15.41 3.28
N ASP A 504 -0.58 14.39 2.43
CA ASP A 504 -1.35 14.33 1.18
C ASP A 504 -2.87 14.29 1.49
N SER A 505 -3.31 13.50 2.48
CA SER A 505 -4.73 13.49 2.95
C SER A 505 -5.25 14.87 3.40
N ALA A 506 -4.43 15.63 4.13
CA ALA A 506 -4.80 16.96 4.60
C ALA A 506 -4.75 18.02 3.50
N VAL A 507 -3.83 17.89 2.53
CA VAL A 507 -3.74 18.74 1.33
C VAL A 507 -4.96 18.53 0.43
N ASP A 508 -5.39 17.29 0.21
CA ASP A 508 -6.62 16.98 -0.55
C ASP A 508 -7.87 17.56 0.12
N TYR A 509 -7.97 17.47 1.45
CA TYR A 509 -9.08 18.05 2.20
C TYR A 509 -9.09 19.60 2.15
N LEU A 510 -7.92 20.23 2.26
CA LEU A 510 -7.78 21.69 2.06
C LEU A 510 -8.13 22.10 0.62
N ASN A 511 -7.73 21.33 -0.39
CA ASN A 511 -8.09 21.54 -1.78
C ASN A 511 -9.61 21.47 -2.00
N LYS A 512 -10.30 20.49 -1.40
CA LYS A 512 -11.77 20.37 -1.47
C LYS A 512 -12.45 21.64 -0.94
N ILE A 513 -12.07 22.08 0.27
CA ILE A 513 -12.71 23.21 0.96
C ILE A 513 -12.52 24.54 0.22
N GLN A 514 -11.37 24.76 -0.43
CA GLN A 514 -11.08 25.99 -1.18
C GLN A 514 -12.02 26.27 -2.37
N THR A 515 -12.85 25.31 -2.76
CA THR A 515 -13.77 25.44 -3.91
C THR A 515 -15.22 25.74 -3.51
N ARG A 516 -15.48 25.98 -2.21
CA ARG A 516 -16.84 26.10 -1.63
C ARG A 516 -16.90 27.19 -0.56
N TYR A 517 -18.08 27.79 -0.41
CA TYR A 517 -18.41 28.67 0.71
C TYR A 517 -18.62 27.85 2.00
N THR A 518 -18.23 28.39 3.16
CA THR A 518 -18.33 27.69 4.45
C THR A 518 -18.78 28.61 5.59
N GLN A 519 -19.74 28.17 6.41
CA GLN A 519 -20.09 28.80 7.69
C GLN A 519 -20.08 27.77 8.84
N PHE A 520 -20.00 28.25 10.09
CA PHE A 520 -19.88 27.41 11.29
C PHE A 520 -20.98 27.70 12.31
N LEU A 521 -21.55 26.63 12.90
CA LEU A 521 -22.60 26.69 13.92
C LEU A 521 -22.20 25.88 15.15
N ARG A 522 -22.16 26.50 16.34
CA ARG A 522 -21.93 25.80 17.62
C ARG A 522 -23.21 25.10 18.08
N ILE A 523 -23.10 23.83 18.47
CA ILE A 523 -24.26 22.97 18.78
C ILE A 523 -24.06 22.11 20.05
N SER A 524 -25.13 21.49 20.52
CA SER A 524 -25.09 20.49 21.60
C SER A 524 -26.12 19.36 21.38
N LEU A 525 -26.04 18.70 20.22
CA LEU A 525 -26.91 17.59 19.85
C LEU A 525 -26.45 16.24 20.41
N LYS A 526 -27.36 15.25 20.41
CA LYS A 526 -27.05 13.82 20.48
C LYS A 526 -26.62 13.32 19.09
N GLU A 527 -25.72 12.35 19.04
CA GLU A 527 -25.10 11.89 17.79
C GLU A 527 -26.09 11.20 16.83
N GLU A 528 -27.11 10.51 17.37
CA GLU A 528 -28.16 9.79 16.62
C GLU A 528 -29.04 10.65 15.68
N SER A 529 -29.02 11.98 15.84
CA SER A 529 -29.77 12.92 15.00
C SER A 529 -28.90 13.57 13.91
N LEU A 530 -27.59 13.32 13.89
CA LEU A 530 -26.65 14.05 13.04
C LEU A 530 -26.75 13.67 11.55
N GLU A 531 -26.99 12.39 11.25
CA GLU A 531 -26.99 11.89 9.86
C GLU A 531 -28.23 12.34 9.08
N ASP A 532 -29.42 12.30 9.69
CA ASP A 532 -30.64 12.86 9.08
C ASP A 532 -30.53 14.39 8.92
N LEU A 533 -29.87 15.09 9.84
CA LEU A 533 -29.66 16.54 9.75
C LEU A 533 -28.66 16.91 8.63
N LYS A 534 -27.59 16.12 8.44
CA LYS A 534 -26.73 16.19 7.24
C LYS A 534 -27.54 15.98 5.96
N LYS A 535 -28.42 14.97 5.94
CA LYS A 535 -29.25 14.62 4.78
C LYS A 535 -30.26 15.72 4.42
N PHE A 536 -30.90 16.33 5.43
CA PHE A 536 -31.84 17.44 5.27
C PHE A 536 -31.18 18.66 4.62
N ALA A 537 -30.02 19.07 5.13
CA ALA A 537 -29.32 20.24 4.61
C ALA A 537 -28.89 20.07 3.15
N LEU A 538 -28.36 18.89 2.81
CA LEU A 538 -27.97 18.55 1.44
C LEU A 538 -29.19 18.51 0.50
N ALA A 539 -30.30 17.90 0.93
CA ALA A 539 -31.49 17.75 0.09
C ALA A 539 -32.30 19.05 -0.10
N LYS A 540 -32.25 19.99 0.86
CA LYS A 540 -33.03 21.24 0.82
C LYS A 540 -32.25 22.45 0.30
N TYR A 541 -30.95 22.55 0.60
CA TYR A 541 -30.12 23.73 0.26
C TYR A 541 -28.89 23.41 -0.60
N ASP A 542 -28.63 22.15 -0.95
CA ASP A 542 -27.41 21.72 -1.69
C ASP A 542 -26.12 22.05 -0.91
N VAL A 543 -26.13 21.79 0.40
CA VAL A 543 -24.99 22.02 1.31
C VAL A 543 -24.57 20.75 2.07
N GLU A 544 -23.26 20.44 2.07
CA GLU A 544 -22.66 19.39 2.88
C GLU A 544 -22.38 19.89 4.29
N ILE A 545 -22.71 19.09 5.31
CA ILE A 545 -22.45 19.41 6.72
C ILE A 545 -21.41 18.45 7.31
N ASP A 546 -20.41 18.99 7.99
CA ASP A 546 -19.42 18.24 8.78
C ASP A 546 -19.48 18.64 10.25
N TYR A 547 -19.20 17.69 11.14
CA TYR A 547 -19.24 17.90 12.59
C TYR A 547 -17.86 17.66 13.19
N PHE A 548 -17.46 18.53 14.12
CA PHE A 548 -16.20 18.45 14.86
C PHE A 548 -16.50 18.24 16.35
N PRO A 549 -16.61 16.98 16.83
CA PRO A 549 -16.99 16.69 18.22
C PRO A 549 -16.11 17.38 19.26
N ALA A 550 -14.80 17.42 19.00
CA ALA A 550 -13.81 18.07 19.86
C ALA A 550 -13.96 19.60 19.99
N LEU A 551 -14.71 20.23 19.09
CA LEU A 551 -14.99 21.67 19.07
C LEU A 551 -16.48 22.01 19.29
N LYS A 552 -17.36 21.00 19.25
CA LYS A 552 -18.83 21.13 19.24
C LYS A 552 -19.35 22.09 18.16
N MET A 553 -18.76 22.03 16.97
CA MET A 553 -19.15 22.85 15.82
C MET A 553 -19.58 22.00 14.63
N LEU A 554 -20.66 22.40 13.98
CA LEU A 554 -20.95 22.05 12.59
C LEU A 554 -20.24 23.05 11.67
N MET A 555 -19.70 22.57 10.55
CA MET A 555 -19.40 23.36 9.36
C MET A 555 -20.46 23.03 8.31
N ILE A 556 -21.03 24.06 7.69
CA ILE A 556 -22.00 23.97 6.60
C ILE A 556 -21.29 24.51 5.37
N SER A 557 -21.19 23.72 4.31
CA SER A 557 -20.40 24.05 3.11
C SER A 557 -21.18 23.84 1.81
N GLY A 558 -21.06 24.76 0.85
CA GLY A 558 -21.84 24.72 -0.39
C GLY A 558 -21.23 25.54 -1.52
N THR A 559 -21.81 25.42 -2.71
CA THR A 559 -21.39 26.16 -3.92
C THR A 559 -22.05 27.54 -4.05
N ASP A 560 -23.06 27.83 -3.23
CA ASP A 560 -23.86 29.06 -3.24
C ASP A 560 -23.89 29.67 -1.83
N GLU A 561 -23.32 30.88 -1.68
CA GLU A 561 -23.21 31.61 -0.42
C GLU A 561 -24.58 31.88 0.23
N SER A 562 -25.61 32.14 -0.59
CA SER A 562 -26.94 32.52 -0.12
C SER A 562 -27.65 31.31 0.51
N LYS A 563 -27.56 30.14 -0.14
CA LYS A 563 -28.12 28.88 0.37
C LYS A 563 -27.41 28.42 1.64
N VAL A 564 -26.09 28.60 1.73
CA VAL A 564 -25.34 28.33 2.97
C VAL A 564 -25.85 29.19 4.12
N GLN A 565 -26.16 30.47 3.88
CA GLN A 565 -26.69 31.35 4.91
C GLN A 565 -28.15 31.03 5.30
N GLU A 566 -29.02 30.67 4.34
CA GLU A 566 -30.39 30.22 4.63
C GLU A 566 -30.41 28.92 5.44
N ALA A 567 -29.58 27.94 5.08
CA ALA A 567 -29.43 26.69 5.82
C ALA A 567 -29.00 26.92 7.27
N VAL A 568 -28.06 27.83 7.52
CA VAL A 568 -27.54 28.15 8.86
C VAL A 568 -28.66 28.62 9.80
N GLU A 569 -29.57 29.49 9.35
CA GLU A 569 -30.65 30.01 10.20
C GLU A 569 -31.77 28.98 10.45
N GLU A 570 -32.16 28.16 9.46
CA GLU A 570 -33.23 27.16 9.68
C GLU A 570 -32.75 25.98 10.54
N LEU A 571 -31.53 25.49 10.31
CA LEU A 571 -30.93 24.42 11.12
C LEU A 571 -30.74 24.85 12.59
N LYS A 572 -30.38 26.11 12.81
CA LYS A 572 -30.26 26.74 14.14
C LYS A 572 -31.59 26.73 14.91
N VAL A 573 -32.73 26.88 14.24
CA VAL A 573 -34.06 26.69 14.87
C VAL A 573 -34.28 25.23 15.25
N ILE A 574 -34.12 24.29 14.30
CA ILE A 574 -34.31 22.84 14.51
C ILE A 574 -33.47 22.34 15.69
N VAL A 575 -32.21 22.76 15.76
CA VAL A 575 -31.26 22.40 16.85
C VAL A 575 -31.61 23.07 18.19
N SER A 576 -32.26 24.22 18.18
CA SER A 576 -32.68 24.92 19.41
C SER A 576 -33.96 24.38 20.06
N GLU A 577 -34.80 23.69 19.28
CA GLU A 577 -36.11 23.17 19.74
C GLU A 577 -36.13 21.64 19.95
N GLU A 578 -34.97 20.97 19.91
CA GLU A 578 -34.79 19.50 20.03
C GLU A 578 -35.69 18.65 19.09
N LYS A 579 -36.10 19.20 17.94
CA LYS A 579 -37.00 18.53 16.99
C LYS A 579 -36.30 17.38 16.25
N THR A 580 -37.05 16.30 16.00
CA THR A 580 -36.55 15.12 15.27
C THR A 580 -36.96 15.20 13.80
N VAL A 581 -36.03 14.89 12.89
CA VAL A 581 -36.26 14.77 11.44
C VAL A 581 -36.03 13.31 11.05
N ARG A 582 -36.94 12.69 10.29
CA ARG A 582 -36.74 11.36 9.70
C ARG A 582 -37.30 11.32 8.27
N PHE A 583 -36.69 10.51 7.40
CA PHE A 583 -36.98 10.45 5.96
C PHE A 583 -37.70 9.17 5.53
N VAL A 584 -38.62 9.30 4.58
CA VAL A 584 -39.30 8.17 3.92
C VAL A 584 -39.20 8.30 2.41
N LYS A 585 -38.87 7.21 1.71
CA LYS A 585 -38.87 7.20 0.24
C LYS A 585 -40.28 7.30 -0.31
N LYS A 586 -40.49 8.27 -1.21
CA LYS A 586 -41.72 8.46 -1.99
C LYS A 586 -41.87 7.28 -2.95
N VAL A 587 -43.11 6.89 -3.24
CA VAL A 587 -43.41 5.79 -4.18
C VAL A 587 -44.38 6.30 -5.25
N GLU A 588 -44.05 6.06 -6.52
CA GLU A 588 -44.75 6.61 -7.70
C GLU A 588 -46.24 6.24 -7.78
N THR A 589 -46.71 5.20 -7.08
CA THR A 589 -48.09 4.71 -7.14
C THR A 589 -49.06 5.49 -6.24
N VAL A 590 -48.58 6.31 -5.30
CA VAL A 590 -49.45 7.08 -4.39
C VAL A 590 -49.05 8.58 -4.41
N PRO A 591 -49.93 9.50 -4.82
CA PRO A 591 -49.62 10.94 -4.89
C PRO A 591 -49.17 11.50 -3.53
N SER A 592 -48.09 12.28 -3.52
CA SER A 592 -47.54 12.85 -2.28
C SER A 592 -48.50 13.81 -1.58
N ASP A 593 -49.32 14.56 -2.32
CA ASP A 593 -50.38 15.40 -1.72
C ASP A 593 -51.40 14.59 -0.90
N ARG A 594 -51.74 13.37 -1.33
CA ARG A 594 -52.64 12.48 -0.59
C ARG A 594 -51.96 11.89 0.63
N LEU A 595 -50.70 11.48 0.53
CA LEU A 595 -49.92 11.01 1.68
C LEU A 595 -49.76 12.13 2.72
N LYS A 596 -49.39 13.33 2.29
CA LYS A 596 -49.24 14.53 3.13
C LYS A 596 -50.55 14.86 3.83
N ALA A 597 -51.67 14.92 3.11
CA ALA A 597 -52.99 15.16 3.69
C ALA A 597 -53.41 14.09 4.70
N VAL A 598 -53.20 12.81 4.40
CA VAL A 598 -53.55 11.71 5.33
C VAL A 598 -52.68 11.74 6.59
N LEU A 599 -51.37 11.99 6.47
CA LEU A 599 -50.46 12.01 7.61
C LEU A 599 -50.70 13.23 8.51
N SER A 600 -50.80 14.44 7.96
CA SER A 600 -51.05 15.66 8.74
C SER A 600 -52.49 15.78 9.27
N GLN A 601 -53.40 14.90 8.84
CA GLN A 601 -54.75 14.78 9.40
C GLN A 601 -54.84 13.70 10.51
N LEU A 602 -53.80 12.90 10.70
CA LEU A 602 -53.73 11.83 11.71
C LEU A 602 -52.68 12.08 12.81
N TYR A 603 -51.62 12.86 12.55
CA TYR A 603 -50.51 13.12 13.48
C TYR A 603 -50.01 14.57 13.39
N ASP A 604 -49.54 15.17 14.49
CA ASP A 604 -49.01 16.53 14.53
C ASP A 604 -47.53 16.58 14.08
N VAL A 605 -47.33 16.42 12.77
CA VAL A 605 -46.02 16.42 12.13
C VAL A 605 -46.01 17.33 10.90
N SER A 606 -44.95 18.13 10.73
CA SER A 606 -44.73 18.86 9.49
C SER A 606 -44.09 17.93 8.45
N VAL A 607 -44.64 17.96 7.24
CA VAL A 607 -44.31 17.03 6.15
C VAL A 607 -43.77 17.83 4.97
N GLU A 608 -42.45 17.84 4.80
CA GLU A 608 -41.78 18.48 3.66
C GLU A 608 -41.47 17.46 2.56
N GLU A 609 -41.55 17.89 1.30
CA GLU A 609 -41.27 17.06 0.14
C GLU A 609 -39.91 17.45 -0.44
N LEU A 610 -38.95 16.51 -0.39
CA LEU A 610 -37.55 16.73 -0.75
C LEU A 610 -37.18 15.74 -1.87
N GLY A 611 -37.56 16.09 -3.10
CA GLY A 611 -37.31 15.31 -4.31
C GLY A 611 -38.10 13.99 -4.33
N ASN A 612 -37.40 12.87 -4.14
CA ASN A 612 -38.01 11.53 -4.09
C ASN A 612 -38.12 10.97 -2.65
N GLU A 613 -37.99 11.83 -1.64
CA GLU A 613 -38.23 11.50 -0.24
C GLU A 613 -39.16 12.53 0.41
N ILE A 614 -39.80 12.11 1.48
CA ILE A 614 -40.67 12.93 2.33
C ILE A 614 -39.98 13.01 3.70
N ALA A 615 -39.67 14.23 4.14
CA ALA A 615 -39.16 14.48 5.47
C ALA A 615 -40.33 14.72 6.43
N VAL A 616 -40.38 13.94 7.52
CA VAL A 616 -41.36 14.07 8.60
C VAL A 616 -40.62 14.67 9.79
N ILE A 617 -41.08 15.84 10.24
CA ILE A 617 -40.44 16.65 11.27
C ILE A 617 -41.45 16.85 12.42
N GLY A 618 -41.02 16.62 13.66
CA GLY A 618 -41.90 16.72 14.82
C GLY A 618 -41.27 16.21 16.11
N SER A 619 -42.10 15.80 17.08
CA SER A 619 -41.62 15.07 18.26
C SER A 619 -41.27 13.62 17.92
N GLU A 620 -40.32 13.05 18.66
CA GLU A 620 -39.82 11.68 18.45
C GLU A 620 -40.96 10.63 18.42
N LEU A 621 -41.97 10.81 19.27
CA LEU A 621 -43.10 9.88 19.45
C LEU A 621 -44.08 9.90 18.26
N GLU A 622 -44.34 11.09 17.71
CA GLU A 622 -45.30 11.31 16.63
C GLU A 622 -44.70 10.95 15.27
N VAL A 623 -43.44 11.35 15.05
CA VAL A 623 -42.64 10.93 13.89
C VAL A 623 -42.61 9.40 13.81
N LYS A 624 -42.31 8.70 14.92
CA LYS A 624 -42.32 7.23 14.96
C LYS A 624 -43.67 6.62 14.60
N SER A 625 -44.76 7.19 15.09
CA SER A 625 -46.13 6.69 14.84
C SER A 625 -46.55 6.81 13.37
N ALA A 626 -46.08 7.85 12.66
CA ALA A 626 -46.30 8.02 11.23
C ALA A 626 -45.52 6.98 10.38
N MET A 627 -44.33 6.55 10.83
CA MET A 627 -43.48 5.60 10.11
C MET A 627 -44.10 4.19 10.03
N ASP A 628 -44.64 3.67 11.13
CA ASP A 628 -45.24 2.31 11.19
C ASP A 628 -46.41 2.14 10.19
N LEU A 629 -47.19 3.20 9.96
CA LEU A 629 -48.30 3.20 9.01
C LEU A 629 -47.81 3.21 7.56
N LEU A 630 -46.79 4.04 7.26
CA LEU A 630 -46.15 4.07 5.95
C LEU A 630 -45.47 2.74 5.63
N GLN A 631 -44.74 2.14 6.57
CA GLN A 631 -43.96 0.92 6.34
C GLN A 631 -44.83 -0.27 5.92
N LYS A 632 -46.09 -0.35 6.38
CA LYS A 632 -47.07 -1.34 5.91
C LYS A 632 -47.44 -1.14 4.44
N ILE A 633 -47.75 0.10 4.05
CA ILE A 633 -48.11 0.47 2.66
C ILE A 633 -46.92 0.24 1.70
N LEU A 634 -45.68 0.35 2.19
CA LEU A 634 -44.44 0.28 1.40
C LEU A 634 -43.85 -1.15 1.26
N SER A 635 -44.56 -2.18 1.72
CA SER A 635 -44.02 -3.55 1.86
C SER A 635 -44.32 -4.52 0.73
N SER A 636 -45.39 -4.33 -0.05
CA SER A 636 -45.69 -5.12 -1.27
C SER A 636 -44.89 -4.56 -2.47
N LYS A 637 -43.75 -5.18 -2.79
CA LYS A 637 -42.67 -4.48 -3.51
C LYS A 637 -42.35 -4.87 -4.97
N GLU A 638 -42.82 -6.01 -5.47
CA GLU A 638 -42.46 -6.50 -6.82
C GLU A 638 -43.66 -6.75 -7.76
N MET A 639 -44.88 -6.63 -7.26
CA MET A 639 -46.10 -6.68 -8.06
C MET A 639 -46.71 -5.29 -8.19
N VAL A 640 -47.17 -4.92 -9.39
CA VAL A 640 -48.10 -3.80 -9.55
C VAL A 640 -49.50 -4.30 -9.25
N GLN A 641 -50.09 -3.72 -8.22
CA GLN A 641 -51.48 -3.94 -7.83
C GLN A 641 -52.38 -2.91 -8.52
N THR A 642 -53.47 -3.35 -9.15
CA THR A 642 -54.44 -2.45 -9.78
C THR A 642 -55.87 -2.98 -9.68
N PHE A 643 -56.84 -2.08 -9.69
CA PHE A 643 -58.25 -2.38 -9.44
C PHE A 643 -59.08 -2.28 -10.72
N VAL A 644 -59.94 -3.28 -10.98
CA VAL A 644 -60.81 -3.36 -12.17
C VAL A 644 -62.24 -3.72 -11.75
N GLU A 645 -63.23 -2.94 -12.16
CA GLU A 645 -64.65 -3.20 -11.89
C GLU A 645 -65.22 -4.28 -12.84
N LEU A 646 -66.02 -5.22 -12.31
CA LEU A 646 -66.55 -6.35 -13.09
C LEU A 646 -68.02 -6.14 -13.55
N PRO A 647 -68.35 -6.37 -14.85
CA PRO A 647 -69.72 -6.22 -15.35
C PRO A 647 -70.71 -7.27 -14.81
N LYS A 648 -71.84 -6.81 -14.26
CA LYS A 648 -72.86 -7.66 -13.58
C LYS A 648 -73.63 -8.65 -14.47
N TRP A 649 -73.41 -8.66 -15.79
CA TRP A 649 -74.05 -9.58 -16.74
C TRP A 649 -73.17 -10.79 -17.10
N LEU A 650 -71.88 -10.77 -16.74
CA LEU A 650 -70.93 -11.83 -17.07
C LEU A 650 -71.09 -12.99 -16.06
N GLN A 651 -71.66 -14.12 -16.50
CA GLN A 651 -72.02 -15.22 -15.60
C GLN A 651 -70.82 -16.02 -15.05
N ASP A 652 -69.79 -16.26 -15.87
CA ASP A 652 -68.54 -16.92 -15.48
C ASP A 652 -67.34 -15.96 -15.65
N PRO A 653 -67.16 -14.93 -14.81
CA PRO A 653 -66.06 -13.97 -14.95
C PRO A 653 -64.69 -14.64 -14.79
N GLU A 654 -64.59 -15.63 -13.90
CA GLU A 654 -63.37 -16.38 -13.61
C GLU A 654 -62.82 -17.10 -14.85
N LYS A 655 -63.66 -17.63 -15.76
CA LYS A 655 -63.17 -18.28 -16.99
C LYS A 655 -62.48 -17.30 -17.94
N VAL A 656 -62.97 -16.05 -18.00
CA VAL A 656 -62.35 -14.99 -18.81
C VAL A 656 -61.08 -14.48 -18.14
N LEU A 657 -61.11 -14.28 -16.83
CA LEU A 657 -59.95 -13.87 -16.04
C LEU A 657 -58.84 -14.93 -16.05
N ASP A 658 -59.17 -16.23 -16.00
CA ASP A 658 -58.22 -17.34 -16.14
C ASP A 658 -57.51 -17.36 -17.50
N ILE A 659 -58.23 -17.05 -18.58
CA ILE A 659 -57.69 -16.98 -19.94
C ILE A 659 -56.75 -15.77 -20.06
N VAL A 660 -57.17 -14.60 -19.57
CA VAL A 660 -56.34 -13.40 -19.54
C VAL A 660 -55.12 -13.60 -18.63
N ALA A 661 -55.27 -14.22 -17.47
CA ALA A 661 -54.18 -14.59 -16.55
C ALA A 661 -53.19 -15.55 -17.21
N ARG A 662 -53.67 -16.62 -17.87
CA ARG A 662 -52.82 -17.57 -18.62
C ARG A 662 -52.07 -16.91 -19.77
N ASN A 663 -52.64 -15.92 -20.45
CA ASN A 663 -52.03 -15.28 -21.62
C ASN A 663 -51.17 -14.03 -21.29
N THR A 664 -51.33 -13.45 -20.10
CA THR A 664 -50.58 -12.24 -19.67
C THR A 664 -49.64 -12.47 -18.48
N GLY A 665 -49.86 -13.52 -17.67
CA GLY A 665 -49.04 -13.85 -16.51
C GLY A 665 -49.38 -13.07 -15.23
N VAL A 666 -50.63 -12.64 -15.06
CA VAL A 666 -51.10 -11.97 -13.82
C VAL A 666 -51.79 -12.94 -12.86
N VAL A 667 -51.76 -12.63 -11.57
CA VAL A 667 -52.61 -13.21 -10.52
C VAL A 667 -53.81 -12.28 -10.31
N TYR A 668 -54.94 -12.80 -9.84
CA TYR A 668 -56.11 -11.99 -9.50
C TYR A 668 -56.78 -12.44 -8.20
N GLU A 669 -57.30 -11.47 -7.45
CA GLU A 669 -58.19 -11.68 -6.29
C GLU A 669 -59.42 -10.77 -6.45
N VAL A 670 -60.61 -11.22 -6.04
CA VAL A 670 -61.87 -10.46 -6.24
C VAL A 670 -62.48 -10.06 -4.91
N MET A 671 -62.56 -8.75 -4.67
CA MET A 671 -63.11 -8.16 -3.46
C MET A 671 -64.32 -7.27 -3.79
N ASP A 672 -65.51 -7.76 -3.44
CA ASP A 672 -66.80 -7.04 -3.49
C ASP A 672 -67.10 -6.29 -4.81
N GLY A 673 -66.93 -6.99 -5.94
CA GLY A 673 -67.19 -6.47 -7.29
C GLY A 673 -65.98 -5.81 -7.98
N ILE A 674 -64.85 -5.67 -7.28
CA ILE A 674 -63.59 -5.17 -7.81
C ILE A 674 -62.57 -6.30 -7.84
N ALA A 675 -61.97 -6.56 -9.01
CA ALA A 675 -60.82 -7.43 -9.14
C ALA A 675 -59.53 -6.64 -8.85
N LEU A 676 -58.77 -7.09 -7.85
CA LEU A 676 -57.37 -6.74 -7.66
C LEU A 676 -56.54 -7.62 -8.59
N LEU A 677 -56.00 -7.03 -9.66
CA LEU A 677 -55.01 -7.68 -10.52
C LEU A 677 -53.61 -7.40 -9.97
N GLU A 678 -52.85 -8.46 -9.77
CA GLU A 678 -51.51 -8.40 -9.19
C GLU A 678 -50.50 -9.10 -10.10
N GLY A 679 -49.49 -8.36 -10.57
CA GLY A 679 -48.50 -8.88 -11.50
C GLY A 679 -47.48 -7.85 -11.96
N PRO A 680 -46.56 -8.20 -12.87
CA PRO A 680 -45.65 -7.24 -13.51
C PRO A 680 -46.44 -6.12 -14.23
N GLU A 681 -45.99 -4.86 -14.17
CA GLU A 681 -46.76 -3.71 -14.73
C GLU A 681 -47.18 -3.91 -16.19
N GLU A 682 -46.32 -4.55 -16.99
CA GLU A 682 -46.57 -4.82 -18.40
C GLU A 682 -47.60 -5.93 -18.62
N SER A 683 -47.63 -6.93 -17.73
CA SER A 683 -48.65 -7.99 -17.70
C SER A 683 -50.00 -7.45 -17.22
N VAL A 684 -50.01 -6.63 -16.17
CA VAL A 684 -51.24 -6.01 -15.63
C VAL A 684 -51.87 -5.05 -16.64
N LYS A 685 -51.07 -4.25 -17.36
CA LYS A 685 -51.60 -3.42 -18.46
C LYS A 685 -52.13 -4.26 -19.61
N LYS A 686 -51.40 -5.30 -20.06
CA LYS A 686 -51.90 -6.22 -21.09
C LYS A 686 -53.17 -6.94 -20.65
N ALA A 687 -53.32 -7.26 -19.36
CA ALA A 687 -54.53 -7.86 -18.80
C ALA A 687 -55.72 -6.88 -18.86
N GLN A 688 -55.55 -5.63 -18.41
CA GLN A 688 -56.56 -4.58 -18.52
C GLN A 688 -56.96 -4.34 -19.99
N GLU A 689 -55.99 -4.28 -20.89
CA GLU A 689 -56.20 -3.95 -22.31
C GLU A 689 -56.84 -5.11 -23.08
N GLN A 690 -56.42 -6.36 -22.85
CA GLN A 690 -57.09 -7.55 -23.40
C GLN A 690 -58.52 -7.70 -22.87
N PHE A 691 -58.74 -7.52 -21.56
CA PHE A 691 -60.08 -7.59 -20.95
C PHE A 691 -61.01 -6.52 -21.55
N LYS A 692 -60.51 -5.30 -21.75
CA LYS A 692 -61.24 -4.21 -22.43
C LYS A 692 -61.57 -4.56 -23.88
N VAL A 693 -60.61 -5.07 -24.66
CA VAL A 693 -60.83 -5.47 -26.07
C VAL A 693 -61.82 -6.64 -26.20
N ILE A 694 -61.82 -7.59 -25.25
CA ILE A 694 -62.81 -8.67 -25.18
C ILE A 694 -64.21 -8.09 -24.98
N LEU A 695 -64.39 -7.17 -24.01
CA LEU A 695 -65.68 -6.54 -23.74
C LEU A 695 -66.15 -5.68 -24.93
N GLU A 696 -65.27 -4.90 -25.56
CA GLU A 696 -65.59 -4.07 -26.73
C GLU A 696 -66.00 -4.91 -27.95
N LYS A 697 -65.40 -6.08 -28.17
CA LYS A 697 -65.78 -6.99 -29.27
C LYS A 697 -67.06 -7.80 -29.00
N LEU A 698 -67.41 -8.06 -27.73
CA LEU A 698 -68.64 -8.76 -27.38
C LEU A 698 -69.89 -7.85 -27.45
N GLY A 699 -69.71 -6.56 -27.15
CA GLY A 699 -70.77 -5.55 -27.11
C GLY A 699 -71.78 -5.76 -25.99
N GLU A 700 -72.80 -4.89 -25.91
CA GLU A 700 -73.92 -5.10 -24.99
C GLU A 700 -74.70 -6.36 -25.39
N VAL A 701 -74.76 -7.34 -24.48
CA VAL A 701 -75.49 -8.60 -24.68
C VAL A 701 -76.95 -8.41 -24.26
N ARG A 702 -77.89 -8.75 -25.13
CA ARG A 702 -79.33 -8.75 -24.79
C ARG A 702 -79.63 -9.90 -23.84
N THR A 703 -80.60 -9.72 -22.95
CA THR A 703 -80.97 -10.69 -21.88
C THR A 703 -81.45 -12.07 -22.34
N GLU A 704 -81.49 -12.33 -23.65
CA GLU A 704 -81.93 -13.59 -24.27
C GLU A 704 -80.82 -14.29 -25.10
N GLU A 705 -79.63 -13.66 -25.23
CA GLU A 705 -78.48 -14.19 -25.98
C GLU A 705 -77.54 -15.01 -25.07
N THR A 706 -76.92 -16.07 -25.61
CA THR A 706 -75.89 -16.87 -24.94
C THR A 706 -74.55 -16.71 -25.63
N VAL A 707 -73.45 -16.70 -24.86
CA VAL A 707 -72.07 -16.60 -25.36
C VAL A 707 -71.26 -17.80 -24.84
N LYS A 708 -70.55 -18.49 -25.74
CA LYS A 708 -69.71 -19.67 -25.41
C LYS A 708 -68.32 -19.53 -26.08
N PHE A 709 -67.28 -19.99 -25.39
CA PHE A 709 -65.88 -19.83 -25.80
C PHE A 709 -65.24 -21.20 -26.09
N LEU A 710 -64.45 -21.31 -27.17
CA LEU A 710 -63.81 -22.55 -27.64
C LEU A 710 -62.33 -22.30 -27.99
N GLU A 711 -61.41 -23.12 -27.47
CA GLU A 711 -59.96 -22.99 -27.72
C GLU A 711 -59.55 -23.66 -29.06
N ILE A 712 -58.71 -22.97 -29.85
CA ILE A 712 -58.25 -23.35 -31.20
C ILE A 712 -56.72 -23.27 -31.34
N ASP A 713 -56.11 -24.01 -32.26
CA ASP A 713 -54.66 -23.93 -32.51
C ASP A 713 -54.28 -23.37 -33.90
N SER A 714 -52.99 -23.06 -34.06
CA SER A 714 -52.42 -22.38 -35.23
C SER A 714 -52.38 -23.21 -36.52
N SER A 715 -52.74 -24.49 -36.46
CA SER A 715 -52.90 -25.39 -37.60
C SER A 715 -54.37 -25.63 -37.96
N PHE A 716 -55.31 -25.08 -37.19
CA PHE A 716 -56.74 -25.24 -37.44
C PHE A 716 -57.20 -24.36 -38.64
N PRO A 717 -57.93 -24.89 -39.65
CA PRO A 717 -58.35 -24.10 -40.81
C PRO A 717 -59.57 -23.21 -40.47
N VAL A 718 -59.32 -22.13 -39.71
CA VAL A 718 -60.35 -21.22 -39.17
C VAL A 718 -61.34 -20.76 -40.23
N ASN A 719 -60.86 -20.26 -41.37
CA ASN A 719 -61.71 -19.66 -42.41
C ASN A 719 -62.66 -20.69 -43.04
N GLU A 720 -62.23 -21.95 -43.16
CA GLU A 720 -63.06 -23.04 -43.67
C GLU A 720 -64.14 -23.44 -42.65
N PHE A 721 -63.79 -23.47 -41.36
CA PHE A 721 -64.75 -23.77 -40.29
C PHE A 721 -65.78 -22.65 -40.09
N VAL A 722 -65.39 -21.38 -40.20
CA VAL A 722 -66.31 -20.24 -40.12
C VAL A 722 -67.32 -20.30 -41.27
N ALA A 723 -66.88 -20.48 -42.52
CA ALA A 723 -67.78 -20.63 -43.66
C ALA A 723 -68.74 -21.83 -43.50
N PHE A 724 -68.25 -22.95 -42.98
CA PHE A 724 -69.06 -24.14 -42.68
C PHE A 724 -70.06 -23.92 -41.52
N SER A 725 -69.73 -23.07 -40.55
CA SER A 725 -70.64 -22.71 -39.44
C SER A 725 -71.79 -21.79 -39.89
N GLU A 726 -71.50 -20.83 -40.77
CA GLU A 726 -72.48 -19.89 -41.33
C GLU A 726 -73.51 -20.60 -42.24
N GLU A 727 -73.10 -21.67 -42.93
CA GLU A 727 -74.00 -22.50 -43.75
C GLU A 727 -74.97 -23.36 -42.92
N LEU A 728 -74.58 -23.77 -41.69
CA LEU A 728 -75.37 -24.68 -40.83
C LEU A 728 -76.20 -23.99 -39.76
N TYR A 729 -75.71 -22.91 -39.15
CA TYR A 729 -76.36 -22.20 -38.04
C TYR A 729 -76.26 -20.68 -38.21
N PRO A 730 -76.96 -20.08 -39.20
CA PRO A 730 -76.84 -18.66 -39.53
C PRO A 730 -77.25 -17.69 -38.40
N ASP A 731 -78.00 -18.16 -37.40
CA ASP A 731 -78.35 -17.40 -36.19
C ASP A 731 -77.24 -17.38 -35.11
N VAL A 732 -76.08 -18.01 -35.37
CA VAL A 732 -74.93 -18.08 -34.45
C VAL A 732 -73.75 -17.32 -35.04
N LEU A 733 -73.42 -16.17 -34.43
CA LEU A 733 -72.29 -15.35 -34.82
C LEU A 733 -70.98 -15.97 -34.31
N CYS A 734 -70.06 -16.30 -35.22
CA CYS A 734 -68.78 -16.94 -34.93
C CYS A 734 -67.64 -15.91 -34.95
N ILE A 735 -67.30 -15.34 -33.79
CA ILE A 735 -66.24 -14.33 -33.66
C ILE A 735 -64.90 -15.02 -33.39
N THR A 736 -63.95 -14.92 -34.32
CA THR A 736 -62.58 -15.42 -34.11
C THR A 736 -61.72 -14.38 -33.39
N LEU A 737 -61.08 -14.79 -32.29
CA LEU A 737 -60.06 -14.04 -31.55
C LEU A 737 -58.70 -14.75 -31.72
N GLY A 738 -58.13 -14.67 -32.93
CA GLY A 738 -56.98 -15.48 -33.35
C GLY A 738 -55.73 -15.34 -32.47
N GLU A 739 -55.43 -14.12 -32.02
CA GLU A 739 -54.31 -13.85 -31.09
C GLU A 739 -54.47 -14.50 -29.71
N LEU A 740 -55.72 -14.71 -29.28
CA LEU A 740 -56.07 -15.35 -28.01
C LEU A 740 -56.34 -16.86 -28.18
N LYS A 741 -56.15 -17.42 -29.39
CA LYS A 741 -56.46 -18.82 -29.70
C LYS A 741 -57.89 -19.24 -29.32
N LEU A 742 -58.85 -18.33 -29.52
CA LEU A 742 -60.25 -18.54 -29.15
C LEU A 742 -61.21 -18.26 -30.31
N LEU A 743 -62.23 -19.11 -30.43
CA LEU A 743 -63.43 -18.89 -31.22
C LEU A 743 -64.61 -18.68 -30.26
N VAL A 744 -65.38 -17.62 -30.46
CA VAL A 744 -66.52 -17.26 -29.62
C VAL A 744 -67.81 -17.42 -30.41
N LEU A 745 -68.75 -18.19 -29.85
CA LEU A 745 -70.07 -18.42 -30.41
C LEU A 745 -71.08 -17.54 -29.65
N LYS A 746 -71.77 -16.64 -30.35
CA LYS A 746 -72.80 -15.75 -29.78
C LYS A 746 -74.13 -15.94 -30.51
N GLY A 747 -75.20 -16.25 -29.80
CA GLY A 747 -76.52 -16.46 -30.40
C GLY A 747 -77.53 -17.14 -29.48
N PRO A 748 -78.63 -17.70 -30.01
CA PRO A 748 -79.60 -18.48 -29.25
C PRO A 748 -78.97 -19.73 -28.63
N SER A 749 -79.27 -19.99 -27.35
CA SER A 749 -78.63 -21.03 -26.53
C SER A 749 -78.59 -22.42 -27.19
N GLU A 750 -79.71 -22.87 -27.78
CA GLU A 750 -79.84 -24.20 -28.39
C GLU A 750 -79.00 -24.39 -29.67
N SER A 751 -78.70 -23.30 -30.39
CA SER A 751 -77.89 -23.33 -31.61
C SER A 751 -76.40 -23.27 -31.29
N VAL A 752 -76.02 -22.49 -30.26
CA VAL A 752 -74.64 -22.36 -29.76
C VAL A 752 -74.12 -23.70 -29.21
N GLU A 753 -74.98 -24.48 -28.53
CA GLU A 753 -74.63 -25.83 -28.07
C GLU A 753 -74.28 -26.77 -29.24
N LYS A 754 -75.13 -26.87 -30.26
CA LYS A 754 -74.98 -27.87 -31.34
C LYS A 754 -73.75 -27.64 -32.23
N LEU A 755 -73.41 -26.38 -32.50
CA LEU A 755 -72.22 -26.04 -33.28
C LEU A 755 -70.92 -26.38 -32.52
N SER A 756 -70.94 -26.32 -31.18
CA SER A 756 -69.80 -26.63 -30.30
C SER A 756 -69.28 -28.06 -30.46
N ASP A 757 -70.15 -29.03 -30.76
CA ASP A 757 -69.77 -30.45 -30.86
C ASP A 757 -69.06 -30.79 -32.19
N ILE A 758 -69.39 -30.08 -33.28
CA ILE A 758 -68.93 -30.43 -34.62
C ILE A 758 -67.45 -30.06 -34.83
N TYR A 759 -67.01 -28.95 -34.21
CA TYR A 759 -65.66 -28.39 -34.26
C TYR A 759 -64.54 -29.45 -34.19
N ARG A 760 -64.65 -30.40 -33.26
CA ARG A 760 -63.61 -31.39 -32.97
C ARG A 760 -63.29 -32.34 -34.13
N SER A 761 -64.26 -32.56 -35.04
CA SER A 761 -64.17 -33.50 -36.17
C SER A 761 -63.50 -32.92 -37.43
N PHE A 762 -63.26 -31.60 -37.44
CA PHE A 762 -62.75 -30.87 -38.58
C PHE A 762 -61.20 -30.87 -38.63
N TYR A 763 -60.58 -30.74 -37.46
CA TYR A 763 -59.14 -30.44 -37.32
C TYR A 763 -58.18 -31.50 -37.87
N GLU A 764 -58.43 -32.79 -37.59
CA GLU A 764 -57.47 -33.89 -37.78
C GLU A 764 -57.05 -34.16 -39.25
N ARG A 765 -57.66 -33.46 -40.22
CA ARG A 765 -57.58 -33.80 -41.65
C ARG A 765 -56.47 -33.09 -42.43
N HIS A 766 -55.87 -32.02 -41.90
CA HIS A 766 -55.15 -31.01 -42.73
C HIS A 766 -53.60 -31.07 -42.67
N GLN A 767 -52.99 -31.84 -41.76
CA GLN A 767 -51.63 -31.60 -41.24
C GLN A 767 -50.44 -32.28 -41.98
N LYS A 768 -50.40 -32.40 -43.33
CA LYS A 768 -49.65 -33.52 -43.98
C LYS A 768 -48.76 -33.29 -45.26
N VAL A 769 -48.09 -32.13 -45.50
CA VAL A 769 -47.76 -31.72 -46.92
C VAL A 769 -46.34 -31.16 -47.38
N LEU A 770 -45.40 -30.58 -46.59
CA LEU A 770 -44.41 -29.56 -47.12
C LEU A 770 -42.88 -29.74 -46.79
N GLU A 771 -41.93 -29.75 -47.78
CA GLU A 771 -40.43 -29.76 -47.61
C GLU A 771 -39.57 -29.22 -48.85
N GLU A 772 -38.20 -29.24 -48.75
CA GLU A 772 -37.10 -29.24 -49.80
C GLU A 772 -36.42 -27.89 -50.38
N ASN A 773 -35.15 -27.88 -50.95
CA ASN A 773 -34.26 -26.65 -51.22
C ASN A 773 -32.99 -26.67 -52.24
N VAL A 774 -32.20 -25.55 -52.49
CA VAL A 774 -31.19 -25.31 -53.64
C VAL A 774 -29.90 -24.36 -53.39
N LEU A 775 -28.89 -24.17 -54.32
CA LEU A 775 -27.52 -23.44 -54.21
C LEU A 775 -26.89 -22.73 -55.51
N ASP A 776 -25.68 -22.04 -55.48
CA ASP A 776 -25.04 -21.15 -56.57
C ASP A 776 -23.43 -20.94 -56.63
N ARG A 777 -22.82 -20.06 -57.51
CA ARG A 777 -21.33 -19.89 -57.83
C ARG A 777 -20.77 -18.48 -58.31
N LEU A 778 -19.43 -18.18 -58.24
CA LEU A 778 -18.75 -16.84 -58.49
C LEU A 778 -17.26 -16.79 -59.02
N THR A 779 -16.78 -15.59 -59.47
CA THR A 779 -15.40 -15.26 -59.98
C THR A 779 -14.87 -13.82 -59.64
N LEU A 780 -13.54 -13.61 -59.51
CA LEU A 780 -12.82 -12.36 -59.09
C LEU A 780 -11.40 -12.16 -59.73
N GLU A 781 -10.83 -10.94 -59.73
CA GLU A 781 -9.47 -10.55 -60.22
C GLU A 781 -8.55 -10.02 -59.09
N VAL A 782 -7.21 -10.20 -59.19
CA VAL A 782 -6.19 -9.76 -58.20
C VAL A 782 -4.89 -9.20 -58.86
N PRO A 783 -3.99 -8.49 -58.14
CA PRO A 783 -2.72 -8.02 -58.71
C PRO A 783 -1.63 -9.11 -58.84
N ALA A 784 -0.61 -8.86 -59.66
CA ALA A 784 0.51 -9.78 -59.84
C ALA A 784 1.39 -9.87 -58.58
N GLY A 785 1.65 -11.09 -58.11
CA GLY A 785 2.39 -11.35 -56.85
C GLY A 785 1.52 -11.46 -55.60
N PHE A 786 0.20 -11.42 -55.74
CA PHE A 786 -0.77 -11.51 -54.63
C PHE A 786 -0.57 -12.75 -53.71
N PRO A 787 -0.53 -12.59 -52.37
CA PRO A 787 -0.29 -13.68 -51.42
C PRO A 787 -1.55 -14.55 -51.21
N PHE A 788 -1.88 -15.37 -52.23
CA PHE A 788 -3.11 -16.16 -52.29
C PHE A 788 -3.41 -16.98 -51.03
N ASP A 789 -2.43 -17.69 -50.45
CA ASP A 789 -2.68 -18.58 -49.30
C ASP A 789 -3.16 -17.84 -48.05
N GLN A 790 -2.72 -16.59 -47.85
CA GLN A 790 -3.20 -15.73 -46.77
C GLN A 790 -4.66 -15.33 -47.02
N PHE A 791 -4.97 -14.90 -48.24
CA PHE A 791 -6.33 -14.49 -48.61
C PHE A 791 -7.32 -15.66 -48.63
N LYS A 792 -6.90 -16.86 -49.07
CA LYS A 792 -7.73 -18.07 -49.02
C LYS A 792 -8.13 -18.41 -47.59
N THR A 793 -7.14 -18.42 -46.69
CA THR A 793 -7.34 -18.68 -45.26
C THR A 793 -8.28 -17.65 -44.63
N PHE A 794 -8.11 -16.37 -44.97
CA PHE A 794 -8.98 -15.28 -44.53
C PHE A 794 -10.44 -15.47 -44.98
N LEU A 795 -10.67 -15.98 -46.20
CA LEU A 795 -12.03 -16.11 -46.76
C LEU A 795 -12.76 -17.36 -46.25
N GLU A 796 -12.08 -18.50 -46.15
CA GLU A 796 -12.65 -19.76 -45.60
C GLU A 796 -13.07 -19.60 -44.13
N VAL A 797 -12.39 -18.75 -43.36
CA VAL A 797 -12.76 -18.42 -41.97
C VAL A 797 -14.02 -17.53 -41.87
N LEU A 798 -14.30 -16.70 -42.88
CA LEU A 798 -15.35 -15.65 -42.80
C LEU A 798 -16.70 -16.02 -43.43
N ILE A 799 -16.77 -17.11 -44.21
CA ILE A 799 -18.00 -17.64 -44.83
C ILE A 799 -17.96 -19.18 -44.85
N PRO A 800 -18.45 -19.87 -43.79
CA PRO A 800 -18.34 -21.32 -43.65
C PRO A 800 -19.09 -22.14 -44.72
N GLU A 801 -20.09 -21.56 -45.39
CA GLU A 801 -20.87 -22.22 -46.43
C GLU A 801 -20.21 -22.19 -47.83
N VAL A 802 -18.99 -21.66 -47.93
CA VAL A 802 -18.16 -21.74 -49.14
C VAL A 802 -17.77 -23.18 -49.41
N LYS A 803 -18.20 -23.74 -50.54
CA LYS A 803 -17.92 -25.14 -50.91
C LYS A 803 -16.57 -25.33 -51.61
N GLN A 804 -16.05 -24.30 -52.27
CA GLN A 804 -14.80 -24.38 -53.03
C GLN A 804 -14.21 -22.99 -53.29
N VAL A 805 -12.87 -22.87 -53.25
CA VAL A 805 -12.09 -21.69 -53.68
C VAL A 805 -10.91 -22.13 -54.54
N VAL A 806 -10.62 -21.44 -55.65
CA VAL A 806 -9.51 -21.77 -56.58
C VAL A 806 -8.83 -20.49 -57.10
N TYR A 807 -7.50 -20.50 -57.25
CA TYR A 807 -6.72 -19.41 -57.86
C TYR A 807 -6.05 -19.84 -59.17
N LEU A 808 -5.95 -18.91 -60.12
CA LEU A 808 -5.36 -19.08 -61.45
C LEU A 808 -4.18 -18.12 -61.63
N ASP A 809 -3.01 -18.59 -61.23
CA ASP A 809 -1.72 -17.88 -61.22
C ASP A 809 -1.40 -17.06 -62.48
N ARG A 810 -1.65 -17.63 -63.68
CA ARG A 810 -1.32 -17.01 -64.98
C ARG A 810 -2.32 -15.95 -65.45
N LEU A 811 -3.45 -15.82 -64.76
CA LEU A 811 -4.52 -14.88 -65.10
C LEU A 811 -4.80 -13.90 -63.96
N ASN A 812 -4.19 -14.10 -62.78
CA ASN A 812 -4.52 -13.42 -61.53
C ASN A 812 -6.04 -13.44 -61.21
N LEU A 813 -6.68 -14.63 -61.30
CA LEU A 813 -8.13 -14.81 -61.09
C LEU A 813 -8.44 -15.78 -59.94
N VAL A 814 -9.48 -15.50 -59.14
CA VAL A 814 -10.00 -16.34 -58.05
C VAL A 814 -11.46 -16.75 -58.31
N LEU A 815 -11.84 -18.00 -57.98
CA LEU A 815 -13.18 -18.60 -58.15
C LEU A 815 -13.74 -19.08 -56.80
N VAL A 816 -15.07 -18.99 -56.57
CA VAL A 816 -15.74 -19.32 -55.29
C VAL A 816 -17.14 -19.94 -55.50
N GLU A 817 -17.56 -20.92 -54.68
CA GLU A 817 -18.94 -21.51 -54.70
C GLU A 817 -19.70 -21.33 -53.37
N VAL A 818 -20.96 -20.87 -53.39
CA VAL A 818 -21.76 -20.49 -52.19
C VAL A 818 -23.29 -20.60 -52.40
N PRO A 819 -24.11 -20.68 -51.34
CA PRO A 819 -25.55 -20.42 -51.45
C PRO A 819 -25.84 -19.03 -52.04
N VAL A 820 -26.90 -18.90 -52.85
CA VAL A 820 -27.29 -17.67 -53.61
C VAL A 820 -27.15 -16.39 -52.75
N PHE A 821 -27.62 -16.45 -51.50
CA PHE A 821 -27.73 -15.30 -50.59
C PHE A 821 -26.39 -14.80 -50.00
N GLN A 822 -25.28 -15.55 -50.11
CA GLN A 822 -23.96 -15.13 -49.59
C GLN A 822 -23.05 -14.48 -50.64
N SER A 823 -23.43 -14.52 -51.92
CA SER A 823 -22.60 -14.11 -53.07
C SER A 823 -21.97 -12.71 -52.95
N GLY A 824 -22.73 -11.70 -52.50
CA GLY A 824 -22.25 -10.32 -52.39
C GLY A 824 -21.15 -10.08 -51.35
N LYS A 825 -21.02 -10.93 -50.32
CA LYS A 825 -20.11 -10.73 -49.18
C LYS A 825 -18.64 -10.97 -49.54
N VAL A 826 -18.39 -11.89 -50.49
CA VAL A 826 -17.07 -12.33 -50.94
C VAL A 826 -16.23 -11.17 -51.49
N LYS A 827 -16.84 -10.28 -52.28
CA LYS A 827 -16.12 -9.22 -53.03
C LYS A 827 -15.43 -8.19 -52.12
N LYS A 828 -16.16 -7.63 -51.15
CA LYS A 828 -15.67 -6.52 -50.30
C LYS A 828 -14.48 -6.90 -49.41
N LEU A 829 -14.26 -8.20 -49.17
CA LEU A 829 -13.14 -8.68 -48.35
C LEU A 829 -11.79 -8.64 -49.09
N LEU A 830 -11.80 -8.58 -50.41
CA LEU A 830 -10.58 -8.52 -51.22
C LEU A 830 -9.95 -7.13 -51.21
N ASP A 831 -10.75 -6.09 -51.42
CA ASP A 831 -10.27 -4.70 -51.56
C ASP A 831 -9.53 -4.24 -50.30
N SER A 832 -10.12 -4.50 -49.12
CA SER A 832 -9.57 -4.12 -47.81
C SER A 832 -8.27 -4.86 -47.43
N PHE A 833 -7.91 -5.95 -48.12
CA PHE A 833 -6.68 -6.69 -47.86
C PHE A 833 -5.46 -6.00 -48.50
N LEU A 834 -5.63 -5.42 -49.70
CA LEU A 834 -4.55 -4.83 -50.49
C LEU A 834 -4.03 -3.49 -49.95
N GLU A 835 -4.86 -2.76 -49.21
CA GLU A 835 -4.56 -1.41 -48.75
C GLU A 835 -3.53 -1.36 -47.59
N LYS A 836 -3.46 -2.43 -46.77
CA LYS A 836 -2.64 -2.46 -45.55
C LYS A 836 -1.15 -2.77 -45.75
N GLU A 837 -0.73 -3.26 -46.91
CA GLU A 837 0.66 -3.72 -47.09
C GLU A 837 1.67 -2.58 -47.33
N GLN A 838 1.20 -1.35 -47.62
CA GLN A 838 2.06 -0.28 -48.15
C GLN A 838 2.73 0.65 -47.11
N GLU A 839 2.33 0.63 -45.83
CA GLU A 839 2.78 1.66 -44.85
C GLU A 839 4.14 1.38 -44.17
N VAL A 840 4.73 0.19 -44.31
CA VAL A 840 5.72 -0.36 -43.35
C VAL A 840 7.16 0.20 -43.47
N SER A 841 7.43 1.21 -44.31
CA SER A 841 8.81 1.57 -44.73
C SER A 841 9.25 3.03 -44.51
N LYS A 842 9.79 3.36 -43.30
CA LYS A 842 10.86 4.38 -43.01
C LYS A 842 11.08 4.66 -41.51
N LYS A 843 12.36 4.71 -41.06
CA LYS A 843 12.83 5.40 -39.81
C LYS A 843 14.35 5.68 -39.86
N LYS A 844 14.91 6.40 -38.87
CA LYS A 844 16.34 6.75 -38.69
C LYS A 844 16.89 6.24 -37.34
N ALA A 845 18.22 6.19 -37.18
CA ALA A 845 18.91 5.68 -35.98
C ALA A 845 20.01 6.61 -35.42
N LYS A 846 20.47 6.34 -34.19
CA LYS A 846 21.38 7.18 -33.40
C LYS A 846 22.25 6.33 -32.47
N ARG A 847 23.53 6.69 -32.27
CA ARG A 847 24.51 5.89 -31.48
C ARG A 847 25.52 6.78 -30.77
N ASN A 848 25.97 6.35 -29.59
CA ASN A 848 26.97 7.03 -28.77
C ASN A 848 28.29 6.24 -28.79
N VAL A 849 29.44 6.92 -28.82
CA VAL A 849 30.78 6.33 -28.91
C VAL A 849 31.76 7.12 -28.04
N SER A 850 32.73 6.44 -27.41
CA SER A 850 33.75 7.06 -26.56
C SER A 850 34.98 7.50 -27.37
N ILE A 851 35.52 8.68 -27.05
CA ILE A 851 36.70 9.27 -27.70
C ILE A 851 37.96 8.95 -26.87
N PRO A 852 39.05 8.47 -27.48
CA PRO A 852 40.32 8.29 -26.76
C PRO A 852 40.89 9.63 -26.31
N SER A 853 41.38 9.71 -25.07
CA SER A 853 41.95 10.93 -24.47
C SER A 853 43.27 11.43 -25.09
N SER A 854 43.72 10.80 -26.18
CA SER A 854 44.92 11.16 -26.96
C SER A 854 44.61 11.59 -28.41
N VAL A 855 43.34 11.79 -28.76
CA VAL A 855 42.87 12.19 -30.09
C VAL A 855 42.05 13.47 -29.94
N ASP A 856 42.24 14.47 -30.82
CA ASP A 856 41.42 15.68 -30.80
C ASP A 856 39.99 15.37 -31.29
N PRO A 857 38.96 15.60 -30.47
CA PRO A 857 37.56 15.39 -30.89
C PRO A 857 37.15 16.18 -32.14
N ALA A 858 37.72 17.38 -32.34
CA ALA A 858 37.35 18.25 -33.45
C ALA A 858 37.83 17.67 -34.79
N GLU A 859 39.10 17.26 -34.87
CA GLU A 859 39.68 16.66 -36.08
C GLU A 859 38.96 15.36 -36.47
N LEU A 860 38.71 14.48 -35.48
CA LEU A 860 37.99 13.22 -35.70
C LEU A 860 36.56 13.45 -36.21
N SER A 861 35.86 14.46 -35.69
CA SER A 861 34.50 14.80 -36.13
C SER A 861 34.42 15.37 -37.55
N ALA A 862 35.48 16.06 -38.00
CA ALA A 862 35.59 16.57 -39.36
C ALA A 862 35.85 15.43 -40.35
N TYR A 863 36.82 14.57 -40.04
CA TYR A 863 37.17 13.40 -40.84
C TYR A 863 35.99 12.44 -41.07
N LEU A 864 35.17 12.20 -40.04
CA LEU A 864 33.99 11.34 -40.17
C LEU A 864 32.86 11.98 -41.00
N LYS A 865 32.74 13.31 -41.03
CA LYS A 865 31.77 14.02 -41.91
C LYS A 865 32.25 14.11 -43.35
N GLU A 866 33.56 14.09 -43.58
CA GLU A 866 34.15 14.03 -44.93
C GLU A 866 34.05 12.61 -45.54
N LEU A 867 34.03 11.57 -44.71
CA LEU A 867 33.85 10.17 -45.14
C LEU A 867 32.39 9.74 -45.35
N PHE A 868 31.43 10.32 -44.62
CA PHE A 868 30.05 9.83 -44.57
C PHE A 868 29.01 10.96 -44.65
N ASP A 869 28.42 11.13 -45.82
CA ASP A 869 27.33 12.08 -46.06
C ASP A 869 26.10 11.79 -45.17
N GLY A 870 25.49 12.86 -44.65
CA GLY A 870 24.24 12.79 -43.88
C GLY A 870 24.37 12.36 -42.42
N LEU A 871 25.59 12.28 -41.86
CA LEU A 871 25.81 12.11 -40.42
C LEU A 871 25.77 13.46 -39.67
N GLU A 872 24.86 13.57 -38.71
CA GLU A 872 24.94 14.59 -37.66
C GLU A 872 25.81 14.05 -36.52
N ILE A 873 26.77 14.85 -36.06
CA ILE A 873 27.73 14.46 -35.02
C ILE A 873 27.87 15.58 -33.99
N THR A 874 27.66 15.21 -32.72
CA THR A 874 27.72 16.08 -31.53
C THR A 874 28.80 15.58 -30.57
N ILE A 875 29.67 16.47 -30.13
CA ILE A 875 30.84 16.15 -29.27
C ILE A 875 30.55 16.58 -27.83
N PHE A 876 30.95 15.77 -26.85
CA PHE A 876 30.89 16.07 -25.42
C PHE A 876 32.29 16.03 -24.79
N PRO A 877 33.13 17.10 -24.95
CA PRO A 877 34.56 17.04 -24.62
C PRO A 877 34.86 16.72 -23.15
N LYS A 878 34.01 17.19 -22.22
CA LYS A 878 34.16 16.93 -20.78
C LYS A 878 33.88 15.48 -20.37
N MET A 879 33.17 14.70 -21.20
CA MET A 879 32.81 13.31 -20.93
C MET A 879 33.61 12.31 -21.78
N GLY A 880 34.44 12.79 -22.72
CA GLY A 880 35.16 11.93 -23.66
C GLY A 880 34.22 11.11 -24.55
N GLN A 881 33.09 11.70 -25.00
CA GLN A 881 32.08 11.02 -25.81
C GLN A 881 31.66 11.83 -27.04
N MET A 882 31.18 11.11 -28.05
CA MET A 882 30.62 11.63 -29.28
C MET A 882 29.33 10.89 -29.62
N VAL A 883 28.35 11.60 -30.19
CA VAL A 883 27.05 11.05 -30.59
C VAL A 883 26.91 11.24 -32.09
N VAL A 884 26.50 10.17 -32.79
CA VAL A 884 26.41 10.07 -34.25
C VAL A 884 24.98 9.67 -34.63
N GLU A 885 24.35 10.40 -35.54
CA GLU A 885 22.94 10.25 -35.90
C GLU A 885 22.74 10.29 -37.43
N GLY A 886 21.92 9.39 -37.97
CA GLY A 886 21.77 9.23 -39.42
C GLY A 886 21.06 7.94 -39.84
N PRO A 887 21.31 7.45 -41.07
CA PRO A 887 20.93 6.10 -41.50
C PRO A 887 21.71 5.04 -40.73
N GLU A 888 21.03 4.00 -40.28
CA GLU A 888 21.55 2.99 -39.34
C GLU A 888 22.82 2.29 -39.86
N ASP A 889 22.84 1.95 -41.14
CA ASP A 889 23.97 1.28 -41.79
C ASP A 889 25.21 2.19 -41.95
N ILE A 890 25.05 3.51 -41.85
CA ILE A 890 26.16 4.48 -41.88
C ILE A 890 26.66 4.74 -40.45
N VAL A 891 25.73 4.87 -39.49
CA VAL A 891 26.03 5.06 -38.07
C VAL A 891 26.85 3.89 -37.48
N GLU A 892 26.58 2.65 -37.89
CA GLU A 892 27.41 1.49 -37.53
C GLU A 892 28.87 1.62 -38.02
N LYS A 893 29.07 2.00 -39.30
CA LYS A 893 30.39 2.08 -39.94
C LYS A 893 31.25 3.19 -39.32
N ALA A 894 30.64 4.34 -39.03
CA ALA A 894 31.32 5.45 -38.36
C ALA A 894 31.74 5.09 -36.92
N ALA A 895 30.93 4.32 -36.20
CA ALA A 895 31.29 3.88 -34.85
C ALA A 895 32.48 2.90 -34.83
N GLY A 896 32.58 1.99 -35.81
CA GLY A 896 33.69 1.02 -35.90
C GLY A 896 35.07 1.67 -36.06
N LEU A 897 35.17 2.73 -36.86
CA LEU A 897 36.45 3.43 -37.12
C LEU A 897 37.00 4.15 -35.87
N ILE A 898 36.12 4.64 -34.99
CA ILE A 898 36.52 5.33 -33.75
C ILE A 898 37.19 4.35 -32.77
N GLU A 899 36.67 3.13 -32.70
CA GLU A 899 37.20 2.08 -31.82
C GLU A 899 38.55 1.54 -32.33
N GLU A 900 38.79 1.54 -33.65
CA GLU A 900 40.09 1.17 -34.22
C GLU A 900 41.22 2.15 -33.84
N GLU A 901 40.94 3.45 -33.75
CA GLU A 901 41.89 4.44 -33.23
C GLU A 901 42.06 4.36 -31.70
N ARG A 902 41.05 3.85 -30.97
CA ARG A 902 41.13 3.61 -29.52
C ARG A 902 42.14 2.51 -29.18
N GLU A 903 42.14 1.41 -29.93
CA GLU A 903 43.15 0.35 -29.81
C GLU A 903 44.58 0.91 -30.03
N LYS A 904 44.77 1.69 -31.09
CA LYS A 904 46.06 2.33 -31.43
C LYS A 904 46.53 3.33 -30.37
N ALA A 905 45.59 4.01 -29.69
CA ALA A 905 45.88 4.91 -28.59
C ALA A 905 46.42 4.19 -27.34
N LEU A 906 45.81 3.08 -26.92
CA LEU A 906 46.27 2.33 -25.73
C LEU A 906 47.71 1.79 -25.90
N THR A 907 48.09 1.35 -27.10
CA THR A 907 49.46 0.88 -27.38
C THR A 907 50.56 1.95 -27.26
N ARG A 908 50.22 3.25 -27.18
CA ARG A 908 51.21 4.34 -27.03
C ARG A 908 51.60 4.63 -25.57
N ALA A 909 51.00 3.96 -24.58
CA ALA A 909 51.23 4.25 -23.16
C ALA A 909 52.51 3.62 -22.54
N LYS A 910 53.52 3.27 -23.36
CA LYS A 910 54.83 2.77 -22.86
C LYS A 910 55.66 3.94 -22.30
N LYS A 911 56.35 3.75 -21.18
CA LYS A 911 57.16 4.79 -20.52
C LYS A 911 58.66 4.54 -20.68
N ASP A 912 59.34 5.33 -21.50
CA ASP A 912 60.73 5.12 -21.96
C ASP A 912 61.85 5.35 -20.91
N TYR A 913 61.66 5.01 -19.63
CA TYR A 913 62.70 5.10 -18.60
C TYR A 913 63.48 3.79 -18.37
N VAL A 914 63.01 2.67 -18.94
CA VAL A 914 63.77 1.40 -19.06
C VAL A 914 63.77 0.97 -20.52
N THR A 915 64.93 0.53 -21.00
CA THR A 915 65.10 -0.02 -22.35
C THR A 915 66.03 -1.23 -22.31
N VAL A 916 65.78 -2.24 -23.13
CA VAL A 916 66.66 -3.41 -23.28
C VAL A 916 67.26 -3.46 -24.68
N SER A 917 68.57 -3.65 -24.78
CA SER A 917 69.27 -3.91 -26.04
C SER A 917 70.28 -5.04 -25.87
N ASN A 918 70.24 -6.04 -26.76
CA ASN A 918 71.10 -7.23 -26.71
C ASN A 918 71.19 -7.91 -25.31
N GLY A 919 70.04 -8.04 -24.63
CA GLY A 919 69.96 -8.64 -23.29
C GLY A 919 70.55 -7.79 -22.15
N LYS A 920 70.76 -6.49 -22.38
CA LYS A 920 71.27 -5.53 -21.39
C LYS A 920 70.29 -4.39 -21.16
N LEU A 921 70.14 -4.02 -19.89
CA LEU A 921 69.33 -2.90 -19.42
C LEU A 921 70.08 -1.58 -19.59
N SER A 922 69.36 -0.59 -20.11
CA SER A 922 69.70 0.83 -20.09
C SER A 922 68.55 1.60 -19.46
N ILE A 923 68.83 2.22 -18.31
CA ILE A 923 67.85 2.79 -17.38
C ILE A 923 68.11 4.30 -17.26
N ARG A 924 67.04 5.10 -17.34
CA ARG A 924 67.05 6.57 -17.21
C ARG A 924 65.89 7.01 -16.32
N ALA A 925 65.87 6.50 -15.09
CA ALA A 925 64.85 6.80 -14.09
C ALA A 925 65.21 8.09 -13.33
N GLU A 926 64.27 9.01 -13.20
CA GLU A 926 64.39 10.23 -12.40
C GLU A 926 63.17 10.31 -11.45
N ASN A 927 63.40 10.18 -10.14
CA ASN A 927 62.39 10.06 -9.08
C ASN A 927 61.29 9.01 -9.33
N VAL A 928 61.69 7.81 -9.78
CA VAL A 928 60.76 6.67 -9.99
C VAL A 928 60.73 5.80 -8.72
N SER A 929 59.65 5.07 -8.47
CA SER A 929 59.63 4.06 -7.40
C SER A 929 60.64 2.94 -7.67
N LEU A 930 61.38 2.50 -6.65
CA LEU A 930 62.32 1.37 -6.79
C LEU A 930 61.58 0.06 -7.08
N TYR A 931 60.36 -0.10 -6.55
CA TYR A 931 59.48 -1.22 -6.89
C TYR A 931 59.10 -1.22 -8.38
N ASP A 932 58.61 -0.09 -8.90
CA ASP A 932 58.22 0.02 -10.32
C ASP A 932 59.42 -0.20 -11.24
N LEU A 933 60.58 0.37 -10.89
CA LEU A 933 61.81 0.22 -11.67
C LEU A 933 62.28 -1.23 -11.76
N ILE A 934 62.29 -1.96 -10.64
CA ILE A 934 62.68 -3.38 -10.63
C ILE A 934 61.68 -4.22 -11.42
N ARG A 935 60.37 -3.92 -11.29
CA ARG A 935 59.31 -4.62 -12.02
C ARG A 935 59.39 -4.38 -13.53
N GLU A 936 59.63 -3.15 -13.97
CA GLU A 936 59.76 -2.80 -15.39
C GLU A 936 61.04 -3.40 -16.00
N ALA A 937 62.15 -3.37 -15.27
CA ALA A 937 63.40 -4.02 -15.67
C ALA A 937 63.31 -5.55 -15.75
N ALA A 938 62.50 -6.18 -14.88
CA ALA A 938 62.18 -7.60 -14.99
C ALA A 938 61.28 -7.88 -16.20
N SER A 939 60.26 -7.05 -16.42
CA SER A 939 59.29 -7.15 -17.53
C SER A 939 59.97 -7.09 -18.90
N GLU A 940 60.79 -6.07 -19.16
CA GLU A 940 61.52 -5.92 -20.44
C GLU A 940 62.57 -7.02 -20.70
N LEU A 941 62.92 -7.81 -19.68
CA LEU A 941 63.79 -9.00 -19.80
C LEU A 941 63.03 -10.34 -19.77
N GLY A 942 61.71 -10.33 -19.56
CA GLY A 942 60.90 -11.55 -19.41
C GLY A 942 61.18 -12.34 -18.11
N VAL A 943 61.66 -11.68 -17.06
CA VAL A 943 62.06 -12.32 -15.79
C VAL A 943 60.89 -12.31 -14.79
N SER A 944 60.54 -13.47 -14.25
CA SER A 944 59.57 -13.59 -13.16
C SER A 944 60.17 -13.12 -11.82
N ILE A 945 59.45 -12.26 -11.10
CA ILE A 945 59.91 -11.64 -9.85
C ILE A 945 58.78 -11.50 -8.81
N MET A 946 59.07 -11.83 -7.55
CA MET A 946 58.17 -11.77 -6.39
C MET A 946 58.78 -10.84 -5.33
N PHE A 947 57.97 -9.99 -4.69
CA PHE A 947 58.41 -9.15 -3.57
C PHE A 947 57.82 -9.66 -2.23
N VAL A 948 58.70 -10.01 -1.29
CA VAL A 948 58.39 -10.36 0.12
C VAL A 948 58.43 -9.12 1.01
N ASP A 949 59.25 -8.14 0.64
CA ASP A 949 59.24 -6.78 1.17
C ASP A 949 59.23 -5.82 -0.03
N SER A 950 58.11 -5.15 -0.28
CA SER A 950 58.02 -4.16 -1.38
C SER A 950 58.91 -2.95 -1.11
N PRO A 951 59.83 -2.56 -2.02
CA PRO A 951 60.60 -1.34 -1.87
C PRO A 951 59.71 -0.10 -1.89
N SER A 952 59.82 0.74 -0.87
CA SER A 952 59.09 2.01 -0.74
C SER A 952 59.94 3.23 -1.08
N GLU A 953 61.24 3.02 -1.30
CA GLU A 953 62.20 4.03 -1.69
C GLU A 953 61.97 4.50 -3.14
N THR A 954 62.12 5.81 -3.40
CA THR A 954 62.27 6.32 -4.77
C THR A 954 63.75 6.37 -5.17
N VAL A 955 63.98 6.27 -6.48
CA VAL A 955 65.30 6.14 -7.09
C VAL A 955 65.41 7.05 -8.31
N THR A 956 66.52 7.78 -8.36
CA THR A 956 67.03 8.40 -9.59
C THR A 956 68.28 7.63 -9.99
N MET A 957 68.22 6.92 -11.12
CA MET A 957 69.32 6.08 -11.59
C MET A 957 69.48 6.19 -13.10
N ARG A 958 70.72 6.42 -13.53
CA ARG A 958 71.13 6.49 -14.94
C ARG A 958 72.24 5.46 -15.17
N VAL A 959 71.95 4.39 -15.91
CA VAL A 959 72.92 3.32 -16.23
C VAL A 959 72.69 2.86 -17.67
N ASP A 960 73.74 2.41 -18.34
CA ASP A 960 73.70 2.04 -19.75
C ASP A 960 74.40 0.69 -19.96
N GLY A 961 73.73 -0.27 -20.58
CA GLY A 961 74.31 -1.55 -20.97
C GLY A 961 74.71 -2.51 -19.83
N ILE A 962 73.96 -2.55 -18.72
CA ILE A 962 74.19 -3.50 -17.60
C ILE A 962 73.42 -4.82 -17.79
N THR A 963 73.91 -5.92 -17.22
CA THR A 963 73.18 -7.20 -17.20
C THR A 963 72.21 -7.27 -16.01
N TRP A 964 71.29 -8.24 -16.02
CA TRP A 964 70.30 -8.43 -14.96
C TRP A 964 70.95 -8.63 -13.59
N GLU A 965 71.94 -9.52 -13.50
CA GLU A 965 72.65 -9.83 -12.25
C GLU A 965 73.33 -8.58 -11.70
N LYS A 966 73.92 -7.77 -12.60
CA LYS A 966 74.62 -6.54 -12.21
C LYS A 966 73.65 -5.40 -11.84
N PHE A 967 72.42 -5.41 -12.35
CA PHE A 967 71.34 -4.56 -11.85
C PHE A 967 70.90 -5.00 -10.45
N LEU A 968 70.70 -6.30 -10.22
CA LEU A 968 70.37 -6.84 -8.90
C LEU A 968 71.48 -6.56 -7.87
N ASP A 969 72.76 -6.71 -8.23
CA ASP A 969 73.91 -6.33 -7.40
C ASP A 969 73.85 -4.84 -7.00
N LEU A 970 73.57 -3.95 -7.96
CA LEU A 970 73.45 -2.51 -7.70
C LEU A 970 72.28 -2.19 -6.76
N VAL A 971 71.13 -2.87 -6.91
CA VAL A 971 70.01 -2.69 -5.98
C VAL A 971 70.33 -3.26 -4.60
N SER A 972 70.98 -4.42 -4.54
CA SER A 972 71.36 -5.09 -3.29
C SER A 972 72.36 -4.27 -2.49
N GLN A 973 73.42 -3.77 -3.13
CA GLN A 973 74.48 -2.99 -2.48
C GLN A 973 74.02 -1.60 -2.01
N ASN A 974 73.11 -0.94 -2.74
CA ASN A 974 72.67 0.42 -2.41
C ASN A 974 71.42 0.47 -1.52
N TYR A 975 70.53 -0.52 -1.58
CA TYR A 975 69.23 -0.51 -0.88
C TYR A 975 69.02 -1.71 0.07
N GLY A 976 69.96 -2.66 0.13
CA GLY A 976 69.96 -3.75 1.11
C GLY A 976 68.99 -4.89 0.83
N TYR A 977 68.48 -5.03 -0.40
CA TYR A 977 67.60 -6.13 -0.80
C TYR A 977 68.38 -7.38 -1.23
N LEU A 978 67.90 -8.55 -0.85
CA LEU A 978 68.40 -9.86 -1.27
C LEU A 978 67.48 -10.45 -2.35
N PHE A 979 68.07 -11.16 -3.31
CA PHE A 979 67.39 -11.71 -4.48
C PHE A 979 67.63 -13.23 -4.58
N ASP A 980 66.72 -14.03 -4.02
CA ASP A 980 66.80 -15.50 -4.02
C ASP A 980 66.13 -16.09 -5.27
N LEU A 981 66.87 -16.72 -6.18
CA LEU A 981 66.28 -17.41 -7.34
C LEU A 981 65.73 -18.79 -6.93
N LYS A 982 64.41 -19.01 -7.11
CA LYS A 982 63.71 -20.28 -6.85
C LYS A 982 62.72 -20.58 -7.99
N ASN A 983 62.79 -21.79 -8.54
CA ASN A 983 61.89 -22.29 -9.60
C ASN A 983 61.73 -21.34 -10.81
N GLY A 984 62.75 -20.53 -11.12
CA GLY A 984 62.71 -19.52 -12.20
C GLY A 984 62.26 -18.12 -11.77
N VAL A 985 61.74 -17.96 -10.55
CA VAL A 985 61.29 -16.68 -9.98
C VAL A 985 62.35 -16.11 -9.05
N TYR A 986 62.67 -14.82 -9.20
CA TYR A 986 63.50 -14.08 -8.25
C TYR A 986 62.66 -13.59 -7.07
N VAL A 987 63.03 -13.97 -5.85
CA VAL A 987 62.35 -13.57 -4.61
C VAL A 987 63.11 -12.43 -3.95
N VAL A 988 62.54 -11.22 -3.99
CA VAL A 988 63.08 -9.99 -3.40
C VAL A 988 62.68 -9.90 -1.93
N SER A 989 63.65 -9.75 -1.03
CA SER A 989 63.35 -9.57 0.41
C SER A 989 64.40 -8.70 1.11
N LYS A 990 64.03 -8.04 2.21
CA LYS A 990 64.97 -7.26 3.03
C LYS A 990 65.37 -8.11 4.25
N PRO A 991 66.66 -8.23 4.61
CA PRO A 991 67.09 -9.04 5.73
C PRO A 991 66.69 -8.39 7.06
N LYS A 992 65.47 -8.70 7.54
CA LYS A 992 65.05 -8.46 8.92
C LYS A 992 65.94 -9.27 9.86
N GLN A 993 66.17 -8.75 11.06
CA GLN A 993 67.31 -9.12 11.91
C GLN A 993 67.16 -10.46 12.66
N ASP A 994 66.23 -11.33 12.25
CA ASP A 994 65.91 -12.57 12.94
C ASP A 994 65.69 -13.74 11.95
N LEU A 995 66.15 -14.94 12.33
CA LEU A 995 66.31 -16.09 11.42
C LEU A 995 65.03 -16.94 11.29
N ALA A 996 63.92 -16.29 10.94
CA ALA A 996 62.66 -16.97 10.63
C ALA A 996 62.83 -17.90 9.42
N LYS A 997 62.81 -19.22 9.63
CA LYS A 997 62.85 -20.21 8.55
C LYS A 997 61.71 -19.96 7.56
N ARG A 998 62.05 -19.87 6.28
CA ARG A 998 61.11 -19.75 5.15
C ARG A 998 60.82 -21.14 4.60
N TYR A 999 59.55 -21.47 4.41
CA TYR A 999 59.08 -22.69 3.75
C TYR A 999 58.36 -22.34 2.45
N PHE A 1000 58.39 -23.26 1.49
CA PHE A 1000 57.77 -23.11 0.19
C PHE A 1000 56.77 -24.26 0.01
N TYR A 1001 55.57 -23.95 -0.47
CA TYR A 1001 54.51 -24.91 -0.74
C TYR A 1001 53.99 -24.72 -2.16
N ASP A 1002 54.08 -25.76 -2.99
CA ASP A 1002 53.39 -25.82 -4.27
C ASP A 1002 51.92 -26.16 -4.00
N ILE A 1003 51.02 -25.25 -4.41
CA ILE A 1003 49.58 -25.29 -4.09
C ILE A 1003 48.82 -25.05 -5.40
N PRO A 1004 48.15 -26.06 -5.98
CA PRO A 1004 47.36 -25.88 -7.20
C PRO A 1004 45.95 -25.31 -6.94
N HIS A 1005 45.41 -25.54 -5.73
CA HIS A 1005 44.01 -25.26 -5.37
C HIS A 1005 43.90 -24.78 -3.91
N ASN A 1006 42.82 -24.07 -3.58
CA ASN A 1006 42.43 -23.67 -2.22
C ASN A 1006 43.45 -22.78 -1.46
N PHE A 1007 44.14 -21.89 -2.18
CA PHE A 1007 45.11 -20.93 -1.64
C PHE A 1007 44.60 -20.18 -0.41
N ASP A 1008 43.39 -19.59 -0.44
CA ASP A 1008 42.90 -18.72 0.62
C ASP A 1008 42.62 -19.49 1.92
N GLN A 1009 42.11 -20.71 1.79
CA GLN A 1009 41.86 -21.62 2.92
C GLN A 1009 43.19 -22.09 3.55
N ILE A 1010 44.17 -22.42 2.71
CA ILE A 1010 45.51 -22.81 3.17
C ILE A 1010 46.25 -21.62 3.77
N LYS A 1011 46.12 -20.42 3.19
CA LYS A 1011 46.65 -19.16 3.72
C LYS A 1011 46.09 -18.88 5.11
N ALA A 1012 44.76 -18.84 5.25
CA ALA A 1012 44.09 -18.56 6.52
C ALA A 1012 44.47 -19.59 7.61
N LEU A 1013 44.58 -20.87 7.25
CA LEU A 1013 45.09 -21.91 8.15
C LEU A 1013 46.51 -21.60 8.63
N ILE A 1014 47.41 -21.24 7.73
CA ILE A 1014 48.82 -20.98 8.04
C ILE A 1014 48.99 -19.68 8.83
N GLU A 1015 48.18 -18.65 8.56
CA GLU A 1015 48.13 -17.40 9.32
C GLU A 1015 47.56 -17.61 10.73
N PHE A 1016 46.54 -18.47 10.90
CA PHE A 1016 46.01 -18.87 12.21
C PHE A 1016 47.08 -19.51 13.12
N TYR A 1017 48.01 -20.27 12.55
CA TYR A 1017 49.17 -20.83 13.28
C TYR A 1017 50.32 -19.81 13.49
N GLY A 1018 50.08 -18.52 13.29
CA GLY A 1018 51.06 -17.45 13.48
C GLY A 1018 52.07 -17.30 12.34
N GLY A 1019 51.81 -17.92 11.18
CA GLY A 1019 52.61 -17.73 9.98
C GLY A 1019 52.33 -16.40 9.28
N THR A 1020 53.32 -15.94 8.52
CA THR A 1020 53.14 -14.90 7.48
C THR A 1020 53.21 -15.56 6.12
N VAL A 1021 52.28 -15.20 5.23
CA VAL A 1021 52.03 -15.93 3.99
C VAL A 1021 52.04 -15.01 2.78
N TYR A 1022 52.92 -15.32 1.83
CA TYR A 1022 53.04 -14.67 0.53
C TYR A 1022 52.60 -15.66 -0.55
N VAL A 1023 51.75 -15.21 -1.47
CA VAL A 1023 51.09 -16.09 -2.46
C VAL A 1023 51.41 -15.61 -3.87
N ASP A 1024 51.79 -16.55 -4.74
CA ASP A 1024 51.79 -16.38 -6.19
C ASP A 1024 50.81 -17.39 -6.80
N SER A 1025 49.64 -16.87 -7.15
CA SER A 1025 48.53 -17.62 -7.76
C SER A 1025 48.68 -17.81 -9.27
N LEU A 1026 49.70 -17.22 -9.91
CA LEU A 1026 50.01 -17.46 -11.33
C LEU A 1026 50.95 -18.66 -11.48
N ASN A 1027 51.93 -18.78 -10.58
CA ASN A 1027 52.96 -19.83 -10.60
C ASN A 1027 52.66 -20.99 -9.62
N ASN A 1028 51.48 -21.00 -8.98
CA ASN A 1028 51.01 -22.03 -8.07
C ASN A 1028 51.91 -22.31 -6.85
N PHE A 1029 52.51 -21.28 -6.26
CA PHE A 1029 53.35 -21.44 -5.07
C PHE A 1029 53.08 -20.40 -3.97
N MET A 1030 53.41 -20.79 -2.74
CA MET A 1030 53.20 -20.01 -1.53
C MET A 1030 54.47 -20.04 -0.67
N VAL A 1031 54.91 -18.88 -0.20
CA VAL A 1031 56.06 -18.71 0.70
C VAL A 1031 55.56 -18.38 2.10
N VAL A 1032 56.03 -19.15 3.09
CA VAL A 1032 55.54 -19.12 4.47
C VAL A 1032 56.69 -18.87 5.42
N THR A 1033 56.56 -17.89 6.32
CA THR A 1033 57.61 -17.53 7.29
C THR A 1033 57.06 -17.39 8.71
N GLY A 1034 57.92 -17.51 9.72
CA GLY A 1034 57.56 -17.37 11.15
C GLY A 1034 57.11 -18.66 11.85
N ILE A 1035 56.90 -19.77 11.11
CA ILE A 1035 56.37 -21.02 11.68
C ILE A 1035 57.47 -21.94 12.24
N SER A 1036 57.19 -22.55 13.40
CA SER A 1036 58.07 -23.53 14.03
C SER A 1036 58.09 -24.87 13.29
N GLU A 1037 59.23 -25.58 13.35
CA GLU A 1037 59.42 -26.86 12.64
C GLU A 1037 58.54 -28.00 13.16
N THR A 1038 57.94 -27.84 14.35
CA THR A 1038 56.91 -28.74 14.89
C THR A 1038 55.57 -28.50 14.18
N ILE A 1039 55.08 -27.25 14.19
CA ILE A 1039 53.80 -26.86 13.59
C ILE A 1039 53.79 -27.16 12.08
N LYS A 1040 54.94 -26.97 11.40
CA LYS A 1040 55.09 -27.31 9.98
C LYS A 1040 54.67 -28.75 9.67
N LYS A 1041 54.99 -29.72 10.52
CA LYS A 1041 54.69 -31.16 10.31
C LYS A 1041 53.21 -31.50 10.49
N GLU A 1042 52.47 -30.66 11.19
CA GLU A 1042 51.02 -30.78 11.35
C GLU A 1042 50.31 -30.11 10.15
N LEU A 1043 50.74 -28.89 9.80
CA LEU A 1043 50.32 -28.19 8.58
C LEU A 1043 50.52 -29.02 7.32
N ASP A 1044 51.69 -29.66 7.14
CA ASP A 1044 52.00 -30.53 6.00
C ASP A 1044 50.90 -31.58 5.74
N ARG A 1045 50.31 -32.15 6.80
CA ARG A 1045 49.25 -33.17 6.71
C ARG A 1045 47.88 -32.59 6.34
N ILE A 1046 47.58 -31.37 6.78
CA ILE A 1046 46.30 -30.70 6.51
C ILE A 1046 46.32 -30.13 5.09
N ILE A 1047 47.41 -29.45 4.72
CA ILE A 1047 47.63 -28.86 3.40
C ILE A 1047 47.52 -29.93 2.30
N GLU A 1048 48.12 -31.11 2.49
CA GLU A 1048 48.06 -32.19 1.47
C GLU A 1048 46.63 -32.71 1.21
N ASN A 1049 45.72 -32.61 2.19
CA ASN A 1049 44.30 -32.89 1.96
C ASN A 1049 43.58 -31.72 1.28
N LEU A 1050 43.96 -30.47 1.60
CA LEU A 1050 43.41 -29.25 1.00
C LEU A 1050 43.88 -28.97 -0.44
N LYS A 1051 44.98 -29.57 -0.91
CA LYS A 1051 45.45 -29.47 -2.30
C LYS A 1051 44.50 -30.08 -3.35
N ARG A 1052 43.44 -30.80 -2.95
CA ARG A 1052 42.49 -31.44 -3.87
C ARG A 1052 41.60 -30.40 -4.55
N PRO A 1053 41.24 -30.58 -5.84
CA PRO A 1053 40.29 -29.68 -6.50
C PRO A 1053 38.92 -29.76 -5.82
N THR A 1054 38.25 -28.61 -5.70
CA THR A 1054 36.85 -28.56 -5.25
C THR A 1054 35.93 -29.12 -6.33
N LYS A 1055 34.94 -29.92 -5.92
CA LYS A 1055 33.90 -30.44 -6.82
C LYS A 1055 33.11 -29.28 -7.43
N GLN A 1056 32.81 -29.37 -8.73
CA GLN A 1056 31.89 -28.45 -9.38
C GLN A 1056 30.45 -28.92 -9.20
N VAL A 1057 29.50 -27.99 -9.30
CA VAL A 1057 28.07 -28.23 -9.18
C VAL A 1057 27.35 -27.51 -10.31
N GLU A 1058 26.67 -28.26 -11.17
CA GLU A 1058 25.67 -27.77 -12.13
C GLU A 1058 24.35 -27.63 -11.36
N ILE A 1059 23.74 -26.45 -11.46
CA ILE A 1059 22.38 -26.20 -10.99
C ILE A 1059 21.53 -25.75 -12.16
N SER A 1060 20.44 -26.47 -12.37
CA SER A 1060 19.36 -26.06 -13.27
C SER A 1060 18.15 -25.73 -12.41
N ALA A 1061 17.83 -24.45 -12.30
CA ALA A 1061 16.48 -24.06 -11.91
C ALA A 1061 15.54 -24.25 -13.11
N LYS A 1062 14.27 -24.50 -12.85
CA LYS A 1062 13.19 -24.48 -13.84
C LYS A 1062 11.98 -23.82 -13.20
N ILE A 1063 11.62 -22.65 -13.71
CA ILE A 1063 10.42 -21.93 -13.33
C ILE A 1063 9.35 -22.27 -14.37
N VAL A 1064 8.18 -22.66 -13.89
CA VAL A 1064 7.01 -22.98 -14.70
C VAL A 1064 5.90 -22.07 -14.22
N ASP A 1065 5.47 -21.11 -15.02
CA ASP A 1065 4.25 -20.33 -14.79
C ASP A 1065 3.26 -20.70 -15.89
N LYS A 1066 2.22 -21.47 -15.54
CA LYS A 1066 1.17 -21.89 -16.48
C LYS A 1066 -0.04 -21.00 -16.29
N SER A 1067 -0.36 -20.17 -17.27
CA SER A 1067 -1.62 -19.43 -17.29
C SER A 1067 -2.66 -20.19 -18.12
N LEU A 1068 -3.61 -20.83 -17.44
CA LEU A 1068 -4.82 -21.40 -18.00
C LEU A 1068 -5.93 -20.36 -17.92
N ILE A 1069 -6.22 -19.70 -19.04
CA ILE A 1069 -7.31 -18.73 -19.16
C ILE A 1069 -8.41 -19.38 -20.00
N ASP A 1070 -9.44 -19.89 -19.32
CA ASP A 1070 -10.68 -20.41 -19.92
C ASP A 1070 -11.70 -19.28 -19.94
N ILE A 1071 -11.89 -18.66 -21.10
CA ILE A 1071 -12.91 -17.63 -21.31
C ILE A 1071 -14.11 -18.27 -22.01
N VAL A 1072 -15.20 -18.40 -21.26
CA VAL A 1072 -16.52 -18.79 -21.76
C VAL A 1072 -17.38 -17.54 -21.90
N THR A 1073 -17.38 -16.94 -23.09
CA THR A 1073 -18.23 -15.78 -23.40
C THR A 1073 -19.45 -16.21 -24.20
N LYS A 1074 -20.62 -16.09 -23.58
CA LYS A 1074 -21.91 -16.38 -24.21
C LYS A 1074 -22.66 -15.08 -24.44
N GLU A 1075 -22.60 -14.61 -25.68
CA GLU A 1075 -23.33 -13.41 -26.11
C GLU A 1075 -24.58 -13.80 -26.89
N ARG A 1076 -25.72 -13.24 -26.48
CA ARG A 1076 -26.98 -13.31 -27.22
C ARG A 1076 -27.52 -11.89 -27.28
N ARG A 1077 -27.63 -11.35 -28.49
CA ARG A 1077 -27.65 -9.91 -28.72
C ARG A 1077 -28.72 -9.53 -29.72
N LEU A 1078 -29.45 -8.47 -29.39
CA LEU A 1078 -30.48 -7.86 -30.22
C LEU A 1078 -29.98 -6.51 -30.72
N GLU A 1079 -29.99 -6.31 -32.04
CA GLU A 1079 -29.52 -5.09 -32.70
C GLU A 1079 -30.65 -4.49 -33.54
N LEU A 1080 -30.97 -3.20 -33.33
CA LEU A 1080 -31.84 -2.42 -34.20
C LEU A 1080 -30.98 -1.55 -35.12
N GLY A 1081 -31.04 -1.82 -36.43
CA GLY A 1081 -30.33 -1.06 -37.46
C GLY A 1081 -31.23 -0.03 -38.13
N GLY A 1082 -30.95 1.26 -37.89
CA GLY A 1082 -31.61 2.38 -38.57
C GLY A 1082 -31.02 3.75 -38.19
N THR A 1083 -30.97 4.06 -36.90
CA THR A 1083 -30.79 5.43 -36.37
C THR A 1083 -29.44 5.68 -35.67
N GLY A 1084 -28.34 5.14 -36.21
CA GLY A 1084 -26.98 5.39 -35.70
C GLY A 1084 -26.65 4.79 -34.31
N VAL A 1085 -27.62 4.17 -33.62
CA VAL A 1085 -27.47 3.61 -32.27
C VAL A 1085 -26.61 2.35 -32.28
N ASN A 1086 -25.30 2.51 -32.10
CA ASN A 1086 -24.39 1.40 -31.84
C ASN A 1086 -24.43 1.03 -30.35
N LEU A 1087 -25.12 -0.05 -30.00
CA LEU A 1087 -24.93 -0.71 -28.71
C LEU A 1087 -23.59 -1.45 -28.73
N GLY A 1088 -22.74 -1.24 -27.72
CA GLY A 1088 -21.51 -2.00 -27.48
C GLY A 1088 -21.53 -2.73 -26.13
N SER A 1089 -20.46 -3.43 -25.79
CA SER A 1089 -20.28 -4.09 -24.48
C SER A 1089 -20.28 -3.11 -23.30
N SER A 1090 -19.93 -1.85 -23.55
CA SER A 1090 -19.97 -0.73 -22.59
C SER A 1090 -21.34 -0.04 -22.46
N GLY A 1091 -22.39 -0.56 -23.10
CA GLY A 1091 -23.73 0.03 -23.12
C GLY A 1091 -24.10 0.72 -24.44
N ALA A 1092 -25.22 1.46 -24.42
CA ALA A 1092 -25.76 2.15 -25.58
C ALA A 1092 -25.46 3.66 -25.52
N SER A 1093 -24.78 4.20 -26.53
CA SER A 1093 -24.66 5.64 -26.74
C SER A 1093 -25.68 6.11 -27.77
N MET A 1094 -26.37 7.22 -27.45
CA MET A 1094 -27.19 7.97 -28.39
C MET A 1094 -26.72 9.42 -28.36
N SER A 1095 -26.56 10.02 -29.54
CA SER A 1095 -26.15 11.41 -29.71
C SER A 1095 -27.22 12.11 -30.54
N PHE A 1096 -27.71 13.23 -30.04
CA PHE A 1096 -28.70 14.09 -30.70
C PHE A 1096 -28.11 15.49 -30.82
N SER A 1097 -28.29 16.16 -31.96
CA SER A 1097 -27.91 17.55 -32.12
C SER A 1097 -29.00 18.46 -31.54
N VAL A 1098 -28.60 19.65 -31.08
CA VAL A 1098 -29.53 20.66 -30.53
C VAL A 1098 -30.48 21.20 -31.62
N THR A 1099 -30.13 21.02 -32.90
CA THR A 1099 -31.01 21.27 -34.06
C THR A 1099 -32.23 20.36 -34.11
N ASP A 1100 -32.12 19.14 -33.58
CA ASP A 1100 -33.07 18.05 -33.80
C ASP A 1100 -34.22 18.11 -32.77
N TYR A 1101 -34.14 19.05 -31.83
CA TYR A 1101 -35.04 19.20 -30.69
C TYR A 1101 -36.43 19.77 -31.04
N LEU A 1102 -36.72 19.99 -32.33
CA LEU A 1102 -37.93 20.66 -32.81
C LEU A 1102 -38.81 19.82 -33.74
N ASP A 1103 -38.34 18.68 -34.26
CA ASP A 1103 -39.11 17.84 -35.18
C ASP A 1103 -39.26 16.39 -34.66
N PHE A 1104 -40.27 16.21 -33.82
CA PHE A 1104 -40.57 14.92 -33.16
C PHE A 1104 -41.12 13.84 -34.11
N GLU A 1105 -41.61 14.23 -35.30
CA GLU A 1105 -42.27 13.33 -36.25
C GLU A 1105 -41.24 12.52 -37.06
N GLU A 1106 -40.13 13.15 -37.47
CA GLU A 1106 -39.03 12.51 -38.21
C GLU A 1106 -38.32 11.44 -37.35
N ILE A 1107 -37.99 11.79 -36.09
CA ILE A 1107 -37.36 10.87 -35.12
C ILE A 1107 -38.22 9.62 -34.87
N PHE A 1108 -39.56 9.75 -34.87
CA PHE A 1108 -40.47 8.63 -34.64
C PHE A 1108 -40.62 7.76 -35.90
N GLY A 1109 -40.61 8.36 -37.09
CA GLY A 1109 -40.64 7.65 -38.37
C GLY A 1109 -39.41 6.75 -38.57
N ASP A 1110 -38.20 7.29 -38.34
CA ASP A 1110 -36.96 6.54 -38.50
C ASP A 1110 -36.80 5.39 -37.49
N LEU A 1111 -37.35 5.53 -36.28
CA LEU A 1111 -37.38 4.44 -35.30
C LEU A 1111 -38.25 3.26 -35.77
N LEU A 1112 -39.42 3.54 -36.37
CA LEU A 1112 -40.33 2.52 -36.89
C LEU A 1112 -39.82 1.84 -38.18
N ASN A 1113 -38.99 2.53 -38.97
CA ASN A 1113 -38.32 1.96 -40.15
C ASN A 1113 -37.07 1.13 -39.82
N SER A 1114 -36.67 1.04 -38.54
CA SER A 1114 -35.45 0.33 -38.14
C SER A 1114 -35.59 -1.20 -38.18
N SER A 1115 -34.54 -1.86 -38.70
CA SER A 1115 -34.51 -3.31 -38.90
C SER A 1115 -34.04 -4.05 -37.64
N LEU A 1116 -34.81 -5.03 -37.18
CA LEU A 1116 -34.47 -5.85 -36.01
C LEU A 1116 -33.66 -7.08 -36.42
N SER A 1117 -32.50 -7.29 -35.79
CA SER A 1117 -31.65 -8.47 -36.01
C SER A 1117 -31.20 -9.11 -34.71
N LEU A 1118 -31.11 -10.45 -34.72
CA LEU A 1118 -30.64 -11.27 -33.61
C LEU A 1118 -29.28 -11.88 -33.96
N ARG A 1119 -28.30 -11.75 -33.07
CA ARG A 1119 -27.00 -12.42 -33.17
C ARG A 1119 -26.77 -13.34 -31.97
N PHE A 1120 -26.18 -14.50 -32.24
CA PHE A 1120 -25.83 -15.51 -31.25
C PHE A 1120 -24.37 -15.91 -31.43
N SER A 1121 -23.58 -15.80 -30.37
CA SER A 1121 -22.19 -16.22 -30.33
C SER A 1121 -21.83 -16.75 -28.94
N ASP A 1122 -21.94 -18.07 -28.78
CA ASP A 1122 -21.31 -18.80 -27.68
C ASP A 1122 -19.83 -19.04 -28.10
N GLN A 1123 -18.91 -18.18 -27.67
CA GLN A 1123 -17.47 -18.28 -27.91
C GLN A 1123 -16.77 -18.84 -26.66
N LYS A 1124 -16.14 -20.01 -26.79
CA LYS A 1124 -15.13 -20.48 -25.83
C LYS A 1124 -13.74 -20.26 -26.43
N SER A 1125 -12.85 -19.64 -25.67
CA SER A 1125 -11.44 -19.54 -25.99
C SER A 1125 -10.63 -20.01 -24.79
N ASP A 1126 -9.98 -21.17 -24.96
CA ASP A 1126 -8.98 -21.70 -24.04
C ASP A 1126 -7.60 -21.21 -24.48
N THR A 1127 -7.06 -20.23 -23.75
CA THR A 1127 -5.69 -19.75 -23.94
C THR A 1127 -4.80 -20.31 -22.84
N LEU A 1128 -3.69 -20.94 -23.23
CA LEU A 1128 -2.84 -21.75 -22.36
C LEU A 1128 -1.38 -21.33 -22.56
N ASP A 1129 -0.93 -20.37 -21.75
CA ASP A 1129 0.41 -19.81 -21.83
C ASP A 1129 1.35 -20.53 -20.84
N ASP A 1130 2.24 -21.37 -21.36
CA ASP A 1130 3.27 -22.07 -20.61
C ASP A 1130 4.59 -21.28 -20.63
N ILE A 1131 4.81 -20.41 -19.65
CA ILE A 1131 6.09 -19.70 -19.50
C ILE A 1131 7.09 -20.63 -18.80
N LEU A 1132 8.11 -21.06 -19.56
CA LEU A 1132 9.14 -22.01 -19.11
C LEU A 1132 10.54 -21.37 -19.10
N ALA A 1133 10.94 -20.81 -17.97
CA ALA A 1133 12.33 -20.43 -17.74
C ALA A 1133 13.14 -21.63 -17.23
N SER A 1134 14.38 -21.79 -17.68
CA SER A 1134 15.27 -22.85 -17.19
C SER A 1134 16.74 -22.40 -17.17
N PRO A 1135 17.08 -21.38 -16.35
CA PRO A 1135 18.46 -20.92 -16.22
C PRO A 1135 19.34 -22.03 -15.63
N ARG A 1136 20.58 -22.10 -16.11
CA ARG A 1136 21.61 -23.02 -15.60
C ARG A 1136 22.87 -22.25 -15.26
N ILE A 1137 23.53 -22.70 -14.20
CA ILE A 1137 24.81 -22.16 -13.75
C ILE A 1137 25.68 -23.30 -13.21
N VAL A 1138 26.99 -23.18 -13.38
CA VAL A 1138 27.98 -24.11 -12.83
C VAL A 1138 28.94 -23.31 -11.95
N THR A 1139 29.19 -23.78 -10.74
CA THR A 1139 30.16 -23.16 -9.82
C THR A 1139 30.91 -24.22 -9.00
N THR A 1140 32.04 -23.85 -8.41
CA THR A 1140 32.77 -24.68 -7.46
C THR A 1140 32.13 -24.61 -6.08
N GLY A 1141 32.11 -25.73 -5.34
CA GLY A 1141 31.64 -25.74 -3.95
C GLY A 1141 32.32 -24.66 -3.09
N GLY A 1142 31.52 -23.89 -2.35
CA GLY A 1142 31.96 -22.78 -1.51
C GLY A 1142 32.10 -21.42 -2.22
N LYS A 1143 31.62 -21.26 -3.46
CA LYS A 1143 31.58 -19.97 -4.16
C LYS A 1143 30.17 -19.61 -4.64
N GLU A 1144 29.74 -18.40 -4.31
CA GLU A 1144 28.56 -17.78 -4.92
C GLU A 1144 28.75 -17.67 -6.44
N ALA A 1145 27.68 -17.96 -7.19
CA ALA A 1145 27.58 -17.64 -8.60
C ALA A 1145 26.18 -17.10 -8.89
N LYS A 1146 26.13 -15.96 -9.60
CA LYS A 1146 24.91 -15.25 -9.98
C LYS A 1146 24.79 -15.19 -11.50
N ILE A 1147 23.58 -15.47 -12.00
CA ILE A 1147 23.17 -15.24 -13.39
C ILE A 1147 21.90 -14.39 -13.40
N LEU A 1148 21.89 -13.37 -14.27
CA LEU A 1148 20.73 -12.51 -14.54
C LEU A 1148 20.44 -12.59 -16.04
N ILE A 1149 19.19 -12.92 -16.39
CA ILE A 1149 18.70 -12.98 -17.77
C ILE A 1149 17.46 -12.08 -17.83
N GLY A 1150 17.62 -10.87 -18.36
CA GLY A 1150 16.58 -9.85 -18.34
C GLY A 1150 16.98 -8.54 -18.99
N ASP A 1151 16.04 -7.61 -18.98
CA ASP A 1151 16.19 -6.25 -19.48
C ASP A 1151 16.66 -5.29 -18.37
N ARG A 1152 17.24 -4.16 -18.78
CA ARG A 1152 17.58 -3.04 -17.91
C ARG A 1152 16.85 -1.79 -18.40
N ILE A 1153 15.73 -1.46 -17.76
CA ILE A 1153 14.88 -0.33 -18.16
C ILE A 1153 15.46 0.96 -17.55
N PRO A 1154 15.99 1.90 -18.35
CA PRO A 1154 16.38 3.20 -17.83
C PRO A 1154 15.15 4.00 -17.41
N TYR A 1155 15.25 4.72 -16.30
CA TYR A 1155 14.28 5.73 -15.88
C TYR A 1155 15.01 6.93 -15.27
N VAL A 1156 14.35 8.09 -15.31
CA VAL A 1156 14.93 9.34 -14.82
C VAL A 1156 14.43 9.64 -13.42
N THR A 1157 15.34 10.10 -12.55
CA THR A 1157 15.03 10.66 -11.24
C THR A 1157 15.63 12.05 -11.12
N ASP A 1158 14.80 13.04 -10.77
CA ASP A 1158 15.27 14.38 -10.41
C ASP A 1158 15.82 14.41 -8.99
N THR A 1159 17.00 13.83 -8.82
CA THR A 1159 17.82 13.90 -7.61
C THR A 1159 18.83 15.06 -7.73
N ASN A 1160 18.86 15.93 -6.71
CA ASN A 1160 19.52 17.25 -6.67
C ASN A 1160 18.76 18.35 -7.42
N GLY A 1161 18.40 19.43 -6.69
CA GLY A 1161 17.57 20.55 -7.19
C GLY A 1161 18.24 21.49 -8.19
N ASP A 1162 19.37 21.09 -8.79
CA ASP A 1162 20.10 21.83 -9.82
C ASP A 1162 19.55 21.56 -11.25
N GLY A 1163 18.56 20.68 -11.38
CA GLY A 1163 17.91 20.36 -12.67
C GLY A 1163 18.71 19.41 -13.56
N THR A 1164 19.60 18.61 -12.98
CA THR A 1164 20.34 17.55 -13.69
C THR A 1164 19.65 16.20 -13.52
N PRO A 1165 19.01 15.64 -14.56
CA PRO A 1165 18.33 14.35 -14.46
C PRO A 1165 19.33 13.20 -14.26
N GLU A 1166 19.13 12.39 -13.22
CA GLU A 1166 19.91 11.18 -12.95
C GLU A 1166 19.22 9.97 -13.61
N VAL A 1167 19.98 9.16 -14.36
CA VAL A 1167 19.45 7.95 -15.04
C VAL A 1167 19.72 6.72 -14.18
N GLN A 1168 18.66 6.19 -13.59
CA GLN A 1168 18.68 4.92 -12.87
C GLN A 1168 18.22 3.79 -13.79
N PHE A 1169 18.45 2.53 -13.40
CA PHE A 1169 18.05 1.35 -14.18
C PHE A 1169 17.30 0.35 -13.32
N LEU A 1170 16.12 -0.06 -13.77
CA LEU A 1170 15.38 -1.19 -13.20
C LEU A 1170 15.81 -2.47 -13.92
N GLU A 1171 16.36 -3.44 -13.18
CA GLU A 1171 16.70 -4.77 -13.71
C GLU A 1171 15.46 -5.68 -13.65
N THR A 1172 14.88 -6.05 -14.80
CA THR A 1172 13.70 -6.92 -14.87
C THR A 1172 14.02 -8.23 -15.58
N GLY A 1173 13.95 -9.36 -14.87
CA GLY A 1173 14.13 -10.68 -15.47
C GLY A 1173 14.36 -11.80 -14.47
N ILE A 1174 14.99 -12.88 -14.94
CA ILE A 1174 15.30 -14.07 -14.14
C ILE A 1174 16.69 -13.93 -13.53
N GLU A 1175 16.73 -13.68 -12.23
CA GLU A 1175 17.91 -13.73 -11.39
C GLU A 1175 17.98 -15.08 -10.65
N LEU A 1176 19.14 -15.71 -10.71
CA LEU A 1176 19.49 -16.89 -9.93
C LEU A 1176 20.87 -16.64 -9.29
N SER A 1177 20.91 -16.48 -7.97
CA SER A 1177 22.18 -16.56 -7.21
C SER A 1177 22.21 -17.83 -6.36
N ILE A 1178 23.38 -18.44 -6.26
CA ILE A 1178 23.56 -19.70 -5.55
C ILE A 1178 24.96 -19.87 -4.96
N THR A 1179 25.04 -20.34 -3.72
CA THR A 1179 26.26 -20.87 -3.11
C THR A 1179 26.04 -22.35 -2.74
N PRO A 1180 26.61 -23.31 -3.51
CA PRO A 1180 26.54 -24.72 -3.16
C PRO A 1180 27.73 -25.14 -2.31
N TYR A 1181 27.53 -26.11 -1.42
CA TYR A 1181 28.56 -26.76 -0.61
C TYR A 1181 28.39 -28.28 -0.68
N VAL A 1182 29.39 -28.98 -1.23
CA VAL A 1182 29.33 -30.45 -1.39
C VAL A 1182 29.88 -31.12 -0.14
N ARG A 1183 29.02 -31.88 0.53
CA ARG A 1183 29.34 -32.61 1.77
C ARG A 1183 30.06 -33.93 1.48
N SER A 1184 30.63 -34.53 2.52
CA SER A 1184 31.41 -35.77 2.45
C SER A 1184 30.60 -37.03 2.12
N ASP A 1185 29.26 -36.94 2.11
CA ASP A 1185 28.31 -38.00 1.75
C ASP A 1185 27.71 -37.80 0.34
N ASP A 1186 28.26 -36.88 -0.46
CA ASP A 1186 27.74 -36.44 -1.76
C ASP A 1186 26.31 -35.88 -1.73
N THR A 1187 25.85 -35.41 -0.57
CA THR A 1187 24.79 -34.40 -0.50
C THR A 1187 25.34 -33.00 -0.77
N ILE A 1188 24.46 -32.11 -1.21
CA ILE A 1188 24.78 -30.76 -1.65
C ILE A 1188 23.88 -29.82 -0.86
N GLU A 1189 24.52 -29.02 -0.01
CA GLU A 1189 23.93 -27.95 0.79
C GLU A 1189 23.94 -26.67 -0.04
N LEU A 1190 22.84 -25.92 -0.04
CA LEU A 1190 22.53 -24.96 -1.09
C LEU A 1190 21.86 -23.73 -0.50
N ASP A 1191 22.59 -22.62 -0.44
CA ASP A 1191 21.99 -21.29 -0.33
C ASP A 1191 21.56 -20.85 -1.72
N LEU A 1192 20.26 -20.64 -1.93
CA LEU A 1192 19.66 -20.33 -3.22
C LEU A 1192 18.78 -19.09 -3.11
N PHE A 1193 18.97 -18.15 -4.03
CA PHE A 1193 18.05 -17.06 -4.33
C PHE A 1193 17.59 -17.17 -5.78
N VAL A 1194 16.27 -17.19 -5.99
CA VAL A 1194 15.65 -17.11 -7.32
C VAL A 1194 14.65 -15.96 -7.32
N LYS A 1195 14.87 -14.95 -8.17
CA LYS A 1195 13.91 -13.89 -8.47
C LYS A 1195 13.55 -13.97 -9.96
N ALA A 1196 12.27 -13.86 -10.27
CA ALA A 1196 11.77 -13.69 -11.63
C ALA A 1196 10.88 -12.45 -11.66
N SER A 1197 11.29 -11.45 -12.45
CA SER A 1197 10.55 -10.20 -12.58
C SER A 1197 10.24 -9.79 -14.00
N GLU A 1198 9.14 -9.07 -14.14
CA GLU A 1198 8.62 -8.51 -15.38
C GLU A 1198 8.49 -6.99 -15.26
N PRO A 1199 8.58 -6.24 -16.38
CA PRO A 1199 8.18 -4.83 -16.41
C PRO A 1199 6.74 -4.64 -15.92
N GLY A 1200 6.55 -3.75 -14.96
CA GLY A 1200 5.25 -3.36 -14.43
C GLY A 1200 4.62 -2.19 -15.18
N ASN A 1201 3.51 -1.69 -14.65
CA ASN A 1201 2.90 -0.47 -15.16
C ASN A 1201 3.79 0.74 -14.81
N TYR A 1202 3.90 1.72 -15.70
CA TYR A 1202 4.57 2.99 -15.40
C TYR A 1202 3.70 3.87 -14.50
N ILE A 1203 4.32 4.52 -13.52
CA ILE A 1203 3.69 5.50 -12.62
C ILE A 1203 4.57 6.75 -12.65
N ASN A 1204 4.04 7.88 -13.14
CA ASN A 1204 4.77 9.14 -13.29
C ASN A 1204 6.13 8.97 -14.00
N GLU A 1205 6.11 8.30 -15.16
CA GLU A 1205 7.27 7.95 -16.00
C GLU A 1205 8.30 6.98 -15.38
N VAL A 1206 8.16 6.60 -14.11
CA VAL A 1206 8.95 5.53 -13.46
C VAL A 1206 8.32 4.16 -13.76
N PRO A 1207 9.07 3.16 -14.25
CA PRO A 1207 8.56 1.80 -14.44
C PRO A 1207 8.36 1.09 -13.10
N GLY A 1208 7.21 0.46 -12.90
CA GLY A 1208 7.03 -0.51 -11.82
C GLY A 1208 7.74 -1.83 -12.13
N GLU A 1209 7.88 -2.68 -11.11
CA GLU A 1209 8.37 -4.06 -11.23
C GLU A 1209 7.27 -5.04 -10.78
N ARG A 1210 7.11 -6.18 -11.48
CA ARG A 1210 6.32 -7.32 -10.99
C ARG A 1210 7.26 -8.45 -10.59
N THR A 1211 7.49 -8.65 -9.31
CA THR A 1211 8.44 -9.64 -8.79
C THR A 1211 7.77 -10.95 -8.35
N ARG A 1212 8.50 -12.05 -8.48
CA ARG A 1212 8.27 -13.34 -7.83
C ARG A 1212 9.62 -13.81 -7.31
N GLU A 1213 9.79 -14.01 -6.00
CA GLU A 1213 11.10 -14.37 -5.43
C GLU A 1213 11.02 -15.45 -4.35
N ALA A 1214 12.11 -16.22 -4.23
CA ALA A 1214 12.29 -17.29 -3.27
C ALA A 1214 13.75 -17.34 -2.81
N GLN A 1215 13.98 -17.14 -1.51
CA GLN A 1215 15.27 -17.36 -0.86
C GLN A 1215 15.16 -18.58 0.06
N THR A 1216 16.01 -19.59 -0.15
CA THR A 1216 15.97 -20.84 0.64
C THR A 1216 17.35 -21.42 0.86
N HIS A 1217 17.59 -21.94 2.06
CA HIS A 1217 18.70 -22.83 2.37
C HIS A 1217 18.18 -24.27 2.41
N LEU A 1218 18.78 -25.19 1.63
CA LEU A 1218 18.31 -26.59 1.55
C LEU A 1218 19.45 -27.59 1.32
N ILE A 1219 19.19 -28.86 1.62
CA ILE A 1219 20.13 -29.97 1.38
C ILE A 1219 19.49 -30.95 0.39
N VAL A 1220 20.15 -31.19 -0.74
CA VAL A 1220 19.68 -32.06 -1.83
C VAL A 1220 20.71 -33.15 -2.14
N LYS A 1221 20.24 -34.33 -2.53
CA LYS A 1221 21.12 -35.41 -3.02
C LYS A 1221 21.56 -35.11 -4.45
N ASN A 1222 22.80 -35.46 -4.79
CA ASN A 1222 23.31 -35.37 -6.16
C ASN A 1222 22.34 -36.01 -7.19
N ASN A 1223 22.14 -35.34 -8.32
CA ASN A 1223 21.19 -35.67 -9.41
C ASN A 1223 19.70 -35.74 -8.99
N SER A 1224 19.31 -35.09 -7.88
CA SER A 1224 17.89 -34.99 -7.48
C SER A 1224 17.30 -33.63 -7.82
N THR A 1225 16.01 -33.63 -8.15
CA THR A 1225 15.18 -32.42 -8.31
C THR A 1225 14.35 -32.19 -7.04
N ILE A 1226 14.28 -30.96 -6.57
CA ILE A 1226 13.40 -30.52 -5.48
C ILE A 1226 12.43 -29.44 -5.98
N VAL A 1227 11.23 -29.39 -5.41
CA VAL A 1227 10.30 -28.25 -5.55
C VAL A 1227 10.55 -27.33 -4.36
N ILE A 1228 10.86 -26.07 -4.64
CA ILE A 1228 11.26 -25.09 -3.62
C ILE A 1228 10.08 -24.21 -3.20
N GLY A 1229 9.18 -23.92 -4.14
CA GLY A 1229 7.96 -23.17 -3.90
C GLY A 1229 7.05 -23.18 -5.11
N GLY A 1230 5.84 -22.68 -4.91
CA GLY A 1230 4.85 -22.50 -5.96
C GLY A 1230 3.63 -21.75 -5.45
N LEU A 1231 2.89 -21.16 -6.39
CA LEU A 1231 1.65 -20.44 -6.12
C LEU A 1231 0.61 -20.92 -7.13
N ILE A 1232 -0.45 -21.55 -6.64
CA ILE A 1232 -1.65 -21.85 -7.41
C ILE A 1232 -2.65 -20.74 -7.09
N ARG A 1233 -3.00 -19.93 -8.09
CA ARG A 1233 -3.98 -18.84 -7.98
C ARG A 1233 -5.08 -19.07 -9.00
N GLU A 1234 -6.32 -19.20 -8.53
CA GLU A 1234 -7.50 -19.27 -9.40
C GLU A 1234 -8.37 -18.02 -9.19
N VAL A 1235 -8.69 -17.34 -10.29
CA VAL A 1235 -9.52 -16.12 -10.31
C VAL A 1235 -10.67 -16.37 -11.29
N THR A 1236 -11.88 -16.55 -10.77
CA THR A 1236 -13.10 -16.65 -11.59
C THR A 1236 -13.77 -15.28 -11.66
N ASN A 1237 -13.56 -14.57 -12.76
CA ASN A 1237 -14.23 -13.31 -13.06
C ASN A 1237 -15.52 -13.58 -13.85
N VAL A 1238 -16.68 -13.51 -13.19
CA VAL A 1238 -17.98 -13.55 -13.86
C VAL A 1238 -18.45 -12.14 -14.16
N SER A 1239 -18.49 -11.76 -15.43
CA SER A 1239 -19.14 -10.56 -15.92
C SER A 1239 -20.49 -10.94 -16.54
N GLU A 1240 -21.59 -10.49 -15.94
CA GLU A 1240 -22.94 -10.65 -16.48
C GLU A 1240 -23.54 -9.29 -16.81
N SER A 1241 -23.48 -8.90 -18.08
CA SER A 1241 -24.10 -7.68 -18.59
C SER A 1241 -25.50 -8.03 -19.10
N LYS A 1242 -26.53 -7.52 -18.42
CA LYS A 1242 -27.94 -7.85 -18.69
C LYS A 1242 -28.80 -6.61 -18.87
N LEU A 1243 -29.75 -6.68 -19.79
CA LEU A 1243 -30.84 -5.70 -19.88
C LEU A 1243 -31.69 -5.82 -18.61
N PRO A 1244 -31.86 -4.74 -17.81
CA PRO A 1244 -32.69 -4.77 -16.61
C PRO A 1244 -34.10 -5.28 -16.91
N PHE A 1245 -34.67 -6.02 -15.98
CA PHE A 1245 -35.95 -6.75 -16.10
C PHE A 1245 -35.91 -7.92 -17.10
N PHE A 1246 -35.46 -7.71 -18.34
CA PHE A 1246 -35.54 -8.75 -19.38
C PHE A 1246 -34.52 -9.88 -19.22
N GLY A 1247 -33.31 -9.60 -18.74
CA GLY A 1247 -32.27 -10.62 -18.51
C GLY A 1247 -32.57 -11.58 -17.36
N ASP A 1248 -33.40 -11.17 -16.41
CA ASP A 1248 -33.75 -11.95 -15.20
C ASP A 1248 -34.92 -12.91 -15.41
N LEU A 1249 -35.60 -12.86 -16.57
CA LEU A 1249 -36.73 -13.73 -16.88
C LEU A 1249 -36.28 -15.19 -17.04
N PRO A 1250 -36.98 -16.17 -16.43
CA PRO A 1250 -36.66 -17.59 -16.61
C PRO A 1250 -36.81 -17.98 -18.09
N ILE A 1251 -35.93 -18.89 -18.55
CA ILE A 1251 -35.80 -19.35 -19.95
C ILE A 1251 -35.36 -18.22 -20.91
N ILE A 1252 -36.19 -17.21 -21.14
CA ILE A 1252 -35.96 -16.16 -22.16
C ILE A 1252 -34.92 -15.11 -21.76
N GLY A 1253 -34.60 -14.95 -20.47
CA GLY A 1253 -33.59 -14.00 -20.01
C GLY A 1253 -32.17 -14.28 -20.53
N GLN A 1254 -31.87 -15.52 -20.94
CA GLN A 1254 -30.62 -15.84 -21.68
C GLN A 1254 -30.47 -15.09 -23.01
N PHE A 1255 -31.54 -14.54 -23.58
CA PHE A 1255 -31.50 -13.78 -24.85
C PHE A 1255 -31.28 -12.28 -24.61
N PHE A 1256 -31.27 -11.84 -23.34
CA PHE A 1256 -31.16 -10.45 -22.91
C PHE A 1256 -30.04 -10.25 -21.88
N ARG A 1257 -29.13 -11.23 -21.75
CA ARG A 1257 -27.90 -11.15 -20.96
C ARG A 1257 -26.73 -11.79 -21.68
N THR A 1258 -25.61 -11.08 -21.68
CA THR A 1258 -24.29 -11.62 -22.03
C THR A 1258 -23.61 -12.05 -20.75
N LYS A 1259 -23.24 -13.34 -20.66
CA LYS A 1259 -22.40 -13.84 -19.57
C LYS A 1259 -21.01 -14.18 -20.12
N SER A 1260 -20.00 -13.45 -19.67
CA SER A 1260 -18.60 -13.82 -19.82
C SER A 1260 -18.11 -14.38 -18.49
N GLU A 1261 -17.69 -15.64 -18.51
CA GLU A 1261 -17.07 -16.32 -17.37
C GLU A 1261 -15.60 -16.55 -17.73
N ASN A 1262 -14.72 -15.68 -17.22
CA ASN A 1262 -13.28 -15.76 -17.41
C ASN A 1262 -12.66 -16.42 -16.18
N LYS A 1263 -12.16 -17.64 -16.36
CA LYS A 1263 -11.41 -18.38 -15.35
C LYS A 1263 -9.93 -18.32 -15.67
N GLU A 1264 -9.23 -17.46 -14.92
CA GLU A 1264 -7.78 -17.37 -14.94
C GLU A 1264 -7.22 -18.24 -13.80
N LYS A 1265 -6.68 -19.41 -14.15
CA LYS A 1265 -5.89 -20.24 -13.25
C LYS A 1265 -4.42 -20.12 -13.60
N ARG A 1266 -3.61 -19.62 -12.65
CA ARG A 1266 -2.15 -19.58 -12.76
C ARG A 1266 -1.51 -20.57 -11.81
N ASP A 1267 -0.75 -21.52 -12.36
CA ASP A 1267 0.06 -22.49 -11.60
C ASP A 1267 1.55 -22.13 -11.75
N LEU A 1268 2.10 -21.42 -10.77
CA LEU A 1268 3.54 -21.14 -10.65
C LEU A 1268 4.24 -22.24 -9.84
N MET A 1269 5.35 -22.77 -10.34
CA MET A 1269 6.20 -23.76 -9.65
C MET A 1269 7.69 -23.50 -9.91
N ILE A 1270 8.52 -23.56 -8.86
CA ILE A 1270 9.98 -23.44 -8.93
C ILE A 1270 10.61 -24.80 -8.59
N PHE A 1271 11.18 -25.45 -9.59
CA PHE A 1271 11.97 -26.67 -9.46
C PHE A 1271 13.46 -26.33 -9.49
N VAL A 1272 14.29 -27.05 -8.74
CA VAL A 1272 15.75 -26.99 -8.85
C VAL A 1272 16.32 -28.39 -8.89
N THR A 1273 17.19 -28.64 -9.87
CA THR A 1273 17.95 -29.89 -10.02
C THR A 1273 19.42 -29.58 -9.83
N VAL A 1274 20.09 -30.36 -8.97
CA VAL A 1274 21.49 -30.11 -8.59
C VAL A 1274 22.34 -31.35 -8.84
N ARG A 1275 23.47 -31.15 -9.51
CA ARG A 1275 24.35 -32.22 -9.98
C ARG A 1275 25.80 -31.88 -9.72
N VAL A 1276 26.52 -32.79 -9.07
CA VAL A 1276 27.99 -32.73 -9.04
C VAL A 1276 28.51 -32.97 -10.46
N VAL A 1277 29.39 -32.08 -10.93
CA VAL A 1277 30.13 -32.21 -12.18
C VAL A 1277 31.60 -32.49 -11.85
N GLU A 1278 32.22 -33.37 -12.63
CA GLU A 1278 33.67 -33.55 -12.62
C GLU A 1278 34.29 -32.59 -13.66
N PRO A 1279 35.43 -31.94 -13.33
CA PRO A 1279 36.09 -30.94 -14.18
C PRO A 1279 36.88 -31.53 -15.36
#